data_AF-A0A014KX33-F1
#
_entry.id   AF-A0A014KX33-F1
#
_cell.length_a   1.000
_cell.length_b   1.000
_cell.length_c   1.000
_cell.angle_alpha   90.00
_cell.angle_beta   90.00
_cell.angle_gamma   90.00
#
_symmetry.space_group_name_H-M   'P 1'
#
loop_
_entity.id
_entity.type
_entity.pdbx_description
1 polymer ?
#
loop_
_entity_poly.entity_id
_entity_poly.type
_entity_poly.pdbx_seq_one_letter_code
_entity_poly.pdbx_strand_id
1 'polypeptide(L)'
;MSPHPVLTTSIEETAETVALGTLRRGEGTLDRIRLSLALAHHHGIPVDWSAVFPDATRVELPTYAFQYQRYWPRAGTAGVDVTAAGLSVPEHPLLGAGIELPGDDGHLFTARLSLATHPWLADHAVAGTVLLPGTALLEMVIHAGDEAGCHRVDELVLEKPLVLPEQGSVQLQIRVDRPAADHRRTVRLFARGGGNWTQHASGTLSNGEHEGGDPVPAITSWPPPGADEIEPAGVYDALAEQGYGYGPAFRGLSAAWLTEDGVCAEVALPEHERADAGAFGLHPALLDAVLHATSLLGSTGVLPFAWSGVRLHASGATSLRARLRGIGPDTVELTVVDPAGAPVLTAESLVLRRYTAVDSAIDAPLYRLAWRPVPADPDHARTVVELDPRTWALPDTSAGVDAAVVRLGPVGEDMLPATYQLTARVLDLLRAWLAEPRLEEVSLVFVTEGGVAVGDEDVVPAVAAARGLIRSAQTENTGRFVLVDTDGPGVSDELISRALASGEPQLAVRDGGLLAARLTEPGTLTPPAGPSWRLETTRKGSLDDLALIPWTRAEEPLGPREVRVDVRAAGVNFRDVFDALGMNRRAATPLGAEVSGVVLETGPDVTGLLPGDRVFGLTVGAFGPLTVTDHRLLAPMPDDWTFAQAASVPVVFLTAYYGLLDLSEVRAGQSLLVHAGAGGVGMAAIQLARHWGLEVFATASEPKQHMLRRLGVPDDHIASSRTLDFERRFLEVTDGRGVDVVLNSLAGEFVDASLRLLPRGGRFAEMGKTDIRTEVPAGIGYRAFDLAELEPDAVQERLTALLDLFHDGVLKPLPVSTWDVRRGREAFRYISRAQHIGKVVLTMPRRWNPRGTVLITGGTGGLAASLARHLVTTRGVRQLLLVSRSGPDAPGAARLVEELAEHGAQVLVRACDVGDRTELADLLATIPAQHPLTAVVHAAGVLDDGVIQSMTPERLATSLRSKADGAWHLHELTRDLDLAAFVLYSSAAAVMGSAGQANYAAANAFLDALAAHRGAAGLPATSIAWGLWAEASGMTSALTARDIDRIARSGLPALSTDEALAMFDAAVAQDEPAVAGMRLDLATLRAAASAPHILWALTGTTGRRHADTGEGALGDRLARMSPADRVTELIRLVRTQAAAVLGHPDDGSLEADRPFKSLGFDSLTAVELRNRIGTRLGLRLAATIVFEHSSPTALAEHLSSRIGGDRPQEIPVLAELARLEDAFARFDGDPGVREQVMRRLSALLVTDTETQDTDLGEATDEEMFELLGKEFGIS
;
A
#
# COMPACT_ATOMS: atom_id res chain seq x y z
N MET A 1 28.80 13.27 -63.90
CA MET A 1 30.12 13.87 -63.58
C MET A 1 30.18 15.26 -64.18
N SER A 2 30.68 16.24 -63.43
CA SER A 2 30.75 17.64 -63.87
C SER A 2 31.93 18.37 -63.20
N PRO A 3 32.51 19.41 -63.83
CA PRO A 3 33.48 20.29 -63.18
C PRO A 3 32.91 21.08 -61.98
N HIS A 4 31.58 21.13 -61.83
CA HIS A 4 30.89 21.68 -60.65
C HIS A 4 29.50 21.03 -60.47
N PRO A 5 29.06 20.67 -59.26
CA PRO A 5 27.90 19.80 -59.08
C PRO A 5 26.62 20.61 -58.96
N VAL A 6 26.22 21.23 -60.07
CA VAL A 6 25.03 22.10 -60.15
C VAL A 6 23.70 21.35 -60.19
N LEU A 7 23.72 20.02 -60.39
CA LEU A 7 22.52 19.18 -60.51
C LEU A 7 22.28 18.30 -59.28
N THR A 8 23.14 18.35 -58.26
CA THR A 8 23.06 17.44 -57.10
C THR A 8 21.72 17.54 -56.38
N THR A 9 21.30 18.75 -56.02
CA THR A 9 20.01 19.00 -55.36
C THR A 9 18.84 18.52 -56.21
N SER A 10 18.84 18.83 -57.51
CA SER A 10 17.76 18.41 -58.42
C SER A 10 17.69 16.88 -58.60
N ILE A 11 18.83 16.19 -58.57
CA ILE A 11 18.87 14.72 -58.64
C ILE A 11 18.32 14.11 -57.34
N GLU A 12 18.72 14.64 -56.18
CA GLU A 12 18.26 14.18 -54.86
C GLU A 12 16.77 14.44 -54.63
N GLU A 13 16.24 15.55 -55.15
CA GLU A 13 14.81 15.88 -55.08
C GLU A 13 13.94 15.03 -56.03
N THR A 14 14.51 14.51 -57.13
CA THR A 14 13.76 13.78 -58.17
C THR A 14 13.87 12.26 -58.04
N ALA A 15 14.96 11.75 -57.45
CA ALA A 15 15.17 10.34 -57.21
C ALA A 15 15.70 10.18 -55.78
N GLU A 16 15.03 9.38 -54.94
CA GLU A 16 15.46 9.04 -53.56
C GLU A 16 16.82 8.32 -53.53
N THR A 17 17.87 9.06 -53.86
CA THR A 17 19.23 8.59 -54.11
C THR A 17 20.22 9.66 -53.68
N VAL A 18 21.42 9.25 -53.27
CA VAL A 18 22.48 10.20 -52.90
C VAL A 18 23.23 10.65 -54.16
N ALA A 19 23.34 11.96 -54.40
CA ALA A 19 24.10 12.49 -55.53
C ALA A 19 25.40 13.13 -55.07
N LEU A 20 26.53 12.71 -55.66
CA LEU A 20 27.85 13.22 -55.28
C LEU A 20 28.46 14.07 -56.40
N GLY A 21 29.00 15.21 -56.02
CA GLY A 21 29.73 16.08 -56.95
C GLY A 21 31.15 15.58 -57.19
N THR A 22 31.56 15.40 -58.46
CA THR A 22 32.91 14.93 -58.80
C THR A 22 34.01 15.99 -58.66
N LEU A 23 33.68 17.26 -58.93
CA LEU A 23 34.57 18.41 -58.80
C LEU A 23 33.76 19.63 -58.35
N ARG A 24 34.43 20.65 -57.79
CA ARG A 24 33.80 21.92 -57.40
C ARG A 24 34.59 23.10 -58.01
N ARG A 25 33.87 24.13 -58.47
CA ARG A 25 34.49 25.37 -58.98
C ARG A 25 35.37 25.98 -57.89
N GLY A 26 36.62 26.27 -58.22
CA GLY A 26 37.64 26.76 -57.27
C GLY A 26 38.42 25.66 -56.54
N GLU A 27 37.99 24.40 -56.63
CA GLU A 27 38.59 23.24 -55.94
C GLU A 27 38.81 22.09 -56.95
N GLY A 28 39.38 22.39 -58.12
CA GLY A 28 39.61 21.43 -59.21
C GLY A 28 40.80 20.50 -58.99
N THR A 29 41.13 20.14 -57.75
CA THR A 29 42.34 19.36 -57.42
C THR A 29 42.02 17.86 -57.27
N LEU A 30 43.06 17.03 -57.31
CA LEU A 30 42.94 15.60 -57.04
C LEU A 30 42.38 15.33 -55.63
N ASP A 31 42.62 16.20 -54.67
CA ASP A 31 42.10 16.06 -53.31
C ASP A 31 40.58 16.16 -53.27
N ARG A 32 39.97 16.99 -54.12
CA ARG A 32 38.52 17.05 -54.26
C ARG A 32 37.95 15.76 -54.85
N ILE A 33 38.60 15.18 -55.86
CA ILE A 33 38.19 13.89 -56.44
C ILE A 33 38.33 12.77 -55.40
N ARG A 34 39.42 12.75 -54.63
CA ARG A 34 39.65 11.79 -53.54
C ARG A 34 38.58 11.90 -52.46
N LEU A 35 38.20 13.13 -52.08
CA LEU A 35 37.11 13.37 -51.15
C LEU A 35 35.77 12.86 -51.69
N SER A 36 35.47 13.09 -52.97
CA SER A 36 34.26 12.57 -53.61
C SER A 36 34.23 11.04 -53.68
N LEU A 37 35.38 10.39 -53.90
CA LEU A 37 35.51 8.93 -53.82
C LEU A 37 35.37 8.41 -52.38
N ALA A 38 35.87 9.14 -51.38
CA ALA A 38 35.71 8.78 -49.97
C ALA A 38 34.25 8.88 -49.52
N LEU A 39 33.54 9.91 -49.96
CA LEU A 39 32.09 10.05 -49.73
C LEU A 39 31.31 8.93 -50.44
N ALA A 40 31.68 8.56 -51.66
CA ALA A 40 31.06 7.42 -52.36
C ALA A 40 31.26 6.10 -51.58
N HIS A 41 32.47 5.87 -51.06
CA HIS A 41 32.78 4.71 -50.23
C HIS A 41 32.00 4.71 -48.90
N HIS A 42 31.83 5.87 -48.27
CA HIS A 42 31.00 6.02 -47.07
C HIS A 42 29.53 5.65 -47.31
N HIS A 43 29.01 5.96 -48.50
CA HIS A 43 27.66 5.55 -48.94
C HIS A 43 27.58 4.10 -49.44
N GLY A 44 28.61 3.29 -49.22
CA GLY A 44 28.61 1.86 -49.53
C GLY A 44 28.99 1.50 -50.97
N ILE A 45 29.46 2.46 -51.77
CA ILE A 45 29.92 2.19 -53.14
C ILE A 45 31.33 1.56 -53.08
N PRO A 46 31.56 0.41 -53.75
CA PRO A 46 32.89 -0.18 -53.79
C PRO A 46 33.85 0.72 -54.58
N VAL A 47 34.91 1.17 -53.92
CA VAL A 47 35.98 1.98 -54.52
C VAL A 47 37.28 1.18 -54.47
N ASP A 48 37.93 1.04 -55.63
CA ASP A 48 39.25 0.44 -55.71
C ASP A 48 40.33 1.44 -55.27
N TRP A 49 40.64 1.43 -53.98
CA TRP A 49 41.67 2.29 -53.39
C TRP A 49 43.08 1.99 -53.90
N SER A 50 43.33 0.85 -54.55
CA SER A 50 44.66 0.49 -55.12
C SER A 50 44.93 1.33 -56.35
N ALA A 51 43.92 1.54 -57.17
CA ALA A 51 44.00 2.39 -58.35
C ALA A 51 44.17 3.88 -57.97
N VAL A 52 43.60 4.30 -56.84
CA VAL A 52 43.65 5.70 -56.37
C VAL A 52 45.00 6.03 -55.71
N PHE A 53 45.60 5.07 -55.02
CA PHE A 53 46.87 5.23 -54.29
C PHE A 53 47.85 4.08 -54.63
N PRO A 54 48.41 4.04 -55.85
CA PRO A 54 49.25 2.93 -56.30
C PRO A 54 50.56 2.79 -55.51
N ASP A 55 51.10 3.90 -54.99
CA ASP A 55 52.37 3.94 -54.25
C ASP A 55 52.18 3.99 -52.72
N ALA A 56 50.94 3.87 -52.22
CA ALA A 56 50.67 3.95 -50.79
C ALA A 56 50.75 2.57 -50.12
N THR A 57 51.46 2.50 -48.99
CA THR A 57 51.40 1.34 -48.10
C THR A 57 50.06 1.35 -47.38
N ARG A 58 49.20 0.38 -47.68
CA ARG A 58 47.97 0.18 -46.90
C ARG A 58 48.35 -0.39 -45.54
N VAL A 59 47.98 0.33 -44.50
CA VAL A 59 48.06 -0.16 -43.13
C VAL A 59 46.65 -0.64 -42.78
N GLU A 60 46.49 -1.90 -42.39
CA GLU A 60 45.26 -2.31 -41.73
C GLU A 60 45.14 -1.52 -40.43
N LEU A 61 44.12 -0.68 -40.35
CA LEU A 61 43.73 -0.11 -39.06
C LEU A 61 43.36 -1.30 -38.16
N PRO A 62 43.78 -1.32 -36.88
CA PRO A 62 43.24 -2.27 -35.93
C PRO A 62 41.71 -2.19 -36.00
N THR A 63 41.04 -3.32 -36.19
CA THR A 63 39.58 -3.40 -36.22
C THR A 63 39.01 -3.18 -34.81
N TYR A 64 39.17 -1.96 -34.28
CA TYR A 64 38.41 -1.44 -33.16
C TYR A 64 37.29 -0.55 -33.65
N ALA A 65 36.41 -1.16 -34.45
CA ALA A 65 35.01 -0.77 -34.50
C ALA A 65 34.26 -2.03 -34.08
N PHE A 66 33.54 -1.97 -32.96
CA PHE A 66 32.78 -3.08 -32.41
C PHE A 66 31.96 -3.76 -33.52
N GLN A 67 32.41 -4.93 -33.98
CA GLN A 67 31.46 -5.93 -34.41
C GLN A 67 30.65 -6.25 -33.16
N TYR A 68 29.33 -6.08 -33.20
CA TYR A 68 28.43 -6.45 -32.09
C TYR A 68 28.36 -7.98 -31.89
N GLN A 69 29.45 -8.70 -32.18
CA GLN A 69 29.68 -10.06 -31.77
C GLN A 69 30.60 -10.03 -30.55
N ARG A 70 30.09 -10.50 -29.42
CA ARG A 70 30.84 -10.64 -28.16
C ARG A 70 31.96 -11.67 -28.38
N TYR A 71 33.19 -11.18 -28.53
CA TYR A 71 34.41 -12.00 -28.50
C TYR A 71 35.19 -11.87 -27.18
N TRP A 72 34.54 -11.38 -26.12
CA TRP A 72 35.05 -11.61 -24.78
C TRP A 72 35.06 -13.12 -24.55
N PRO A 73 36.11 -13.70 -23.94
CA PRO A 73 35.98 -15.04 -23.40
C PRO A 73 34.66 -15.02 -22.63
N ARG A 74 33.73 -15.94 -22.94
CA ARG A 74 32.72 -16.26 -21.94
C ARG A 74 33.55 -16.47 -20.69
N ALA A 75 33.34 -15.63 -19.69
CA ALA A 75 33.75 -16.01 -18.37
C ALA A 75 32.94 -17.28 -18.14
N GLY A 76 33.51 -18.43 -18.53
CA GLY A 76 33.26 -19.64 -17.80
C GLY A 76 33.35 -19.20 -16.35
N THR A 77 32.40 -19.67 -15.58
CA THR A 77 32.41 -19.69 -14.13
C THR A 77 33.74 -20.31 -13.63
N ALA A 78 34.86 -19.65 -13.88
CA ALA A 78 36.07 -19.78 -13.12
C ALA A 78 35.69 -19.14 -11.80
N GLY A 79 35.24 -20.00 -10.90
CA GLY A 79 34.75 -19.65 -9.60
C GLY A 79 35.64 -18.59 -8.98
N VAL A 80 35.02 -17.48 -8.59
CA VAL A 80 35.40 -16.96 -7.27
C VAL A 80 35.17 -18.15 -6.36
N ASP A 81 36.23 -18.65 -5.77
CA ASP A 81 36.17 -19.79 -4.86
C ASP A 81 35.31 -19.43 -3.65
N VAL A 82 33.99 -19.54 -3.80
CA VAL A 82 33.00 -19.26 -2.76
C VAL A 82 33.07 -20.31 -1.65
N THR A 83 33.81 -21.41 -1.87
CA THR A 83 34.14 -22.37 -0.81
C THR A 83 35.02 -21.73 0.27
N ALA A 84 35.84 -20.72 -0.08
CA ALA A 84 36.61 -19.94 0.90
C ALA A 84 35.71 -19.13 1.85
N ALA A 85 34.45 -18.89 1.48
CA ALA A 85 33.43 -18.26 2.31
C ALA A 85 32.47 -19.27 2.98
N GLY A 86 32.74 -20.58 2.86
CA GLY A 86 31.91 -21.65 3.42
C GLY A 86 30.66 -21.99 2.62
N LEU A 87 30.58 -21.57 1.34
CA LEU A 87 29.46 -21.85 0.45
C LEU A 87 29.80 -22.98 -0.54
N SER A 88 28.84 -23.85 -0.85
CA SER A 88 28.94 -24.81 -1.95
C SER A 88 28.61 -24.13 -3.29
N VAL A 89 29.22 -24.62 -4.37
CA VAL A 89 28.84 -24.23 -5.74
C VAL A 89 27.87 -25.31 -6.23
N PRO A 90 26.54 -25.05 -6.26
CA PRO A 90 25.62 -25.97 -6.92
C PRO A 90 26.02 -26.02 -8.40
N GLU A 91 26.27 -27.21 -8.94
CA GLU A 91 26.62 -27.40 -10.37
C GLU A 91 25.40 -27.16 -11.27
N HIS A 92 24.73 -25.99 -11.16
CA HIS A 92 23.47 -25.66 -11.81
C HIS A 92 23.49 -24.25 -12.45
N PRO A 93 23.15 -24.09 -13.75
CA PRO A 93 23.28 -22.82 -14.49
C PRO A 93 22.49 -21.61 -13.96
N LEU A 94 21.41 -21.85 -13.22
CA LEU A 94 20.58 -20.80 -12.61
C LEU A 94 20.83 -20.60 -11.12
N LEU A 95 21.64 -21.44 -10.46
CA LEU A 95 21.95 -21.31 -9.03
C LEU A 95 23.42 -20.91 -8.84
N GLY A 96 23.67 -19.91 -8.00
CA GLY A 96 25.00 -19.32 -7.85
C GLY A 96 25.79 -19.84 -6.66
N ALA A 97 25.12 -20.12 -5.54
CA ALA A 97 25.74 -20.65 -4.33
C ALA A 97 24.71 -21.37 -3.46
N GLY A 98 25.16 -22.39 -2.73
CA GLY A 98 24.38 -23.14 -1.74
C GLY A 98 25.06 -23.10 -0.37
N ILE A 99 24.26 -23.23 0.69
CA ILE A 99 24.78 -23.45 2.05
C ILE A 99 23.83 -24.35 2.82
N GLU A 100 24.42 -25.32 3.53
CA GLU A 100 23.73 -26.10 4.54
C GLU A 100 23.71 -25.31 5.86
N LEU A 101 22.54 -25.15 6.46
CA LEU A 101 22.33 -24.37 7.67
C LEU A 101 22.72 -25.20 8.90
N PRO A 102 23.71 -24.74 9.71
CA PRO A 102 24.16 -25.48 10.88
C PRO A 102 23.03 -25.69 11.90
N GLY A 103 22.87 -26.93 12.38
CA GLY A 103 21.95 -27.29 13.48
C GLY A 103 20.52 -27.65 13.08
N ASP A 104 20.15 -27.50 11.82
CA ASP A 104 18.76 -27.69 11.35
C ASP A 104 18.64 -28.52 10.04
N ASP A 105 19.69 -29.14 9.50
CA ASP A 105 19.68 -29.91 8.23
C ASP A 105 18.96 -29.19 7.06
N GLY A 106 18.89 -27.86 7.08
CA GLY A 106 18.20 -27.04 6.08
C GLY A 106 19.16 -26.54 5.01
N HIS A 107 18.66 -26.26 3.81
CA HIS A 107 19.50 -25.76 2.71
C HIS A 107 19.01 -24.38 2.25
N LEU A 108 19.95 -23.50 1.93
CA LEU A 108 19.68 -22.20 1.31
C LEU A 108 20.50 -22.08 0.02
N PHE A 109 19.80 -21.89 -1.09
CA PHE A 109 20.41 -21.60 -2.39
C PHE A 109 20.17 -20.14 -2.75
N THR A 110 21.14 -19.53 -3.43
CA THR A 110 21.07 -18.14 -3.86
C THR A 110 21.47 -18.02 -5.33
N ALA A 111 20.85 -17.10 -6.04
CA ALA A 111 21.14 -16.85 -7.44
C ALA A 111 20.96 -15.38 -7.83
N ARG A 112 21.54 -15.02 -8.98
CA ARG A 112 21.32 -13.73 -9.62
C ARG A 112 21.01 -13.94 -11.09
N LEU A 113 19.79 -13.59 -11.49
CA LEU A 113 19.28 -13.80 -12.85
C LEU A 113 19.27 -12.47 -13.61
N SER A 114 19.72 -12.48 -14.86
CA SER A 114 19.73 -11.32 -15.75
C SER A 114 19.66 -11.76 -17.21
N LEU A 115 18.96 -11.00 -18.05
CA LEU A 115 18.95 -11.24 -19.50
C LEU A 115 20.34 -11.07 -20.13
N ALA A 116 21.26 -10.35 -19.47
CA ALA A 116 22.63 -10.20 -19.94
C ALA A 116 23.48 -11.48 -19.79
N THR A 117 23.16 -12.31 -18.78
CA THR A 117 23.84 -13.58 -18.46
C THR A 117 23.10 -14.79 -19.00
N HIS A 118 21.77 -14.73 -19.11
CA HIS A 118 20.90 -15.80 -19.60
C HIS A 118 19.98 -15.26 -20.71
N PRO A 119 20.50 -14.99 -21.93
CA PRO A 119 19.74 -14.30 -22.97
C PRO A 119 18.51 -15.05 -23.47
N TRP A 120 18.53 -16.39 -23.46
CA TRP A 120 17.40 -17.21 -23.88
C TRP A 120 16.14 -16.96 -23.05
N LEU A 121 16.25 -16.48 -21.80
CA LEU A 121 15.09 -16.11 -20.99
C LEU A 121 14.28 -14.95 -21.57
N ALA A 122 14.89 -14.10 -22.41
CA ALA A 122 14.19 -13.01 -23.08
C ALA A 122 13.12 -13.50 -24.08
N ASP A 123 13.26 -14.75 -24.55
CA ASP A 123 12.32 -15.37 -25.48
C ASP A 123 11.05 -15.91 -24.78
N HIS A 124 10.94 -15.78 -23.45
CA HIS A 124 9.71 -16.11 -22.72
C HIS A 124 8.99 -14.82 -22.29
N ALA A 125 8.26 -14.22 -23.23
CA ALA A 125 7.49 -13.00 -23.01
C ALA A 125 5.97 -13.26 -23.05
N VAL A 126 5.25 -12.74 -22.06
CA VAL A 126 3.78 -12.82 -21.98
C VAL A 126 3.24 -11.42 -21.77
N ALA A 127 2.27 -11.02 -22.59
CA ALA A 127 1.72 -9.66 -22.70
C ALA A 127 2.82 -8.58 -22.82
N GLY A 128 3.88 -8.86 -23.58
CA GLY A 128 5.03 -7.95 -23.76
C GLY A 128 5.99 -7.86 -22.57
N THR A 129 5.79 -8.67 -21.52
CA THR A 129 6.66 -8.70 -20.33
C THR A 129 7.47 -9.99 -20.28
N VAL A 130 8.80 -9.89 -20.07
CA VAL A 130 9.66 -11.07 -19.91
C VAL A 130 9.47 -11.68 -18.53
N LEU A 131 8.96 -12.92 -18.50
CA LEU A 131 8.71 -13.67 -17.28
C LEU A 131 9.69 -14.83 -17.16
N LEU A 132 10.19 -15.10 -15.96
CA LEU A 132 10.88 -16.37 -15.69
C LEU A 132 9.84 -17.52 -15.85
N PRO A 133 10.10 -18.52 -16.71
CA PRO A 133 9.17 -19.63 -16.92
C PRO A 133 8.92 -20.40 -15.63
N GLY A 134 7.68 -20.88 -15.44
CA GLY A 134 7.35 -21.74 -14.29
C GLY A 134 8.17 -23.03 -14.25
N THR A 135 8.57 -23.54 -15.43
CA THR A 135 9.47 -24.69 -15.57
C THR A 135 10.88 -24.42 -15.06
N ALA A 136 11.36 -23.17 -15.10
CA ALA A 136 12.65 -22.80 -14.52
C ALA A 136 12.59 -22.77 -12.99
N LEU A 137 11.46 -22.36 -12.40
CA LEU A 137 11.23 -22.45 -10.96
C LEU A 137 11.20 -23.91 -10.49
N LEU A 138 10.48 -24.78 -11.22
CA LEU A 138 10.43 -26.21 -10.94
C LEU A 138 11.82 -26.86 -11.02
N GLU A 139 12.59 -26.59 -12.07
CA GLU A 139 13.94 -27.11 -12.27
C GLU A 139 14.89 -26.75 -11.11
N MET A 140 14.88 -25.48 -10.66
CA MET A 140 15.69 -25.07 -9.50
C MET A 140 15.23 -25.74 -8.20
N VAL A 141 13.92 -26.01 -8.04
CA VAL A 141 13.37 -26.71 -6.88
C VAL A 141 13.74 -28.19 -6.89
N ILE A 142 13.74 -28.86 -8.05
CA ILE A 142 14.20 -30.25 -8.19
C ILE A 142 15.67 -30.34 -7.76
N HIS A 143 16.52 -29.47 -8.29
CA HIS A 143 17.94 -29.44 -7.92
C HIS A 143 18.14 -29.17 -6.41
N ALA A 144 17.42 -28.20 -5.85
CA ALA A 144 17.47 -27.92 -4.41
C ALA A 144 16.95 -29.10 -3.56
N GLY A 145 16.01 -29.87 -4.08
CA GLY A 145 15.50 -31.10 -3.47
C GLY A 145 16.54 -32.21 -3.48
N ASP A 146 17.20 -32.46 -4.61
CA ASP A 146 18.24 -33.49 -4.74
C ASP A 146 19.41 -33.25 -3.77
N GLU A 147 19.86 -31.99 -3.65
CA GLU A 147 20.88 -31.59 -2.67
C GLU A 147 20.44 -31.78 -1.21
N ALA A 148 19.13 -31.74 -0.95
CA ALA A 148 18.52 -31.98 0.36
C ALA A 148 18.07 -33.45 0.57
N GLY A 149 18.41 -34.36 -0.35
CA GLY A 149 18.02 -35.77 -0.31
C GLY A 149 16.53 -36.03 -0.56
N CYS A 150 15.85 -35.16 -1.31
CA CYS A 150 14.44 -35.26 -1.65
C CYS A 150 14.23 -35.33 -3.17
N HIS A 151 14.00 -36.53 -3.69
CA HIS A 151 13.89 -36.82 -5.13
C HIS A 151 12.47 -36.70 -5.70
N ARG A 152 11.49 -36.25 -4.90
CA ARG A 152 10.11 -36.01 -5.35
C ARG A 152 9.63 -34.64 -4.88
N VAL A 153 9.04 -33.89 -5.81
CA VAL A 153 8.25 -32.70 -5.48
C VAL A 153 6.82 -33.17 -5.26
N ASP A 154 6.37 -33.22 -4.01
CA ASP A 154 5.01 -33.63 -3.67
C ASP A 154 4.01 -32.58 -4.16
N GLU A 155 4.32 -31.29 -3.90
CA GLU A 155 3.56 -30.15 -4.38
C GLU A 155 4.46 -28.93 -4.57
N LEU A 156 4.26 -28.16 -5.64
CA LEU A 156 4.86 -26.84 -5.85
C LEU A 156 3.83 -25.88 -6.44
N VAL A 157 3.45 -24.87 -5.67
CA VAL A 157 2.53 -23.80 -6.07
C VAL A 157 3.33 -22.59 -6.52
N LEU A 158 3.04 -22.11 -7.73
CA LEU A 158 3.58 -20.88 -8.31
C LEU A 158 2.62 -19.73 -7.96
N GLU A 159 2.98 -18.96 -6.94
CA GLU A 159 2.12 -17.93 -6.35
C GLU A 159 2.11 -16.64 -7.18
N LYS A 160 3.27 -16.25 -7.72
CA LYS A 160 3.43 -14.99 -8.46
C LYS A 160 4.44 -15.16 -9.60
N PRO A 161 4.12 -14.71 -10.83
CA PRO A 161 5.09 -14.65 -11.92
C PRO A 161 6.30 -13.81 -11.51
N LEU A 162 7.50 -14.24 -11.91
CA LEU A 162 8.72 -13.49 -11.66
C LEU A 162 9.12 -12.72 -12.92
N VAL A 163 8.98 -11.40 -12.90
CA VAL A 163 9.36 -10.51 -14.01
C VAL A 163 10.88 -10.33 -14.04
N LEU A 164 11.49 -10.50 -15.21
CA LEU A 164 12.90 -10.22 -15.44
C LEU A 164 13.07 -8.85 -16.11
N PRO A 165 13.81 -7.91 -15.52
CA PRO A 165 13.97 -6.58 -16.09
C PRO A 165 14.85 -6.63 -17.35
N GLU A 166 14.53 -5.80 -18.35
CA GLU A 166 15.32 -5.65 -19.57
C GLU A 166 16.78 -5.25 -19.28
N GLN A 167 16.98 -4.45 -18.22
CA GLN A 167 18.29 -4.04 -17.73
C GLN A 167 18.41 -4.29 -16.23
N GLY A 168 19.51 -4.91 -15.81
CA GLY A 168 19.78 -5.23 -14.40
C GLY A 168 19.66 -6.72 -14.09
N SER A 169 19.46 -7.06 -12.82
CA SER A 169 19.40 -8.44 -12.37
C SER A 169 18.47 -8.60 -11.17
N VAL A 170 17.83 -9.77 -11.06
CA VAL A 170 17.03 -10.19 -9.92
C VAL A 170 17.84 -11.10 -9.01
N GLN A 171 17.80 -10.86 -7.70
CA GLN A 171 18.34 -11.79 -6.71
C GLN A 171 17.27 -12.81 -6.34
N LEU A 172 17.65 -14.08 -6.21
CA LEU A 172 16.76 -15.19 -5.89
C LEU A 172 17.32 -15.98 -4.70
N GLN A 173 16.43 -16.45 -3.82
CA GLN A 173 16.73 -17.35 -2.72
C GLN A 173 15.76 -18.53 -2.70
N ILE A 174 16.29 -19.75 -2.57
CA ILE A 174 15.50 -20.97 -2.37
C ILE A 174 15.85 -21.53 -1.01
N ARG A 175 14.87 -21.62 -0.13
CA ARG A 175 15.03 -22.17 1.20
C ARG A 175 14.34 -23.52 1.26
N VAL A 176 15.09 -24.57 1.58
CA VAL A 176 14.58 -25.89 1.92
C VAL A 176 14.72 -26.06 3.43
N ASP A 177 13.60 -26.19 4.12
CA ASP A 177 13.58 -26.35 5.57
C ASP A 177 14.02 -27.75 6.01
N ARG A 178 14.24 -27.89 7.31
CA ARG A 178 14.49 -29.17 7.99
C ARG A 178 13.36 -30.17 7.73
N PRO A 179 13.62 -31.49 7.82
CA PRO A 179 12.56 -32.47 7.65
C PRO A 179 11.55 -32.35 8.79
N ALA A 180 10.27 -32.38 8.44
CA ALA A 180 9.17 -32.48 9.39
C ALA A 180 9.08 -33.91 9.95
N ALA A 181 8.16 -34.14 10.90
CA ALA A 181 7.99 -35.44 11.56
C ALA A 181 7.60 -36.58 10.58
N ASP A 182 7.07 -36.24 9.41
CA ASP A 182 6.70 -37.14 8.32
C ASP A 182 7.80 -37.30 7.24
N HIS A 183 9.01 -36.82 7.52
CA HIS A 183 10.16 -36.80 6.62
C HIS A 183 9.99 -35.93 5.36
N ARG A 184 8.97 -35.07 5.30
CA ARG A 184 8.82 -34.07 4.23
C ARG A 184 9.56 -32.79 4.55
N ARG A 185 10.00 -32.08 3.51
CA ARG A 185 10.66 -30.77 3.63
C ARG A 185 9.83 -29.69 2.94
N THR A 186 9.71 -28.52 3.58
CA THR A 186 9.08 -27.36 2.94
C THR A 186 10.11 -26.61 2.11
N VAL A 187 9.76 -26.23 0.88
CA VAL A 187 10.58 -25.39 0.00
C VAL A 187 9.88 -24.06 -0.27
N ARG A 188 10.63 -22.96 -0.24
CA ARG A 188 10.14 -21.60 -0.51
C ARG A 188 11.13 -20.84 -1.37
N LEU A 189 10.64 -20.18 -2.42
CA LEU A 189 11.44 -19.41 -3.37
C LEU A 189 11.07 -17.93 -3.30
N PHE A 190 12.06 -17.09 -3.04
CA PHE A 190 11.95 -15.64 -2.93
C PHE A 190 12.77 -14.94 -4.00
N ALA A 191 12.32 -13.79 -4.48
CA ALA A 191 13.09 -12.96 -5.41
C ALA A 191 12.97 -11.46 -5.11
N ARG A 192 13.93 -10.67 -5.63
CA ARG A 192 14.01 -9.21 -5.40
C ARG A 192 14.76 -8.49 -6.52
N GLY A 193 14.14 -7.47 -7.12
CA GLY A 193 14.70 -6.64 -8.22
C GLY A 193 15.10 -5.21 -7.82
N GLY A 194 15.12 -4.87 -6.52
CA GLY A 194 15.42 -3.52 -6.00
C GLY A 194 14.55 -3.07 -4.82
N GLY A 195 13.48 -3.83 -4.50
CA GLY A 195 12.54 -3.59 -3.38
C GLY A 195 12.70 -4.61 -2.23
N ASN A 196 11.58 -5.05 -1.62
CA ASN A 196 11.56 -6.13 -0.61
C ASN A 196 11.57 -7.53 -1.25
N TRP A 197 11.88 -8.57 -0.46
CA TRP A 197 11.75 -9.97 -0.91
C TRP A 197 10.28 -10.34 -1.10
N THR A 198 9.97 -10.93 -2.24
CA THR A 198 8.64 -11.45 -2.58
C THR A 198 8.73 -12.97 -2.74
N GLN A 199 7.79 -13.71 -2.15
CA GLN A 199 7.65 -15.15 -2.39
C GLN A 199 7.01 -15.37 -3.76
N HIS A 200 7.62 -16.21 -4.60
CA HIS A 200 7.15 -16.52 -5.94
C HIS A 200 6.65 -17.97 -6.07
N ALA A 201 7.20 -18.87 -5.25
CA ALA A 201 6.74 -20.26 -5.18
C ALA A 201 6.93 -20.84 -3.79
N SER A 202 6.07 -21.78 -3.41
CA SER A 202 6.20 -22.59 -2.20
C SER A 202 5.72 -24.02 -2.44
N GLY A 203 6.24 -24.97 -1.68
CA GLY A 203 5.96 -26.38 -1.93
C GLY A 203 6.48 -27.34 -0.86
N THR A 204 6.28 -28.63 -1.10
CA THR A 204 6.75 -29.72 -0.25
C THR A 204 7.52 -30.77 -1.06
N LEU A 205 8.60 -31.27 -0.47
CA LEU A 205 9.54 -32.22 -1.05
C LEU A 205 9.61 -33.48 -0.18
N SER A 206 9.83 -34.64 -0.80
CA SER A 206 9.98 -35.92 -0.10
C SER A 206 11.05 -36.81 -0.75
N ASN A 207 11.59 -37.76 0.03
CA ASN A 207 12.58 -38.74 -0.45
C ASN A 207 11.97 -39.84 -1.34
N GLY A 208 10.63 -39.88 -1.50
CA GLY A 208 9.97 -40.80 -2.42
C GLY A 208 9.89 -42.27 -1.98
N GLU A 209 10.31 -42.63 -0.75
CA GLU A 209 10.20 -43.98 -0.15
C GLU A 209 8.76 -44.38 0.25
N HIS A 210 7.76 -44.12 -0.60
CA HIS A 210 6.50 -44.87 -0.52
C HIS A 210 6.68 -46.18 -1.29
N GLU A 211 6.81 -47.29 -0.56
CA GLU A 211 6.70 -48.65 -1.09
C GLU A 211 5.39 -48.77 -1.89
N GLY A 212 5.48 -48.96 -3.22
CA GLY A 212 4.33 -49.32 -4.06
C GLY A 212 3.98 -48.38 -5.23
N GLY A 213 4.90 -47.56 -5.75
CA GLY A 213 4.68 -46.89 -7.03
C GLY A 213 4.81 -47.88 -8.20
N ASP A 214 3.79 -47.99 -9.05
CA ASP A 214 3.86 -48.79 -10.28
C ASP A 214 5.06 -48.35 -11.13
N PRO A 215 5.80 -49.28 -11.78
CA PRO A 215 6.90 -48.91 -12.66
C PRO A 215 6.40 -48.00 -13.79
N VAL A 216 7.03 -46.83 -13.95
CA VAL A 216 6.69 -45.89 -15.03
C VAL A 216 6.85 -46.63 -16.38
N PRO A 217 5.77 -46.80 -17.16
CA PRO A 217 5.84 -47.60 -18.38
C PRO A 217 6.65 -46.87 -19.45
N ALA A 218 7.65 -47.55 -20.02
CA ALA A 218 8.38 -47.06 -21.18
C ALA A 218 7.43 -46.93 -22.39
N ILE A 219 7.47 -45.77 -23.07
CA ILE A 219 6.65 -45.53 -24.25
C ILE A 219 7.43 -46.00 -25.47
N THR A 220 7.17 -47.23 -25.91
CA THR A 220 7.94 -47.88 -26.99
C THR A 220 7.29 -47.80 -28.38
N SER A 221 6.01 -47.43 -28.47
CA SER A 221 5.31 -47.20 -29.74
C SER A 221 5.07 -45.71 -29.99
N TRP A 222 5.72 -45.15 -31.02
CA TRP A 222 5.61 -43.75 -31.41
C TRP A 222 5.58 -43.56 -32.94
N PRO A 223 4.65 -42.75 -33.50
CA PRO A 223 3.54 -42.09 -32.81
C PRO A 223 2.56 -43.12 -32.22
N PRO A 224 1.74 -42.73 -31.23
CA PRO A 224 0.80 -43.66 -30.59
C PRO A 224 -0.17 -44.28 -31.62
N PRO A 225 -0.46 -45.60 -31.55
CA PRO A 225 -1.41 -46.23 -32.46
C PRO A 225 -2.80 -45.61 -32.34
N GLY A 226 -3.39 -45.20 -33.47
CA GLY A 226 -4.73 -44.58 -33.51
C GLY A 226 -4.76 -43.10 -33.15
N ALA A 227 -3.60 -42.42 -33.06
CA ALA A 227 -3.54 -40.98 -32.86
C ALA A 227 -3.61 -40.22 -34.19
N ASP A 228 -4.37 -39.12 -34.22
CA ASP A 228 -4.49 -38.24 -35.38
C ASP A 228 -3.39 -37.19 -35.35
N GLU A 229 -2.58 -37.12 -36.41
CA GLU A 229 -1.51 -36.12 -36.51
C GLU A 229 -2.10 -34.71 -36.69
N ILE A 230 -1.61 -33.76 -35.88
CA ILE A 230 -1.94 -32.35 -36.00
C ILE A 230 -0.71 -31.61 -36.52
N GLU A 231 -0.93 -30.73 -37.49
CA GLU A 231 0.09 -29.80 -37.94
C GLU A 231 0.36 -28.74 -36.86
N PRO A 232 1.58 -28.65 -36.27
CA PRO A 232 1.88 -27.64 -35.25
C PRO A 232 2.00 -26.22 -35.82
N ALA A 233 1.98 -26.06 -37.14
CA ALA A 233 2.05 -24.78 -37.81
C ALA A 233 0.84 -23.91 -37.39
N GLY A 234 1.12 -22.73 -36.84
CA GLY A 234 0.11 -21.79 -36.34
C GLY A 234 -0.14 -21.84 -34.82
N VAL A 235 0.37 -22.82 -34.08
CA VAL A 235 0.25 -22.87 -32.59
C VAL A 235 0.85 -21.63 -31.94
N TYR A 236 2.07 -21.27 -32.33
CA TYR A 236 2.75 -20.10 -31.78
C TYR A 236 2.17 -18.77 -32.26
N ASP A 237 1.55 -18.75 -33.45
CA ASP A 237 0.87 -17.55 -33.97
C ASP A 237 -0.43 -17.32 -33.18
N ALA A 238 -1.21 -18.37 -32.91
CA ALA A 238 -2.41 -18.30 -32.07
C ALA A 238 -2.09 -17.93 -30.62
N LEU A 239 -0.99 -18.44 -30.06
CA LEU A 239 -0.48 -18.03 -28.75
C LEU A 239 -0.07 -16.55 -28.75
N ALA A 240 0.61 -16.08 -29.80
CA ALA A 240 1.00 -14.67 -29.93
C ALA A 240 -0.20 -13.72 -30.03
N GLU A 241 -1.27 -14.09 -30.75
CA GLU A 241 -2.54 -13.34 -30.79
C GLU A 241 -3.18 -13.16 -29.41
N GLN A 242 -2.92 -14.08 -28.49
CA GLN A 242 -3.39 -14.03 -27.10
C GLN A 242 -2.38 -13.36 -26.14
N GLY A 243 -1.30 -12.78 -26.68
CA GLY A 243 -0.27 -12.08 -25.92
C GLY A 243 0.93 -12.93 -25.52
N TYR A 244 1.02 -14.20 -25.91
CA TYR A 244 2.15 -15.09 -25.58
C TYR A 244 3.24 -15.00 -26.65
N GLY A 245 4.14 -14.04 -26.50
CA GLY A 245 5.23 -13.72 -27.42
C GLY A 245 6.45 -14.62 -27.25
N TYR A 246 6.31 -15.94 -27.43
CA TYR A 246 7.44 -16.86 -27.35
C TYR A 246 8.43 -16.64 -28.50
N GLY A 247 9.70 -16.44 -28.16
CA GLY A 247 10.83 -16.31 -29.08
C GLY A 247 11.47 -17.67 -29.43
N PRO A 248 12.55 -17.67 -30.23
CA PRO A 248 13.16 -18.88 -30.78
C PRO A 248 13.52 -19.97 -29.76
N ALA A 249 14.00 -19.60 -28.56
CA ALA A 249 14.39 -20.57 -27.53
C ALA A 249 13.22 -21.46 -27.03
N PHE A 250 11.99 -20.91 -27.03
CA PHE A 250 10.78 -21.56 -26.50
C PHE A 250 9.88 -22.17 -27.58
N ARG A 251 10.27 -22.04 -28.86
CA ARG A 251 9.57 -22.60 -30.02
C ARG A 251 10.01 -24.04 -30.34
N GLY A 252 9.98 -24.91 -29.33
CA GLY A 252 10.51 -26.28 -29.41
C GLY A 252 9.55 -27.35 -29.93
N LEU A 253 8.25 -27.06 -30.15
CA LEU A 253 7.26 -28.05 -30.59
C LEU A 253 7.46 -28.43 -32.07
N SER A 254 7.82 -29.68 -32.35
CA SER A 254 8.13 -30.17 -33.70
C SER A 254 7.02 -30.99 -34.34
N ALA A 255 6.29 -31.78 -33.56
CA ALA A 255 5.15 -32.58 -34.03
C ALA A 255 4.16 -32.84 -32.88
N ALA A 256 2.88 -33.01 -33.20
CA ALA A 256 1.85 -33.31 -32.21
C ALA A 256 0.79 -34.27 -32.77
N TRP A 257 0.20 -35.09 -31.90
CA TRP A 257 -0.87 -36.02 -32.24
C TRP A 257 -1.97 -35.97 -31.18
N LEU A 258 -3.23 -35.95 -31.60
CA LEU A 258 -4.39 -36.11 -30.72
C LEU A 258 -4.67 -37.58 -30.46
N THR A 259 -4.97 -37.90 -29.21
CA THR A 259 -5.44 -39.21 -28.77
C THR A 259 -6.82 -39.04 -28.10
N GLU A 260 -7.55 -40.13 -27.87
CA GLU A 260 -8.87 -40.06 -27.21
C GLU A 260 -8.82 -39.38 -25.82
N ASP A 261 -7.70 -39.49 -25.12
CA ASP A 261 -7.54 -39.04 -23.72
C ASP A 261 -6.59 -37.82 -23.55
N GLY A 262 -6.03 -37.26 -24.63
CA GLY A 262 -5.06 -36.17 -24.52
C GLY A 262 -4.22 -35.91 -25.78
N VAL A 263 -3.05 -35.29 -25.59
CA VAL A 263 -2.13 -34.91 -26.67
C VAL A 263 -0.75 -35.54 -26.46
N CYS A 264 -0.16 -36.03 -27.55
CA CYS A 264 1.22 -36.47 -27.61
C CYS A 264 2.04 -35.46 -28.41
N ALA A 265 3.23 -35.10 -27.94
CA ALA A 265 4.08 -34.09 -28.57
C ALA A 265 5.53 -34.55 -28.67
N GLU A 266 6.17 -34.24 -29.80
CA GLU A 266 7.63 -34.23 -29.93
C GLU A 266 8.12 -32.80 -29.80
N VAL A 267 9.10 -32.60 -28.91
CA VAL A 267 9.74 -31.32 -28.69
C VAL A 267 11.25 -31.47 -28.77
N ALA A 268 11.92 -30.44 -29.29
CA ALA A 268 13.37 -30.41 -29.37
C ALA A 268 13.91 -29.03 -28.97
N LEU A 269 15.02 -29.03 -28.25
CA LEU A 269 15.71 -27.81 -27.88
C LEU A 269 16.42 -27.23 -29.14
N PRO A 270 16.34 -25.91 -29.39
CA PRO A 270 17.04 -25.27 -30.49
C PRO A 270 18.55 -25.51 -30.44
N GLU A 271 19.18 -25.62 -31.61
CA GLU A 271 20.59 -26.05 -31.73
C GLU A 271 21.59 -25.19 -30.94
N HIS A 272 21.29 -23.90 -30.75
CA HIS A 272 22.11 -22.96 -30.00
C HIS A 272 22.04 -23.13 -28.47
N GLU A 273 20.99 -23.75 -27.93
CA GLU A 273 20.82 -24.00 -26.49
C GLU A 273 21.21 -25.45 -26.09
N ARG A 274 21.43 -26.35 -27.06
CA ARG A 274 21.81 -27.77 -26.80
C ARG A 274 23.13 -27.93 -26.04
N ALA A 275 24.05 -26.98 -26.15
CA ALA A 275 25.35 -27.05 -25.50
C ALA A 275 25.24 -27.03 -23.96
N ASP A 276 24.23 -26.34 -23.43
CA ASP A 276 24.04 -26.13 -21.99
C ASP A 276 22.99 -27.09 -21.39
N ALA A 277 22.32 -27.90 -22.22
CA ALA A 277 21.27 -28.84 -21.80
C ALA A 277 21.75 -29.87 -20.76
N GLY A 278 23.01 -30.32 -20.86
CA GLY A 278 23.60 -31.29 -19.93
C GLY A 278 23.87 -30.73 -18.52
N ALA A 279 23.79 -29.41 -18.32
CA ALA A 279 23.96 -28.77 -17.02
C ALA A 279 22.64 -28.61 -16.25
N PHE A 280 21.51 -28.90 -16.90
CA PHE A 280 20.20 -28.95 -16.26
C PHE A 280 19.79 -30.41 -16.02
N GLY A 281 19.01 -30.64 -14.96
CA GLY A 281 18.18 -31.83 -14.82
C GLY A 281 17.26 -31.96 -16.04
N LEU A 282 16.43 -30.95 -16.31
CA LEU A 282 15.75 -30.81 -17.59
C LEU A 282 15.71 -29.34 -18.01
N HIS A 283 16.19 -29.03 -19.22
CA HIS A 283 16.27 -27.64 -19.69
C HIS A 283 14.88 -26.98 -19.65
N PRO A 284 14.70 -25.82 -18.98
CA PRO A 284 13.37 -25.24 -18.77
C PRO A 284 12.61 -24.93 -20.07
N ALA A 285 13.29 -24.40 -21.09
CA ALA A 285 12.67 -24.15 -22.39
C ALA A 285 12.18 -25.43 -23.10
N LEU A 286 12.86 -26.57 -22.88
CA LEU A 286 12.48 -27.86 -23.45
C LEU A 286 11.24 -28.42 -22.75
N LEU A 287 11.17 -28.31 -21.42
CA LEU A 287 9.97 -28.70 -20.66
C LEU A 287 8.80 -27.75 -20.95
N ASP A 288 9.05 -26.45 -21.09
CA ASP A 288 8.00 -25.45 -21.38
C ASP A 288 7.40 -25.67 -22.78
N ALA A 289 8.22 -26.07 -23.76
CA ALA A 289 7.74 -26.48 -25.08
C ALA A 289 6.76 -27.67 -25.02
N VAL A 290 6.89 -28.57 -24.05
CA VAL A 290 5.90 -29.64 -23.82
C VAL A 290 4.57 -29.04 -23.36
N LEU A 291 4.60 -28.02 -22.51
CA LEU A 291 3.40 -27.37 -21.98
C LEU A 291 2.65 -26.59 -23.06
N HIS A 292 3.34 -26.07 -24.08
CA HIS A 292 2.69 -25.46 -25.23
C HIS A 292 1.74 -26.41 -25.98
N ALA A 293 1.97 -27.73 -25.93
CA ALA A 293 1.05 -28.71 -26.53
C ALA A 293 -0.34 -28.72 -25.86
N THR A 294 -0.48 -28.20 -24.62
CA THR A 294 -1.78 -28.10 -23.93
C THR A 294 -2.76 -27.16 -24.65
N SER A 295 -2.27 -26.21 -25.46
CA SER A 295 -3.13 -25.34 -26.27
C SER A 295 -3.96 -26.13 -27.28
N LEU A 296 -3.48 -27.31 -27.69
CA LEU A 296 -4.17 -28.23 -28.61
C LEU A 296 -5.34 -28.96 -27.94
N LEU A 297 -5.43 -28.94 -26.60
CA LEU A 297 -6.56 -29.48 -25.83
C LEU A 297 -7.68 -28.45 -25.61
N GLY A 298 -7.56 -27.23 -26.17
CA GLY A 298 -8.52 -26.14 -26.01
C GLY A 298 -8.23 -25.20 -24.83
N SER A 299 -7.25 -25.52 -23.99
CA SER A 299 -6.72 -24.66 -22.93
C SER A 299 -5.78 -23.60 -23.51
N THR A 300 -6.35 -22.55 -24.11
CA THR A 300 -5.56 -21.45 -24.67
C THR A 300 -5.33 -20.34 -23.63
N GLY A 301 -4.13 -19.76 -23.64
CA GLY A 301 -3.73 -18.67 -22.77
C GLY A 301 -3.63 -19.02 -21.28
N VAL A 302 -2.93 -20.12 -20.96
CA VAL A 302 -2.73 -20.58 -19.58
C VAL A 302 -1.25 -20.68 -19.20
N LEU A 303 -0.93 -20.42 -17.93
CA LEU A 303 0.39 -20.63 -17.33
C LEU A 303 0.33 -21.75 -16.27
N PRO A 304 1.46 -22.42 -16.00
CA PRO A 304 1.57 -23.35 -14.87
C PRO A 304 1.23 -22.65 -13.55
N PHE A 305 0.36 -23.26 -12.73
CA PHE A 305 -0.02 -22.75 -11.41
C PHE A 305 0.43 -23.66 -10.28
N ALA A 306 0.18 -24.96 -10.38
CA ALA A 306 0.58 -25.92 -9.36
C ALA A 306 1.02 -27.25 -9.97
N TRP A 307 2.14 -27.78 -9.48
CA TRP A 307 2.69 -29.08 -9.84
C TRP A 307 2.53 -30.05 -8.67
N SER A 308 2.13 -31.29 -8.92
CA SER A 308 2.07 -32.33 -7.89
C SER A 308 2.68 -33.64 -8.37
N GLY A 309 3.38 -34.31 -7.46
CA GLY A 309 3.99 -35.62 -7.70
C GLY A 309 5.03 -35.61 -8.81
N VAL A 310 5.87 -34.57 -8.90
CA VAL A 310 6.91 -34.47 -9.93
C VAL A 310 8.12 -35.33 -9.56
N ARG A 311 8.59 -36.12 -10.51
CA ARG A 311 9.85 -36.89 -10.43
C ARG A 311 10.65 -36.75 -11.72
N LEU A 312 11.94 -36.45 -11.58
CA LEU A 312 12.92 -36.47 -12.65
C LEU A 312 13.64 -37.83 -12.62
N HIS A 313 13.69 -38.52 -13.76
CA HIS A 313 14.25 -39.87 -13.90
C HIS A 313 15.58 -39.90 -14.63
N ALA A 314 15.79 -38.95 -15.55
CA ALA A 314 17.01 -38.82 -16.34
C ALA A 314 17.28 -37.35 -16.65
N SER A 315 18.55 -36.99 -16.83
CA SER A 315 18.99 -35.62 -17.12
C SER A 315 19.67 -35.46 -18.47
N GLY A 316 19.85 -34.20 -18.91
CA GLY A 316 20.60 -33.87 -20.13
C GLY A 316 19.88 -34.15 -21.45
N ALA A 317 18.56 -34.36 -21.44
CA ALA A 317 17.78 -34.54 -22.65
C ALA A 317 17.78 -33.27 -23.53
N THR A 318 17.95 -33.45 -24.85
CA THR A 318 17.89 -32.35 -25.85
C THR A 318 16.65 -32.44 -26.74
N SER A 319 15.94 -33.55 -26.68
CA SER A 319 14.64 -33.78 -27.31
C SER A 319 13.81 -34.72 -26.45
N LEU A 320 12.49 -34.54 -26.48
CA LEU A 320 11.55 -35.30 -25.68
C LEU A 320 10.37 -35.74 -26.52
N ARG A 321 9.76 -36.85 -26.09
CA ARG A 321 8.40 -37.24 -26.41
C ARG A 321 7.57 -37.11 -25.15
N ALA A 322 6.44 -36.43 -25.23
CA ALA A 322 5.57 -36.20 -24.09
C ALA A 322 4.16 -36.68 -24.38
N ARG A 323 3.52 -37.25 -23.36
CA ARG A 323 2.08 -37.54 -23.33
C ARG A 323 1.45 -36.69 -22.23
N LEU A 324 0.50 -35.84 -22.62
CA LEU A 324 -0.29 -35.01 -21.73
C LEU A 324 -1.72 -35.52 -21.74
N ARG A 325 -2.20 -36.00 -20.61
CA ARG A 325 -3.56 -36.55 -20.46
C ARG A 325 -4.43 -35.56 -19.68
N GLY A 326 -5.58 -35.20 -20.23
CA GLY A 326 -6.53 -34.34 -19.51
C GLY A 326 -7.21 -35.10 -18.38
N ILE A 327 -7.03 -34.67 -17.12
CA ILE A 327 -7.67 -35.28 -15.95
C ILE A 327 -8.68 -34.35 -15.26
N GLY A 328 -8.84 -33.13 -15.78
CA GLY A 328 -9.82 -32.12 -15.36
C GLY A 328 -9.88 -30.95 -16.37
N PRO A 329 -10.74 -29.95 -16.16
CA PRO A 329 -10.93 -28.84 -17.10
C PRO A 329 -9.66 -27.99 -17.31
N ASP A 330 -8.83 -27.85 -16.27
CA ASP A 330 -7.57 -27.09 -16.31
C ASP A 330 -6.40 -27.90 -15.71
N THR A 331 -6.51 -29.25 -15.70
CA THR A 331 -5.53 -30.13 -15.06
C THR A 331 -5.07 -31.23 -16.00
N VAL A 332 -3.76 -31.38 -16.15
CA VAL A 332 -3.14 -32.41 -16.99
C VAL A 332 -2.20 -33.31 -16.20
N GLU A 333 -2.18 -34.59 -16.51
CA GLU A 333 -1.13 -35.54 -16.12
C GLU A 333 -0.04 -35.52 -17.20
N LEU A 334 1.24 -35.54 -16.79
CA LEU A 334 2.38 -35.41 -17.70
C LEU A 334 3.32 -36.61 -17.60
N THR A 335 3.57 -37.27 -18.73
CA THR A 335 4.63 -38.29 -18.87
C THR A 335 5.59 -37.88 -19.99
N VAL A 336 6.87 -37.74 -19.67
CA VAL A 336 7.93 -37.33 -20.59
C VAL A 336 8.97 -38.44 -20.70
N VAL A 337 9.30 -38.80 -21.94
CA VAL A 337 10.32 -39.80 -22.28
C VAL A 337 11.32 -39.24 -23.29
N ASP A 338 12.48 -39.88 -23.40
CA ASP A 338 13.46 -39.59 -24.45
C ASP A 338 13.03 -40.19 -25.81
N PRO A 339 13.75 -39.92 -26.92
CA PRO A 339 13.42 -40.51 -28.22
C PRO A 339 13.51 -42.05 -28.28
N ALA A 340 14.20 -42.68 -27.33
CA ALA A 340 14.27 -44.14 -27.18
C ALA A 340 13.10 -44.72 -26.37
N GLY A 341 12.27 -43.87 -25.76
CA GLY A 341 11.12 -44.25 -24.95
C GLY A 341 11.41 -44.43 -23.45
N ALA A 342 12.62 -44.08 -23.00
CA ALA A 342 13.01 -44.15 -21.59
C ALA A 342 12.45 -42.94 -20.80
N PRO A 343 11.94 -43.12 -19.56
CA PRO A 343 11.35 -42.05 -18.78
C PRO A 343 12.37 -40.96 -18.43
N VAL A 344 11.97 -39.69 -18.60
CA VAL A 344 12.74 -38.49 -18.28
C VAL A 344 12.11 -37.73 -17.14
N LEU A 345 10.80 -37.41 -17.22
CA LEU A 345 10.07 -36.71 -16.17
C LEU A 345 8.62 -37.19 -16.10
N THR A 346 8.07 -37.31 -14.89
CA THR A 346 6.63 -37.58 -14.67
C THR A 346 6.07 -36.56 -13.71
N ALA A 347 4.85 -36.08 -13.95
CA ALA A 347 4.05 -35.31 -13.00
C ALA A 347 2.64 -35.89 -12.93
N GLU A 348 2.18 -36.21 -11.72
CA GLU A 348 0.85 -36.78 -11.47
C GLU A 348 -0.25 -35.78 -11.81
N SER A 349 -0.03 -34.50 -11.50
CA SER A 349 -0.90 -33.43 -11.97
C SER A 349 -0.16 -32.11 -12.15
N LEU A 350 -0.62 -31.35 -13.14
CA LEU A 350 -0.26 -29.96 -13.40
C LEU A 350 -1.55 -29.18 -13.58
N VAL A 351 -1.80 -28.23 -12.68
CA VAL A 351 -2.90 -27.27 -12.78
C VAL A 351 -2.43 -26.06 -13.58
N LEU A 352 -3.18 -25.70 -14.60
CA LEU A 352 -2.95 -24.55 -15.47
C LEU A 352 -3.96 -23.44 -15.12
N ARG A 353 -3.57 -22.18 -15.23
CA ARG A 353 -4.49 -21.04 -15.01
C ARG A 353 -4.30 -19.98 -16.06
N ARG A 354 -5.39 -19.31 -16.44
CA ARG A 354 -5.30 -18.15 -17.34
C ARG A 354 -4.57 -17.00 -16.66
N TYR A 355 -3.59 -16.44 -17.38
CA TYR A 355 -2.93 -15.22 -16.96
C TYR A 355 -3.72 -14.02 -17.52
N THR A 356 -4.15 -13.12 -16.64
CA THR A 356 -4.74 -11.84 -17.06
C THR A 356 -3.81 -10.72 -16.62
N ALA A 357 -3.57 -9.72 -17.48
CA ALA A 357 -2.75 -8.54 -17.16
C ALA A 357 -3.26 -7.76 -15.92
N VAL A 358 -4.45 -8.08 -15.43
CA VAL A 358 -5.01 -7.60 -14.16
C VAL A 358 -4.16 -8.04 -12.96
N ASP A 359 -3.44 -9.17 -13.01
CA ASP A 359 -2.55 -9.58 -11.90
C ASP A 359 -1.28 -8.72 -11.80
N SER A 360 -0.90 -8.01 -12.88
CA SER A 360 0.12 -6.95 -12.86
C SER A 360 -0.43 -5.57 -12.47
N ALA A 361 -1.76 -5.40 -12.36
CA ALA A 361 -2.39 -4.13 -11.99
C ALA A 361 -2.13 -3.71 -10.54
N ILE A 362 -1.51 -4.57 -9.72
CA ILE A 362 -1.09 -4.26 -8.34
C ILE A 362 0.06 -3.23 -8.31
N ASP A 363 0.76 -2.99 -9.42
CA ASP A 363 1.91 -2.07 -9.49
C ASP A 363 1.68 -0.82 -10.36
N ALA A 364 0.44 -0.45 -10.71
CA ALA A 364 0.18 0.80 -11.43
C ALA A 364 0.42 2.02 -10.49
N PRO A 365 1.49 2.81 -10.67
CA PRO A 365 1.90 3.76 -9.64
C PRO A 365 0.98 4.99 -9.65
N LEU A 366 0.17 5.11 -8.60
CA LEU A 366 -0.49 6.35 -8.25
C LEU A 366 0.44 7.19 -7.39
N TYR A 367 0.35 8.51 -7.52
CA TYR A 367 1.09 9.45 -6.68
C TYR A 367 0.14 10.45 -6.03
N ARG A 368 0.54 11.04 -4.91
CA ARG A 368 -0.16 12.15 -4.27
C ARG A 368 0.79 13.30 -3.98
N LEU A 369 0.23 14.51 -3.89
CA LEU A 369 0.98 15.67 -3.45
C LEU A 369 1.10 15.66 -1.91
N ALA A 370 2.32 15.65 -1.41
CA ALA A 370 2.65 15.70 0.01
C ALA A 370 3.49 16.95 0.33
N TRP A 371 3.21 17.57 1.46
CA TRP A 371 3.94 18.74 1.97
C TRP A 371 4.96 18.29 3.00
N ARG A 372 6.25 18.44 2.70
CA ARG A 372 7.36 17.94 3.55
C ARG A 372 8.16 19.09 4.16
N PRO A 373 8.57 19.01 5.43
CA PRO A 373 9.41 20.04 6.05
C PRO A 373 10.68 20.31 5.25
N VAL A 374 11.04 21.59 5.13
CA VAL A 374 12.31 22.02 4.55
C VAL A 374 13.09 22.89 5.54
N PRO A 375 14.41 22.66 5.69
CA PRO A 375 15.23 23.51 6.53
C PRO A 375 15.31 24.92 5.93
N ALA A 376 15.12 25.92 6.77
CA ALA A 376 15.35 27.31 6.40
C ALA A 376 16.72 27.73 6.93
N ASP A 377 17.61 28.22 6.05
CA ASP A 377 18.84 28.87 6.47
C ASP A 377 18.51 30.34 6.86
N PRO A 378 18.65 30.72 8.14
CA PRO A 378 18.34 32.08 8.60
C PRO A 378 19.31 33.15 8.07
N ASP A 379 20.47 32.76 7.54
CA ASP A 379 21.54 33.72 7.18
C ASP A 379 21.37 34.37 5.78
N HIS A 380 20.33 34.00 5.02
CA HIS A 380 20.09 34.47 3.64
C HIS A 380 18.78 35.26 3.48
N ALA A 381 18.58 36.32 4.28
CA ALA A 381 17.39 37.17 4.18
C ALA A 381 17.30 37.93 2.83
N ARG A 382 16.13 37.87 2.19
CA ARG A 382 15.76 38.61 0.97
C ARG A 382 14.96 39.87 1.30
N THR A 383 15.14 40.93 0.51
CA THR A 383 14.38 42.18 0.63
C THR A 383 13.04 42.06 -0.09
N VAL A 384 11.93 42.12 0.66
CA VAL A 384 10.56 41.96 0.14
C VAL A 384 9.76 43.27 0.20
N VAL A 385 8.89 43.50 -0.79
CA VAL A 385 7.92 44.61 -0.80
C VAL A 385 6.52 44.09 -1.09
N GLU A 386 5.54 44.44 -0.26
CA GLU A 386 4.14 44.08 -0.48
C GLU A 386 3.45 45.02 -1.48
N LEU A 387 2.70 44.46 -2.43
CA LEU A 387 1.88 45.23 -3.38
C LEU A 387 0.61 45.75 -2.70
N ASP A 388 0.08 46.88 -3.19
CA ASP A 388 -1.20 47.40 -2.71
C ASP A 388 -2.30 46.32 -2.84
N PRO A 389 -2.97 45.92 -1.74
CA PRO A 389 -3.89 44.78 -1.76
C PRO A 389 -5.16 45.03 -2.59
N ARG A 390 -5.50 46.29 -2.87
CA ARG A 390 -6.68 46.67 -3.67
C ARG A 390 -6.35 46.77 -5.15
N THR A 391 -5.21 47.36 -5.50
CA THR A 391 -4.88 47.67 -6.89
C THR A 391 -3.87 46.72 -7.51
N TRP A 392 -3.09 45.98 -6.70
CA TRP A 392 -1.93 45.19 -7.15
C TRP A 392 -1.01 45.99 -8.11
N ALA A 393 -0.81 47.27 -7.78
CA ALA A 393 0.02 48.15 -8.59
C ALA A 393 1.48 47.68 -8.56
N LEU A 394 2.17 47.78 -9.71
CA LEU A 394 3.58 47.37 -9.82
C LEU A 394 4.47 48.21 -8.86
N PRO A 395 5.42 47.59 -8.15
CA PRO A 395 6.24 48.27 -7.15
C PRO A 395 7.25 49.20 -7.82
N ASP A 396 7.79 50.19 -7.09
CA ASP A 396 8.97 50.96 -7.53
C ASP A 396 10.25 50.17 -7.18
N THR A 397 11.07 49.85 -8.18
CA THR A 397 12.26 48.99 -8.02
C THR A 397 13.56 49.76 -7.78
N SER A 398 13.50 51.08 -7.59
CA SER A 398 14.68 51.93 -7.38
C SER A 398 15.48 51.62 -6.09
N ALA A 399 15.00 50.73 -5.21
CA ALA A 399 15.54 50.46 -3.88
C ALA A 399 16.21 49.08 -3.67
N GLY A 400 16.50 48.30 -4.73
CA GLY A 400 17.17 46.99 -4.58
C GLY A 400 16.28 45.90 -3.97
N VAL A 401 15.05 45.78 -4.48
CA VAL A 401 14.05 44.80 -4.05
C VAL A 401 14.34 43.43 -4.69
N ASP A 402 14.47 42.37 -3.89
CA ASP A 402 14.65 41.00 -4.39
C ASP A 402 13.31 40.39 -4.85
N ALA A 403 12.23 40.66 -4.11
CA ALA A 403 10.91 40.09 -4.41
C ALA A 403 9.74 41.01 -4.04
N ALA A 404 8.64 40.89 -4.78
CA ALA A 404 7.37 41.53 -4.47
C ALA A 404 6.35 40.51 -3.99
N VAL A 405 5.50 40.88 -3.02
CA VAL A 405 4.51 39.99 -2.40
C VAL A 405 3.10 40.45 -2.77
N VAL A 406 2.27 39.52 -3.24
CA VAL A 406 0.85 39.73 -3.49
C VAL A 406 0.02 38.70 -2.72
N ARG A 407 -0.95 39.17 -1.92
CA ARG A 407 -1.88 38.30 -1.19
C ARG A 407 -3.18 38.10 -1.97
N LEU A 408 -3.56 36.85 -2.15
CA LEU A 408 -4.77 36.42 -2.85
C LEU A 408 -5.88 36.08 -1.84
N GLY A 409 -6.39 37.07 -1.09
CA GLY A 409 -7.48 36.83 -0.13
C GLY A 409 -8.06 38.09 0.54
N PRO A 410 -9.23 37.96 1.20
CA PRO A 410 -10.14 36.80 1.15
C PRO A 410 -11.00 36.81 -0.14
N VAL A 411 -11.41 35.62 -0.59
CA VAL A 411 -12.35 35.44 -1.72
C VAL A 411 -13.80 35.53 -1.25
N GLY A 412 -14.72 35.88 -2.16
CA GLY A 412 -16.14 35.97 -1.86
C GLY A 412 -16.80 34.61 -1.60
N GLU A 413 -17.98 34.62 -0.97
CA GLU A 413 -18.74 33.40 -0.61
C GLU A 413 -19.23 32.60 -1.82
N ASP A 414 -19.52 33.27 -2.94
CA ASP A 414 -19.96 32.61 -4.17
C ASP A 414 -18.75 32.10 -4.98
N MET A 415 -18.56 30.78 -4.97
CA MET A 415 -17.33 30.13 -5.41
C MET A 415 -17.05 30.30 -6.91
N LEU A 416 -18.08 30.23 -7.77
CA LEU A 416 -17.87 30.37 -9.21
C LEU A 416 -17.49 31.81 -9.59
N PRO A 417 -18.27 32.86 -9.26
CA PRO A 417 -17.85 34.24 -9.50
C PRO A 417 -16.51 34.59 -8.87
N ALA A 418 -16.22 34.11 -7.65
CA ALA A 418 -14.92 34.31 -7.01
C ALA A 418 -13.77 33.68 -7.82
N THR A 419 -13.97 32.49 -8.39
CA THR A 419 -13.00 31.82 -9.26
C THR A 419 -12.70 32.64 -10.51
N TYR A 420 -13.73 33.11 -11.23
CA TYR A 420 -13.56 33.92 -12.44
C TYR A 420 -12.87 35.26 -12.13
N GLN A 421 -13.30 35.95 -11.07
CA GLN A 421 -12.73 37.24 -10.69
C GLN A 421 -11.26 37.09 -10.27
N LEU A 422 -10.94 36.10 -9.43
CA LEU A 422 -9.58 35.92 -8.94
C LEU A 422 -8.62 35.51 -10.07
N THR A 423 -9.00 34.53 -10.88
CA THR A 423 -8.15 34.04 -11.97
C THR A 423 -7.93 35.09 -13.06
N ALA A 424 -8.94 35.89 -13.41
CA ALA A 424 -8.79 37.02 -14.34
C ALA A 424 -7.83 38.08 -13.79
N ARG A 425 -7.98 38.45 -12.51
CA ARG A 425 -7.14 39.46 -11.86
C ARG A 425 -5.68 38.99 -11.76
N VAL A 426 -5.45 37.70 -11.48
CA VAL A 426 -4.12 37.09 -11.48
C VAL A 426 -3.52 37.05 -12.89
N LEU A 427 -4.32 36.72 -13.91
CA LEU A 427 -3.88 36.75 -15.31
C LEU A 427 -3.42 38.16 -15.73
N ASP A 428 -4.19 39.20 -15.38
CA ASP A 428 -3.83 40.58 -15.68
C ASP A 428 -2.54 41.00 -14.99
N LEU A 429 -2.35 40.61 -13.71
CA LEU A 429 -1.11 40.87 -12.98
C LEU A 429 0.10 40.16 -13.63
N LEU A 430 -0.04 38.88 -13.98
CA LEU A 430 1.04 38.13 -14.65
C LEU A 430 1.42 38.77 -16.00
N ARG A 431 0.43 39.17 -16.80
CA ARG A 431 0.66 39.85 -18.08
C ARG A 431 1.35 41.21 -17.90
N ALA A 432 0.89 42.00 -16.93
CA ALA A 432 1.51 43.29 -16.61
C ALA A 432 2.95 43.13 -16.08
N TRP A 433 3.19 42.13 -15.22
CA TRP A 433 4.51 41.84 -14.67
C TRP A 433 5.52 41.39 -15.73
N LEU A 434 5.09 40.50 -16.64
CA LEU A 434 5.94 40.02 -17.73
C LEU A 434 6.21 41.06 -18.82
N ALA A 435 5.34 42.07 -18.96
CA ALA A 435 5.51 43.15 -19.93
C ALA A 435 6.49 44.25 -19.47
N GLU A 436 6.92 44.23 -18.20
CA GLU A 436 7.70 45.29 -17.57
C GLU A 436 9.18 44.88 -17.40
N PRO A 437 10.11 45.42 -18.22
CA PRO A 437 11.52 45.02 -18.19
C PRO A 437 12.23 45.25 -16.86
N ARG A 438 11.84 46.28 -16.09
CA ARG A 438 12.51 46.58 -14.80
C ARG A 438 12.26 45.55 -13.70
N LEU A 439 11.36 44.59 -13.94
CA LEU A 439 10.98 43.52 -13.02
C LEU A 439 11.61 42.17 -13.39
N GLU A 440 12.44 42.10 -14.44
CA GLU A 440 13.01 40.84 -14.94
C GLU A 440 13.76 40.04 -13.86
N GLU A 441 14.53 40.73 -13.03
CA GLU A 441 15.31 40.18 -11.90
C GLU A 441 14.53 40.11 -10.58
N VAL A 442 13.28 40.58 -10.54
CA VAL A 442 12.45 40.60 -9.32
C VAL A 442 11.47 39.43 -9.35
N SER A 443 11.50 38.59 -8.32
CA SER A 443 10.54 37.50 -8.16
C SER A 443 9.20 38.02 -7.63
N LEU A 444 8.07 37.52 -8.13
CA LEU A 444 6.74 37.80 -7.59
C LEU A 444 6.23 36.61 -6.78
N VAL A 445 5.96 36.85 -5.49
CA VAL A 445 5.49 35.88 -4.51
C VAL A 445 3.98 36.02 -4.35
N PHE A 446 3.27 34.94 -4.66
CA PHE A 446 1.84 34.84 -4.45
C PHE A 446 1.57 34.13 -3.12
N VAL A 447 0.98 34.87 -2.18
CA VAL A 447 0.58 34.36 -0.87
C VAL A 447 -0.91 34.03 -0.90
N THR A 448 -1.25 32.78 -0.64
CA THR A 448 -2.64 32.28 -0.59
C THR A 448 -3.01 31.82 0.81
N GLU A 449 -4.30 31.86 1.12
CA GLU A 449 -4.89 31.27 2.32
C GLU A 449 -5.84 30.15 1.90
N GLY A 450 -5.67 28.94 2.45
CA GLY A 450 -6.50 27.78 2.13
C GLY A 450 -6.40 27.32 0.66
N GLY A 451 -5.29 27.59 -0.03
CA GLY A 451 -5.10 27.22 -1.43
C GLY A 451 -4.62 25.79 -1.65
N VAL A 452 -4.16 25.11 -0.61
CA VAL A 452 -3.71 23.70 -0.62
C VAL A 452 -4.06 23.03 0.70
N ALA A 453 -4.36 21.74 0.67
CA ALA A 453 -4.53 20.95 1.90
C ALA A 453 -3.17 20.52 2.44
N VAL A 454 -2.90 20.82 3.72
CA VAL A 454 -1.85 20.16 4.49
C VAL A 454 -2.52 19.22 5.49
N GLY A 455 -2.56 17.93 5.17
CA GLY A 455 -3.36 16.97 5.94
C GLY A 455 -4.84 17.04 5.56
N ASP A 456 -5.73 17.15 6.54
CA ASP A 456 -7.20 17.11 6.37
C ASP A 456 -7.84 18.51 6.32
N GLU A 457 -7.06 19.53 5.98
CA GLU A 457 -7.54 20.91 5.83
C GLU A 457 -8.48 21.05 4.63
N ASP A 458 -9.52 21.88 4.79
CA ASP A 458 -10.36 22.28 3.66
C ASP A 458 -9.57 23.18 2.69
N VAL A 459 -9.90 23.10 1.40
CA VAL A 459 -9.23 23.83 0.33
C VAL A 459 -10.25 24.67 -0.40
N VAL A 460 -9.95 25.95 -0.60
CA VAL A 460 -10.81 26.87 -1.32
C VAL A 460 -10.60 26.71 -2.83
N PRO A 461 -11.59 26.16 -3.58
CA PRO A 461 -11.38 25.81 -5.00
C PRO A 461 -11.01 27.00 -5.90
N ALA A 462 -11.54 28.19 -5.60
CA ALA A 462 -11.20 29.43 -6.32
C ALA A 462 -9.71 29.78 -6.21
N VAL A 463 -9.14 29.63 -5.01
CA VAL A 463 -7.73 29.90 -4.74
C VAL A 463 -6.86 28.85 -5.43
N ALA A 464 -7.25 27.57 -5.36
CA ALA A 464 -6.55 26.50 -6.06
C ALA A 464 -6.53 26.70 -7.58
N ALA A 465 -7.62 27.19 -8.18
CA ALA A 465 -7.67 27.53 -9.61
C ALA A 465 -6.64 28.61 -9.97
N ALA A 466 -6.54 29.69 -9.18
CA ALA A 466 -5.52 30.71 -9.36
C ALA A 466 -4.09 30.15 -9.23
N ARG A 467 -3.86 29.24 -8.27
CA ARG A 467 -2.56 28.55 -8.13
C ARG A 467 -2.24 27.65 -9.33
N GLY A 468 -3.23 26.98 -9.92
CA GLY A 468 -3.08 26.22 -11.17
C GLY A 468 -2.59 27.10 -12.33
N LEU A 469 -3.19 28.29 -12.47
CA LEU A 469 -2.78 29.30 -13.45
C LEU A 469 -1.32 29.75 -13.22
N ILE A 470 -0.98 30.09 -11.97
CA ILE A 470 0.36 30.55 -11.59
C ILE A 470 1.42 29.45 -11.80
N ARG A 471 1.10 28.18 -11.52
CA ARG A 471 2.01 27.05 -11.78
C ARG A 471 2.38 26.92 -13.25
N SER A 472 1.42 27.07 -14.16
CA SER A 472 1.72 27.11 -15.59
C SER A 472 2.63 28.28 -15.95
N ALA A 473 2.39 29.47 -15.36
CA ALA A 473 3.28 30.62 -15.52
C ALA A 473 4.69 30.39 -14.95
N GLN A 474 4.83 29.65 -13.85
CA GLN A 474 6.12 29.22 -13.27
C GLN A 474 6.88 28.30 -14.24
N THR A 475 6.18 27.37 -14.90
CA THR A 475 6.78 26.49 -15.93
C THR A 475 7.24 27.30 -17.15
N GLU A 476 6.47 28.30 -17.58
CA GLU A 476 6.85 29.20 -18.69
C GLU A 476 8.00 30.14 -18.33
N ASN A 477 8.12 30.55 -17.06
CA ASN A 477 9.06 31.58 -16.58
C ASN A 477 9.76 31.11 -15.30
N THR A 478 10.67 30.14 -15.43
CA THR A 478 11.36 29.52 -14.29
C THR A 478 12.09 30.56 -13.43
N GLY A 479 11.88 30.51 -12.11
CA GLY A 479 12.51 31.42 -11.13
C GLY A 479 11.82 32.77 -10.93
N ARG A 480 10.82 33.13 -11.75
CA ARG A 480 10.15 34.44 -11.67
C ARG A 480 8.98 34.51 -10.70
N PHE A 481 8.35 33.38 -10.38
CA PHE A 481 7.16 33.32 -9.54
C PHE A 481 7.32 32.28 -8.43
N VAL A 482 6.86 32.61 -7.22
CA VAL A 482 6.88 31.70 -6.05
C VAL A 482 5.48 31.64 -5.44
N LEU A 483 5.03 30.44 -5.05
CA LEU A 483 3.74 30.21 -4.40
C LEU A 483 3.95 29.89 -2.92
N VAL A 484 3.29 30.62 -2.04
CA VAL A 484 3.30 30.38 -0.59
C VAL A 484 1.86 30.28 -0.10
N ASP A 485 1.48 29.15 0.50
CA ASP A 485 0.18 28.99 1.15
C ASP A 485 0.29 29.13 2.67
N THR A 486 -0.71 29.69 3.34
CA THR A 486 -0.67 30.01 4.78
C THR A 486 -1.96 29.61 5.50
N ASP A 487 -1.88 29.27 6.78
CA ASP A 487 -3.00 28.96 7.68
C ASP A 487 -3.71 30.19 8.26
N GLY A 488 -3.22 31.40 7.98
CA GLY A 488 -3.91 32.63 8.34
C GLY A 488 -3.25 33.91 7.81
N PRO A 489 -3.95 35.06 7.92
CA PRO A 489 -3.56 36.31 7.28
C PRO A 489 -2.32 37.00 7.90
N GLY A 490 -1.74 36.44 8.97
CA GLY A 490 -0.70 37.06 9.80
C GLY A 490 0.75 36.69 9.50
N VAL A 491 1.03 36.04 8.36
CA VAL A 491 2.40 35.64 8.02
C VAL A 491 3.31 36.86 7.79
N SER A 492 4.38 36.95 8.59
CA SER A 492 5.35 38.05 8.59
C SER A 492 6.24 38.05 7.35
N ASP A 493 6.71 39.25 6.97
CA ASP A 493 7.66 39.44 5.87
C ASP A 493 8.96 38.64 6.08
N GLU A 494 9.36 38.46 7.33
CA GLU A 494 10.52 37.63 7.71
C GLU A 494 10.32 36.16 7.33
N LEU A 495 9.10 35.61 7.52
CA LEU A 495 8.81 34.23 7.17
C LEU A 495 8.71 34.03 5.65
N ILE A 496 8.21 35.04 4.92
CA ILE A 496 8.21 35.06 3.45
C ILE A 496 9.65 35.16 2.90
N SER A 497 10.49 35.98 3.53
CA SER A 497 11.91 36.08 3.20
C SER A 497 12.63 34.74 3.41
N ARG A 498 12.36 34.03 4.51
CA ARG A 498 12.86 32.66 4.76
C ARG A 498 12.33 31.64 3.74
N ALA A 499 11.06 31.75 3.36
CA ALA A 499 10.47 30.92 2.31
C ALA A 499 11.22 31.09 0.98
N LEU A 500 11.50 32.33 0.58
CA LEU A 500 12.30 32.64 -0.62
C LEU A 500 13.73 32.08 -0.54
N ALA A 501 14.37 32.20 0.63
CA ALA A 501 15.73 31.70 0.85
C ALA A 501 15.86 30.18 0.67
N SER A 502 14.76 29.41 0.85
CA SER A 502 14.76 27.96 0.63
C SER A 502 14.98 27.56 -0.83
N GLY A 503 14.74 28.47 -1.79
CA GLY A 503 14.82 28.18 -3.22
C GLY A 503 13.69 27.29 -3.76
N GLU A 504 12.68 26.98 -2.94
CA GLU A 504 11.54 26.17 -3.35
C GLU A 504 10.51 27.02 -4.12
N PRO A 505 9.99 26.54 -5.27
CA PRO A 505 9.01 27.29 -6.06
C PRO A 505 7.60 27.27 -5.43
N GLN A 506 7.32 26.31 -4.55
CA GLN A 506 6.01 26.10 -3.93
C GLN A 506 6.16 25.67 -2.47
N LEU A 507 5.60 26.46 -1.56
CA LEU A 507 5.69 26.30 -0.11
C LEU A 507 4.30 26.39 0.54
N ALA A 508 4.15 25.71 1.66
CA ALA A 508 3.06 25.89 2.61
C ALA A 508 3.66 26.22 3.98
N VAL A 509 3.02 27.15 4.69
CA VAL A 509 3.39 27.62 6.02
C VAL A 509 2.28 27.20 6.96
N ARG A 510 2.64 26.40 7.97
CA ARG A 510 1.72 25.94 9.03
C ARG A 510 2.42 26.04 10.37
N ASP A 511 1.80 26.71 11.35
CA ASP A 511 2.36 26.93 12.69
C ASP A 511 3.80 27.50 12.68
N GLY A 512 4.14 28.32 11.67
CA GLY A 512 5.48 28.89 11.48
C GLY A 512 6.53 27.94 10.86
N GLY A 513 6.18 26.69 10.56
CA GLY A 513 7.02 25.73 9.84
C GLY A 513 6.89 25.87 8.32
N LEU A 514 8.00 25.68 7.58
CA LEU A 514 8.02 25.67 6.12
C LEU A 514 7.92 24.24 5.59
N LEU A 515 6.96 24.01 4.69
CA LEU A 515 6.73 22.74 4.02
C LEU A 515 6.82 22.94 2.51
N ALA A 516 7.52 22.06 1.79
CA ALA A 516 7.62 22.09 0.34
C ALA A 516 6.83 20.95 -0.32
N ALA A 517 6.27 21.22 -1.49
CA ALA A 517 5.47 20.27 -2.26
C ALA A 517 6.32 19.15 -2.88
N ARG A 518 5.91 17.89 -2.71
CA ARG A 518 6.56 16.69 -3.26
C ARG A 518 5.53 15.66 -3.70
N LEU A 519 5.75 14.97 -4.82
CA LEU A 519 5.00 13.77 -5.16
C LEU A 519 5.55 12.57 -4.39
N THR A 520 4.65 11.80 -3.79
CA THR A 520 4.97 10.56 -3.07
C THR A 520 3.92 9.50 -3.42
N GLU A 521 4.19 8.25 -3.08
CA GLU A 521 3.16 7.21 -3.09
C GLU A 521 2.04 7.53 -2.06
N PRO A 522 0.80 7.10 -2.31
CA PRO A 522 -0.29 7.13 -1.34
C PRO A 522 0.06 6.45 -0.02
N GLY A 523 -0.42 7.00 1.09
CA GLY A 523 -0.14 6.46 2.44
C GLY A 523 -1.24 5.54 2.98
N THR A 524 -2.36 5.45 2.27
CA THR A 524 -3.57 4.71 2.64
C THR A 524 -3.43 3.21 2.39
N LEU A 525 -4.20 2.41 3.14
CA LEU A 525 -4.28 0.98 2.91
C LEU A 525 -5.10 0.68 1.65
N THR A 526 -4.57 -0.17 0.78
CA THR A 526 -5.27 -0.63 -0.43
C THR A 526 -6.11 -1.87 -0.10
N PRO A 527 -7.43 -1.86 -0.40
CA PRO A 527 -8.23 -3.07 -0.31
C PRO A 527 -7.75 -4.15 -1.29
N PRO A 528 -7.76 -5.44 -0.92
CA PRO A 528 -7.48 -6.51 -1.86
C PRO A 528 -8.59 -6.61 -2.93
N ALA A 529 -8.28 -7.27 -4.04
CA ALA A 529 -9.29 -7.57 -5.06
C ALA A 529 -10.40 -8.46 -4.47
N GLY A 530 -11.64 -8.15 -4.80
CA GLY A 530 -12.81 -8.93 -4.40
C GLY A 530 -13.82 -8.17 -3.53
N PRO A 531 -14.99 -8.77 -3.29
CA PRO A 531 -16.13 -8.08 -2.70
C PRO A 531 -16.06 -7.96 -1.18
N SER A 532 -15.27 -8.81 -0.52
CA SER A 532 -15.19 -8.92 0.94
C SER A 532 -13.74 -8.97 1.46
N TRP A 533 -13.44 -8.06 2.37
CA TRP A 533 -12.15 -7.88 3.01
C TRP A 533 -12.35 -7.24 4.38
N ARG A 534 -11.33 -7.21 5.24
CA ARG A 534 -11.40 -6.48 6.51
C ARG A 534 -10.06 -5.93 6.94
N LEU A 535 -10.07 -4.92 7.80
CA LEU A 535 -8.91 -4.45 8.53
C LEU A 535 -8.55 -5.44 9.63
N GLU A 536 -7.31 -5.94 9.60
CA GLU A 536 -6.78 -6.88 10.58
C GLU A 536 -5.27 -6.64 10.77
N THR A 537 -4.70 -7.24 11.81
CA THR A 537 -3.25 -7.21 12.04
C THR A 537 -2.55 -8.40 11.37
N THR A 538 -1.62 -8.14 10.46
CA THR A 538 -0.82 -9.19 9.78
C THR A 538 0.17 -9.87 10.74
N ARG A 539 0.71 -9.10 11.68
CA ARG A 539 1.48 -9.55 12.84
C ARG A 539 1.02 -8.76 14.05
N LYS A 540 1.00 -9.37 15.23
CA LYS A 540 0.64 -8.68 16.47
C LYS A 540 1.83 -7.88 17.00
N GLY A 541 1.57 -6.71 17.59
CA GLY A 541 2.57 -5.95 18.35
C GLY A 541 2.94 -4.57 17.80
N SER A 542 2.48 -4.23 16.59
CA SER A 542 2.67 -2.90 16.00
C SER A 542 1.42 -2.48 15.24
N LEU A 543 1.04 -1.20 15.36
CA LEU A 543 -0.04 -0.64 14.55
C LEU A 543 0.36 -0.48 13.06
N ASP A 544 1.66 -0.56 12.76
CA ASP A 544 2.15 -0.58 11.36
C ASP A 544 1.74 -1.86 10.62
N ASP A 545 1.52 -2.95 11.34
CA ASP A 545 1.17 -4.27 10.77
C ASP A 545 -0.33 -4.39 10.47
N LEU A 546 -1.14 -3.35 10.73
CA LEU A 546 -2.53 -3.26 10.25
C LEU A 546 -2.57 -3.25 8.72
N ALA A 547 -3.41 -4.10 8.14
CA ALA A 547 -3.64 -4.20 6.70
C ALA A 547 -5.08 -4.60 6.38
N LEU A 548 -5.51 -4.31 5.16
CA LEU A 548 -6.77 -4.84 4.62
C LEU A 548 -6.50 -6.22 4.02
N ILE A 549 -7.15 -7.25 4.55
CA ILE A 549 -6.96 -8.66 4.15
C ILE A 549 -8.26 -9.25 3.59
N PRO A 550 -8.20 -10.20 2.64
CA PRO A 550 -9.39 -10.88 2.13
C PRO A 550 -10.20 -11.56 3.25
N TRP A 551 -11.53 -11.53 3.16
CA TRP A 551 -12.42 -12.10 4.17
C TRP A 551 -13.64 -12.77 3.54
N THR A 552 -13.46 -13.95 2.95
CA THR A 552 -14.52 -14.66 2.21
C THR A 552 -15.67 -15.16 3.08
N ARG A 553 -15.46 -15.31 4.39
CA ARG A 553 -16.50 -15.80 5.32
C ARG A 553 -17.77 -14.94 5.34
N ALA A 554 -17.68 -13.64 5.08
CA ALA A 554 -18.87 -12.78 5.02
C ALA A 554 -19.78 -13.07 3.80
N GLU A 555 -19.29 -13.86 2.83
CA GLU A 555 -20.01 -14.25 1.61
C GLU A 555 -20.66 -15.65 1.74
N GLU A 556 -20.43 -16.37 2.84
CA GLU A 556 -21.05 -17.68 3.09
C GLU A 556 -22.58 -17.56 3.18
N PRO A 557 -23.35 -18.61 2.79
CA PRO A 557 -24.81 -18.59 2.91
C PRO A 557 -25.26 -18.28 4.34
N LEU A 558 -26.31 -17.46 4.49
CA LEU A 558 -26.80 -17.06 5.80
C LEU A 558 -27.42 -18.23 6.58
N GLY A 559 -27.08 -18.31 7.86
CA GLY A 559 -27.80 -19.13 8.83
C GLY A 559 -29.23 -18.61 9.07
N PRO A 560 -30.09 -19.39 9.76
CA PRO A 560 -31.51 -19.08 9.90
C PRO A 560 -31.81 -17.71 10.50
N ARG A 561 -31.01 -17.27 11.48
CA ARG A 561 -31.19 -16.02 12.25
C ARG A 561 -30.21 -14.91 11.87
N GLU A 562 -29.40 -15.14 10.86
CA GLU A 562 -28.33 -14.23 10.47
C GLU A 562 -28.81 -13.16 9.48
N VAL A 563 -28.13 -12.02 9.48
CA VAL A 563 -28.38 -10.90 8.59
C VAL A 563 -27.05 -10.45 8.01
N ARG A 564 -27.02 -10.24 6.70
CA ARG A 564 -25.89 -9.62 6.01
C ARG A 564 -26.10 -8.12 5.96
N VAL A 565 -25.11 -7.37 6.45
CA VAL A 565 -25.14 -5.92 6.51
C VAL A 565 -24.05 -5.33 5.62
N ASP A 566 -24.43 -4.40 4.73
CA ASP A 566 -23.54 -3.48 4.02
C ASP A 566 -23.06 -2.44 5.04
N VAL A 567 -21.83 -2.62 5.52
CA VAL A 567 -21.28 -1.79 6.58
C VAL A 567 -21.07 -0.38 6.05
N ARG A 568 -21.63 0.62 6.74
CA ARG A 568 -21.44 2.04 6.39
C ARG A 568 -20.49 2.74 7.36
N ALA A 569 -20.51 2.34 8.63
CA ALA A 569 -19.55 2.79 9.63
C ALA A 569 -19.44 1.77 10.78
N ALA A 570 -18.29 1.70 11.43
CA ALA A 570 -18.00 0.80 12.54
C ALA A 570 -17.22 1.54 13.65
N GLY A 571 -17.63 1.35 14.91
CA GLY A 571 -16.99 2.01 16.05
C GLY A 571 -15.69 1.33 16.45
N VAL A 572 -14.65 2.12 16.72
CA VAL A 572 -13.37 1.63 17.24
C VAL A 572 -13.36 1.73 18.75
N ASN A 573 -13.01 0.63 19.41
CA ASN A 573 -12.98 0.47 20.84
C ASN A 573 -11.54 0.34 21.36
N PHE A 574 -11.33 0.63 22.63
CA PHE A 574 -10.02 0.45 23.27
C PHE A 574 -9.50 -1.00 23.16
N ARG A 575 -10.44 -1.96 23.19
CA ARG A 575 -10.16 -3.38 22.93
C ARG A 575 -9.49 -3.60 21.58
N ASP A 576 -9.94 -2.94 20.52
CA ASP A 576 -9.40 -3.17 19.17
C ASP A 576 -7.91 -2.76 19.10
N VAL A 577 -7.54 -1.65 19.74
CA VAL A 577 -6.14 -1.19 19.83
C VAL A 577 -5.31 -2.15 20.68
N PHE A 578 -5.87 -2.63 21.79
CA PHE A 578 -5.22 -3.59 22.68
C PHE A 578 -4.97 -4.95 22.01
N ASP A 579 -5.94 -5.43 21.22
CA ASP A 579 -5.87 -6.66 20.44
C ASP A 579 -4.83 -6.53 19.30
N ALA A 580 -4.80 -5.39 18.58
CA ALA A 580 -3.82 -5.10 17.54
C ALA A 580 -2.36 -5.05 18.07
N LEU A 581 -2.16 -4.49 19.27
CA LEU A 581 -0.85 -4.45 19.94
C LEU A 581 -0.44 -5.79 20.58
N GLY A 582 -1.26 -6.83 20.44
CA GLY A 582 -0.94 -8.19 20.92
C GLY A 582 -0.93 -8.33 22.44
N MET A 583 -1.63 -7.45 23.15
CA MET A 583 -1.65 -7.46 24.61
C MET A 583 -2.70 -8.43 25.18
N ASN A 584 -3.67 -8.86 24.37
CA ASN A 584 -4.70 -9.81 24.79
C ASN A 584 -4.19 -11.26 24.68
N ARG A 585 -4.22 -11.98 25.81
CA ARG A 585 -3.77 -13.38 25.95
C ARG A 585 -4.83 -14.42 25.56
N ARG A 586 -6.09 -14.03 25.37
CA ARG A 586 -7.19 -14.93 24.95
C ARG A 586 -7.20 -15.12 23.42
N ALA A 587 -7.94 -16.12 22.93
CA ALA A 587 -8.08 -16.43 21.51
C ALA A 587 -8.44 -15.17 20.70
N ALA A 588 -7.75 -14.97 19.56
CA ALA A 588 -7.87 -13.77 18.75
C ALA A 588 -9.29 -13.65 18.17
N THR A 589 -10.05 -12.66 18.63
CA THR A 589 -11.33 -12.27 18.02
C THR A 589 -11.05 -11.26 16.91
N PRO A 590 -11.74 -11.31 15.77
CA PRO A 590 -11.68 -10.27 14.75
C PRO A 590 -11.93 -8.87 15.31
N LEU A 591 -11.24 -7.87 14.76
CA LEU A 591 -11.39 -6.47 15.16
C LEU A 591 -12.76 -5.90 14.75
N GLY A 592 -13.31 -5.00 15.56
CA GLY A 592 -14.57 -4.30 15.31
C GLY A 592 -15.77 -5.04 15.91
N ALA A 593 -16.29 -4.50 17.01
CA ALA A 593 -17.37 -5.08 17.81
C ALA A 593 -18.75 -4.43 17.60
N GLU A 594 -18.82 -3.34 16.85
CA GLU A 594 -20.07 -2.60 16.60
C GLU A 594 -20.12 -2.04 15.18
N VAL A 595 -21.34 -1.93 14.68
CA VAL A 595 -21.61 -1.64 13.27
C VAL A 595 -22.84 -0.76 13.13
N SER A 596 -22.84 0.03 12.05
CA SER A 596 -24.04 0.59 11.46
C SER A 596 -23.99 0.39 9.94
N GLY A 597 -25.14 0.09 9.34
CA GLY A 597 -25.17 -0.25 7.92
C GLY A 597 -26.58 -0.46 7.39
N VAL A 598 -26.64 -1.03 6.20
CA VAL A 598 -27.90 -1.33 5.50
C VAL A 598 -28.02 -2.85 5.33
N VAL A 599 -29.18 -3.40 5.65
CA VAL A 599 -29.45 -4.84 5.46
C VAL A 599 -29.44 -5.17 3.97
N LEU A 600 -28.64 -6.17 3.57
CA LEU A 600 -28.59 -6.68 2.19
C LEU A 600 -29.44 -7.94 2.02
N GLU A 601 -29.39 -8.82 3.01
CA GLU A 601 -30.00 -10.15 2.96
C GLU A 601 -30.29 -10.62 4.37
N THR A 602 -31.36 -11.40 4.53
CA THR A 602 -31.84 -11.92 5.82
C THR A 602 -32.02 -13.43 5.74
N GLY A 603 -31.64 -14.12 6.82
CA GLY A 603 -31.91 -15.54 7.00
C GLY A 603 -33.41 -15.83 7.11
N PRO A 604 -33.83 -17.09 6.87
CA PRO A 604 -35.24 -17.47 6.79
C PRO A 604 -36.07 -17.25 8.06
N ASP A 605 -35.45 -17.23 9.25
CA ASP A 605 -36.16 -17.03 10.53
C ASP A 605 -36.23 -15.54 10.94
N VAL A 606 -35.63 -14.64 10.16
CA VAL A 606 -35.61 -13.20 10.46
C VAL A 606 -36.89 -12.55 9.92
N THR A 607 -37.74 -12.05 10.82
CA THR A 607 -39.04 -11.44 10.46
C THR A 607 -39.13 -9.94 10.73
N GLY A 608 -38.23 -9.39 11.54
CA GLY A 608 -38.25 -7.98 11.97
C GLY A 608 -37.36 -7.03 11.18
N LEU A 609 -36.62 -7.52 10.19
CA LEU A 609 -35.72 -6.74 9.33
C LEU A 609 -35.91 -7.16 7.87
N LEU A 610 -35.80 -6.21 6.95
CA LEU A 610 -35.89 -6.42 5.51
C LEU A 610 -34.66 -5.84 4.78
N PRO A 611 -34.29 -6.38 3.61
CA PRO A 611 -33.28 -5.75 2.74
C PRO A 611 -33.62 -4.28 2.45
N GLY A 612 -32.66 -3.39 2.70
CA GLY A 612 -32.82 -1.94 2.61
C GLY A 612 -32.95 -1.21 3.95
N ASP A 613 -33.25 -1.92 5.04
CA ASP A 613 -33.39 -1.31 6.36
C ASP A 613 -32.04 -0.79 6.88
N ARG A 614 -32.05 0.42 7.46
CA ARG A 614 -30.89 1.00 8.15
C ARG A 614 -30.83 0.45 9.57
N VAL A 615 -29.71 -0.14 9.95
CA VAL A 615 -29.53 -0.83 11.24
C VAL A 615 -28.22 -0.44 11.90
N PHE A 616 -28.17 -0.59 13.22
CA PHE A 616 -26.95 -0.48 14.00
C PHE A 616 -26.98 -1.47 15.18
N GLY A 617 -25.82 -1.85 15.70
CA GLY A 617 -25.75 -2.81 16.80
C GLY A 617 -24.38 -3.45 16.97
N LEU A 618 -24.36 -4.64 17.56
CA LEU A 618 -23.15 -5.42 17.81
C LEU A 618 -22.90 -6.42 16.68
N THR A 619 -21.62 -6.63 16.39
CA THR A 619 -21.15 -7.67 15.45
C THR A 619 -19.72 -8.08 15.81
N VAL A 620 -19.14 -8.98 15.04
CA VAL A 620 -17.72 -9.32 15.10
C VAL A 620 -17.12 -9.13 13.71
N GLY A 621 -15.95 -8.50 13.62
CA GLY A 621 -15.28 -8.28 12.34
C GLY A 621 -15.89 -7.12 11.54
N ALA A 622 -16.33 -6.05 12.20
CA ALA A 622 -17.04 -4.93 11.57
C ALA A 622 -16.17 -4.07 10.63
N PHE A 623 -14.84 -4.17 10.70
CA PHE A 623 -13.94 -3.33 9.92
C PHE A 623 -13.74 -3.81 8.48
N GLY A 624 -14.83 -4.14 7.79
CA GLY A 624 -14.88 -4.53 6.37
C GLY A 624 -16.20 -4.11 5.73
N PRO A 625 -16.35 -4.18 4.40
CA PRO A 625 -17.55 -3.70 3.70
C PRO A 625 -18.78 -4.57 3.97
N LEU A 626 -18.58 -5.80 4.44
CA LEU A 626 -19.65 -6.75 4.74
C LEU A 626 -19.43 -7.35 6.13
N THR A 627 -20.52 -7.50 6.86
CA THR A 627 -20.56 -8.30 8.09
C THR A 627 -21.81 -9.15 8.12
N VAL A 628 -21.73 -10.29 8.81
CA VAL A 628 -22.84 -11.21 9.05
C VAL A 628 -22.99 -11.33 10.56
N THR A 629 -24.19 -11.10 11.09
CA THR A 629 -24.48 -11.15 12.53
C THR A 629 -25.89 -11.66 12.80
N ASP A 630 -26.17 -12.06 14.04
CA ASP A 630 -27.52 -12.44 14.49
C ASP A 630 -28.41 -11.18 14.53
N HIS A 631 -29.61 -11.25 13.95
CA HIS A 631 -30.54 -10.11 13.89
C HIS A 631 -30.87 -9.51 15.27
N ARG A 632 -30.77 -10.27 16.36
CA ARG A 632 -31.05 -9.80 17.73
C ARG A 632 -29.96 -8.89 18.29
N LEU A 633 -28.78 -8.90 17.68
CA LEU A 633 -27.70 -7.98 18.02
C LEU A 633 -27.85 -6.62 17.33
N LEU A 634 -28.88 -6.45 16.50
CA LEU A 634 -29.16 -5.25 15.73
C LEU A 634 -30.47 -4.58 16.18
N ALA A 635 -30.54 -3.27 15.98
CA ALA A 635 -31.74 -2.46 16.12
C ALA A 635 -31.93 -1.54 14.91
N PRO A 636 -33.18 -1.14 14.59
CA PRO A 636 -33.46 -0.15 13.56
C PRO A 636 -32.78 1.19 13.90
N MET A 637 -32.15 1.80 12.90
CA MET A 637 -31.46 3.07 13.07
C MET A 637 -32.42 4.25 12.93
N PRO A 638 -32.42 5.23 13.86
CA PRO A 638 -33.21 6.45 13.71
C PRO A 638 -32.90 7.22 12.41
N ASP A 639 -33.92 7.84 11.83
CA ASP A 639 -33.79 8.51 10.52
C ASP A 639 -32.87 9.73 10.55
N ASP A 640 -32.88 10.47 11.67
CA ASP A 640 -32.10 11.68 11.91
C ASP A 640 -30.63 11.40 12.23
N TRP A 641 -30.24 10.13 12.37
CA TRP A 641 -28.86 9.75 12.64
C TRP A 641 -28.06 9.54 11.36
N THR A 642 -26.81 10.01 11.41
CA THR A 642 -25.78 9.54 10.48
C THR A 642 -25.32 8.14 10.89
N PHE A 643 -24.81 7.35 9.94
CA PHE A 643 -24.20 6.05 10.25
C PHE A 643 -23.05 6.17 11.26
N ALA A 644 -22.25 7.22 11.17
CA ALA A 644 -21.15 7.44 12.12
C ALA A 644 -21.66 7.66 13.56
N GLN A 645 -22.74 8.43 13.73
CA GLN A 645 -23.39 8.58 15.04
C GLN A 645 -23.95 7.25 15.54
N ALA A 646 -24.65 6.49 14.69
CA ALA A 646 -25.22 5.21 15.06
C ALA A 646 -24.15 4.19 15.46
N ALA A 647 -23.04 4.10 14.72
CA ALA A 647 -21.90 3.25 15.05
C ALA A 647 -21.19 3.63 16.36
N SER A 648 -21.48 4.81 16.93
CA SER A 648 -20.87 5.26 18.18
C SER A 648 -21.62 4.81 19.44
N VAL A 649 -22.82 4.25 19.28
CA VAL A 649 -23.77 4.00 20.39
C VAL A 649 -23.66 2.60 21.01
N PRO A 650 -23.64 1.48 20.25
CA PRO A 650 -23.90 0.14 20.80
C PRO A 650 -22.99 -0.23 21.96
N VAL A 651 -21.67 -0.25 21.77
CA VAL A 651 -20.76 -0.74 22.82
C VAL A 651 -20.78 0.21 24.02
N VAL A 652 -20.76 1.52 23.78
CA VAL A 652 -20.57 2.49 24.88
C VAL A 652 -21.79 2.60 25.79
N PHE A 653 -23.00 2.65 25.21
CA PHE A 653 -24.22 2.76 25.99
C PHE A 653 -24.61 1.42 26.60
N LEU A 654 -24.46 0.30 25.89
CA LEU A 654 -24.71 -1.02 26.49
C LEU A 654 -23.75 -1.32 27.64
N THR A 655 -22.46 -0.99 27.51
CA THR A 655 -21.48 -1.19 28.60
C THR A 655 -21.85 -0.37 29.83
N ALA A 656 -22.22 0.91 29.65
CA ALA A 656 -22.63 1.76 30.75
C ALA A 656 -23.94 1.30 31.39
N TYR A 657 -24.93 0.92 30.57
CA TYR A 657 -26.23 0.43 31.04
C TYR A 657 -26.08 -0.87 31.83
N TYR A 658 -25.33 -1.83 31.28
CA TYR A 658 -25.07 -3.13 31.93
C TYR A 658 -24.29 -2.97 33.23
N GLY A 659 -23.20 -2.19 33.21
CA GLY A 659 -22.38 -1.97 34.40
C GLY A 659 -23.13 -1.26 35.53
N LEU A 660 -23.98 -0.28 35.22
CA LEU A 660 -24.69 0.52 36.22
C LEU A 660 -26.02 -0.11 36.65
N LEU A 661 -26.90 -0.46 35.72
CA LEU A 661 -28.25 -0.92 36.06
C LEU A 661 -28.25 -2.41 36.42
N ASP A 662 -27.68 -3.26 35.58
CA ASP A 662 -27.78 -4.71 35.76
C ASP A 662 -26.84 -5.24 36.84
N LEU A 663 -25.58 -4.77 36.84
CA LEU A 663 -24.57 -5.25 37.79
C LEU A 663 -24.54 -4.41 39.07
N SER A 664 -24.65 -3.09 38.95
CA SER A 664 -24.57 -2.19 40.11
C SER A 664 -25.92 -1.82 40.72
N GLU A 665 -27.04 -2.18 40.08
CA GLU A 665 -28.42 -1.88 40.54
C GLU A 665 -28.56 -0.47 41.13
N VAL A 666 -28.05 0.53 40.41
CA VAL A 666 -28.04 1.91 40.87
C VAL A 666 -29.45 2.43 41.17
N ARG A 667 -29.57 3.28 42.20
CA ARG A 667 -30.82 3.89 42.65
C ARG A 667 -30.68 5.39 42.79
N ALA A 668 -31.76 6.12 42.51
CA ALA A 668 -31.82 7.57 42.67
C ALA A 668 -31.32 8.01 44.06
N GLY A 669 -30.49 9.05 44.09
CA GLY A 669 -29.86 9.58 45.30
C GLY A 669 -28.53 8.91 45.70
N GLN A 670 -28.09 7.85 45.01
CA GLN A 670 -26.74 7.31 45.19
C GLN A 670 -25.68 8.14 44.44
N SER A 671 -24.45 8.05 44.91
CA SER A 671 -23.28 8.71 44.33
C SER A 671 -22.43 7.75 43.50
N LEU A 672 -22.04 8.19 42.31
CA LEU A 672 -21.31 7.41 41.30
C LEU A 672 -20.00 8.12 40.93
N LEU A 673 -18.89 7.39 41.00
CA LEU A 673 -17.62 7.79 40.38
C LEU A 673 -17.47 7.17 38.99
N VAL A 674 -17.29 8.00 37.97
CA VAL A 674 -16.98 7.58 36.60
C VAL A 674 -15.56 7.98 36.22
N HIS A 675 -14.69 6.99 36.01
CA HIS A 675 -13.35 7.26 35.47
C HIS A 675 -13.34 7.50 33.96
N ALA A 676 -12.38 8.29 33.50
CA ALA A 676 -12.22 8.67 32.10
C ALA A 676 -13.53 9.21 31.48
N GLY A 677 -14.24 10.08 32.21
CA GLY A 677 -15.59 10.55 31.90
C GLY A 677 -15.74 11.30 30.56
N ALA A 678 -14.64 11.73 29.95
CA ALA A 678 -14.62 12.35 28.62
C ALA A 678 -14.48 11.34 27.47
N GLY A 679 -14.27 10.05 27.75
CA GLY A 679 -14.30 8.96 26.78
C GLY A 679 -15.71 8.42 26.54
N GLY A 680 -15.88 7.57 25.52
CA GLY A 680 -17.19 7.10 25.07
C GLY A 680 -18.09 6.52 26.17
N VAL A 681 -17.64 5.47 26.87
CA VAL A 681 -18.41 4.83 27.97
C VAL A 681 -18.63 5.81 29.11
N GLY A 682 -17.64 6.62 29.45
CA GLY A 682 -17.75 7.62 30.52
C GLY A 682 -18.84 8.65 30.25
N MET A 683 -18.91 9.19 29.03
CA MET A 683 -19.95 10.15 28.64
C MET A 683 -21.34 9.50 28.62
N ALA A 684 -21.46 8.24 28.17
CA ALA A 684 -22.72 7.49 28.21
C ALA A 684 -23.18 7.23 29.66
N ALA A 685 -22.26 6.80 30.53
CA ALA A 685 -22.51 6.58 31.94
C ALA A 685 -22.98 7.84 32.67
N ILE A 686 -22.36 9.00 32.40
CA ILE A 686 -22.78 10.28 33.01
C ILE A 686 -24.21 10.65 32.58
N GLN A 687 -24.57 10.48 31.31
CA GLN A 687 -25.93 10.78 30.83
C GLN A 687 -26.98 9.87 31.51
N LEU A 688 -26.74 8.56 31.53
CA LEU A 688 -27.62 7.58 32.19
C LEU A 688 -27.73 7.83 33.69
N ALA A 689 -26.60 8.07 34.37
CA ALA A 689 -26.56 8.35 35.80
C ALA A 689 -27.40 9.59 36.17
N ARG A 690 -27.34 10.64 35.36
CA ARG A 690 -28.17 11.84 35.56
C ARG A 690 -29.65 11.56 35.36
N HIS A 691 -30.01 10.78 34.35
CA HIS A 691 -31.40 10.37 34.12
C HIS A 691 -31.95 9.59 35.31
N TRP A 692 -31.16 8.69 35.89
CA TRP A 692 -31.54 7.92 37.08
C TRP A 692 -31.40 8.68 38.42
N GLY A 693 -31.02 9.96 38.39
CA GLY A 693 -30.94 10.80 39.58
C GLY A 693 -29.75 10.49 40.51
N LEU A 694 -28.62 10.07 39.94
CA LEU A 694 -27.37 9.85 40.68
C LEU A 694 -26.56 11.14 40.83
N GLU A 695 -25.85 11.26 41.95
CA GLU A 695 -24.82 12.27 42.17
C GLU A 695 -23.52 11.84 41.48
N VAL A 696 -23.09 12.56 40.44
CA VAL A 696 -21.96 12.14 39.60
C VAL A 696 -20.67 12.82 40.01
N PHE A 697 -19.63 12.02 40.24
CA PHE A 697 -18.23 12.38 40.31
C PHE A 697 -17.50 11.82 39.08
N ALA A 698 -16.59 12.58 38.49
CA ALA A 698 -15.92 12.13 37.26
C ALA A 698 -14.46 12.56 37.19
N THR A 699 -13.63 11.70 36.60
CA THR A 699 -12.23 12.05 36.29
C THR A 699 -11.98 12.17 34.80
N ALA A 700 -11.17 13.15 34.39
CA ALA A 700 -10.66 13.30 33.03
C ALA A 700 -9.33 14.06 33.05
N SER A 701 -8.52 13.93 32.00
CA SER A 701 -7.33 14.77 31.83
C SER A 701 -7.74 16.24 31.72
N GLU A 702 -6.90 17.14 32.23
CA GLU A 702 -7.17 18.57 32.36
C GLU A 702 -7.69 19.21 31.06
N PRO A 703 -7.08 18.98 29.87
CA PRO A 703 -7.58 19.56 28.62
C PRO A 703 -9.02 19.14 28.27
N LYS A 704 -9.50 18.01 28.80
CA LYS A 704 -10.81 17.41 28.49
C LYS A 704 -11.88 17.68 29.56
N GLN A 705 -11.52 18.25 30.71
CA GLN A 705 -12.47 18.51 31.80
C GLN A 705 -13.60 19.46 31.41
N HIS A 706 -13.38 20.32 30.42
CA HIS A 706 -14.44 21.16 29.84
C HIS A 706 -15.63 20.34 29.31
N MET A 707 -15.40 19.09 28.89
CA MET A 707 -16.47 18.18 28.45
C MET A 707 -17.35 17.71 29.61
N LEU A 708 -16.76 17.42 30.78
CA LEU A 708 -17.51 17.01 31.97
C LEU A 708 -18.45 18.13 32.45
N ARG A 709 -17.98 19.39 32.41
CA ARG A 709 -18.81 20.56 32.70
C ARG A 709 -20.00 20.67 31.75
N ARG A 710 -19.77 20.46 30.45
CA ARG A 710 -20.85 20.45 29.44
C ARG A 710 -21.89 19.35 29.69
N LEU A 711 -21.48 18.21 30.25
CA LEU A 711 -22.37 17.13 30.68
C LEU A 711 -23.08 17.43 32.03
N GLY A 712 -22.81 18.59 32.62
CA GLY A 712 -23.45 19.06 33.84
C GLY A 712 -22.84 18.51 35.13
N VAL A 713 -21.61 17.97 35.09
CA VAL A 713 -20.88 17.58 36.31
C VAL A 713 -20.39 18.85 37.02
N PRO A 714 -20.68 19.03 38.33
CA PRO A 714 -20.18 20.16 39.12
C PRO A 714 -18.65 20.26 39.16
N ASP A 715 -18.11 21.48 39.29
CA ASP A 715 -16.65 21.70 39.26
C ASP A 715 -15.90 21.04 40.43
N ASP A 716 -16.51 21.01 41.61
CA ASP A 716 -15.99 20.31 42.79
C ASP A 716 -16.00 18.77 42.61
N HIS A 717 -16.88 18.25 41.75
CA HIS A 717 -17.01 16.83 41.42
C HIS A 717 -16.12 16.37 40.24
N ILE A 718 -15.27 17.27 39.71
CA ILE A 718 -14.32 16.98 38.63
C ILE A 718 -12.89 16.89 39.18
N ALA A 719 -12.18 15.84 38.81
CA ALA A 719 -10.75 15.68 39.12
C ALA A 719 -9.93 15.14 37.94
N SER A 720 -8.60 15.18 38.08
CA SER A 720 -7.69 14.63 37.07
C SER A 720 -7.74 13.11 37.04
N SER A 721 -7.73 12.52 35.85
CA SER A 721 -7.53 11.08 35.65
C SER A 721 -6.06 10.69 35.51
N ARG A 722 -5.13 11.64 35.67
CA ARG A 722 -3.68 11.43 35.52
C ARG A 722 -2.92 11.45 36.86
N THR A 723 -3.61 11.79 37.95
CA THR A 723 -3.05 11.93 39.30
C THR A 723 -3.98 11.28 40.33
N LEU A 724 -3.47 10.89 41.49
CA LEU A 724 -4.27 10.31 42.58
C LEU A 724 -5.05 11.36 43.41
N ASP A 725 -4.91 12.66 43.11
CA ASP A 725 -5.56 13.76 43.86
C ASP A 725 -7.10 13.68 43.92
N PHE A 726 -7.73 12.91 43.02
CA PHE A 726 -9.18 12.70 43.05
C PHE A 726 -9.65 12.02 44.34
N GLU A 727 -8.83 11.15 44.95
CA GLU A 727 -9.16 10.46 46.21
C GLU A 727 -9.38 11.48 47.33
N ARG A 728 -8.38 12.32 47.59
CA ARG A 728 -8.46 13.38 48.62
C ARG A 728 -9.61 14.34 48.31
N ARG A 729 -9.69 14.83 47.07
CA ARG A 729 -10.68 15.84 46.68
C ARG A 729 -12.11 15.35 46.87
N PHE A 730 -12.42 14.13 46.43
CA PHE A 730 -13.78 13.60 46.54
C PHE A 730 -14.14 13.23 47.97
N LEU A 731 -13.18 12.82 48.81
CA LEU A 731 -13.42 12.67 50.26
C LEU A 731 -13.69 14.03 50.92
N GLU A 732 -12.94 15.08 50.57
CA GLU A 732 -13.17 16.43 51.10
C GLU A 732 -14.56 16.97 50.72
N VAL A 733 -14.95 16.83 49.45
CA VAL A 733 -16.26 17.29 48.95
C VAL A 733 -17.42 16.51 49.56
N THR A 734 -17.21 15.24 49.90
CA THR A 734 -18.23 14.37 50.48
C THR A 734 -18.19 14.31 52.01
N ASP A 735 -17.39 15.16 52.68
CA ASP A 735 -17.17 15.12 54.13
C ASP A 735 -16.77 13.72 54.66
N GLY A 736 -15.94 13.00 53.89
CA GLY A 736 -15.46 11.65 54.20
C GLY A 736 -16.46 10.53 53.92
N ARG A 737 -17.65 10.85 53.37
CA ARG A 737 -18.68 9.85 53.01
C ARG A 737 -18.24 8.95 51.86
N GLY A 738 -17.42 9.45 50.95
CA GLY A 738 -17.05 8.76 49.71
C GLY A 738 -18.23 8.61 48.74
N VAL A 739 -18.08 7.69 47.79
CA VAL A 739 -19.12 7.34 46.79
C VAL A 739 -19.81 6.02 47.14
N ASP A 740 -20.89 5.66 46.42
CA ASP A 740 -21.60 4.39 46.61
C ASP A 740 -21.27 3.37 45.50
N VAL A 741 -20.99 3.87 44.29
CA VAL A 741 -20.67 3.06 43.11
C VAL A 741 -19.45 3.63 42.38
N VAL A 742 -18.56 2.77 41.92
CA VAL A 742 -17.44 3.12 41.04
C VAL A 742 -17.58 2.36 39.73
N LEU A 743 -17.56 3.09 38.61
CA LEU A 743 -17.34 2.54 37.28
C LEU A 743 -15.89 2.80 36.87
N ASN A 744 -15.05 1.77 37.01
CA ASN A 744 -13.60 1.89 36.82
C ASN A 744 -13.14 1.50 35.42
N SER A 745 -12.15 2.24 34.93
CA SER A 745 -11.41 1.95 33.70
C SER A 745 -9.92 2.29 33.81
N LEU A 746 -9.42 2.61 35.01
CA LEU A 746 -8.01 2.92 35.28
C LEU A 746 -7.31 1.68 35.88
N ALA A 747 -5.98 1.70 35.91
CA ALA A 747 -5.16 0.58 36.36
C ALA A 747 -4.13 1.02 37.42
N GLY A 748 -3.55 0.06 38.13
CA GLY A 748 -2.53 0.26 39.17
C GLY A 748 -3.09 0.91 40.43
N GLU A 749 -2.30 1.82 41.01
CA GLU A 749 -2.63 2.54 42.25
C GLU A 749 -3.93 3.35 42.17
N PHE A 750 -4.40 3.65 40.95
CA PHE A 750 -5.69 4.30 40.72
C PHE A 750 -6.86 3.41 41.15
N VAL A 751 -6.78 2.09 40.93
CA VAL A 751 -7.81 1.13 41.38
C VAL A 751 -7.91 1.16 42.90
N ASP A 752 -6.76 1.15 43.58
CA ASP A 752 -6.69 1.11 45.04
C ASP A 752 -7.19 2.43 45.66
N ALA A 753 -6.87 3.56 45.04
CA ALA A 753 -7.43 4.87 45.40
C ALA A 753 -8.95 4.91 45.23
N SER A 754 -9.48 4.32 44.17
CA SER A 754 -10.92 4.25 43.93
C SER A 754 -11.65 3.30 44.87
N LEU A 755 -11.01 2.20 45.29
CA LEU A 755 -11.53 1.33 46.34
C LEU A 755 -11.63 2.06 47.69
N ARG A 756 -10.66 2.93 48.01
CA ARG A 756 -10.68 3.76 49.24
C ARG A 756 -11.77 4.84 49.22
N LEU A 757 -12.34 5.15 48.06
CA LEU A 757 -13.52 6.01 47.95
C LEU A 757 -14.84 5.31 48.28
N LEU A 758 -14.81 4.03 48.68
CA LEU A 758 -15.97 3.27 49.17
C LEU A 758 -15.85 2.94 50.68
N PRO A 759 -15.64 3.94 51.58
CA PRO A 759 -15.36 3.70 53.00
C PRO A 759 -16.55 3.06 53.76
N ARG A 760 -17.74 3.08 53.16
CA ARG A 760 -18.99 2.52 53.72
C ARG A 760 -19.40 1.21 53.05
N GLY A 761 -18.49 0.61 52.27
CA GLY A 761 -18.84 -0.42 51.29
C GLY A 761 -19.44 0.20 50.03
N GLY A 762 -19.95 -0.64 49.12
CA GLY A 762 -20.53 -0.18 47.85
C GLY A 762 -20.33 -1.18 46.74
N ARG A 763 -20.47 -0.73 45.49
CA ARG A 763 -20.25 -1.57 44.30
C ARG A 763 -19.13 -1.02 43.44
N PHE A 764 -18.29 -1.92 42.94
CA PHE A 764 -17.15 -1.58 42.10
C PHE A 764 -17.25 -2.39 40.80
N ALA A 765 -17.66 -1.70 39.73
CA ALA A 765 -17.78 -2.27 38.40
C ALA A 765 -16.47 -2.03 37.64
N GLU A 766 -15.67 -3.10 37.49
CA GLU A 766 -14.36 -3.06 36.82
C GLU A 766 -14.49 -3.40 35.33
N MET A 767 -14.18 -2.43 34.47
CA MET A 767 -14.13 -2.65 33.01
C MET A 767 -12.73 -3.06 32.54
N GLY A 768 -11.69 -2.80 33.33
CA GLY A 768 -10.30 -3.14 33.04
C GLY A 768 -10.06 -4.65 33.03
N LYS A 769 -9.27 -5.13 32.06
CA LYS A 769 -9.01 -6.57 31.86
C LYS A 769 -7.65 -7.05 32.34
N THR A 770 -6.73 -6.14 32.68
CA THR A 770 -5.33 -6.46 32.96
C THR A 770 -4.96 -6.44 34.43
N ASP A 771 -5.70 -5.69 35.26
CA ASP A 771 -5.34 -5.40 36.65
C ASP A 771 -6.50 -5.68 37.61
N ILE A 772 -7.12 -6.86 37.47
CA ILE A 772 -8.27 -7.30 38.26
C ILE A 772 -7.81 -7.66 39.68
N ARG A 773 -8.44 -7.08 40.70
CA ARG A 773 -8.12 -7.35 42.12
C ARG A 773 -8.76 -8.65 42.60
N THR A 774 -7.97 -9.48 43.29
CA THR A 774 -8.43 -10.70 43.97
C THR A 774 -8.76 -10.45 45.44
N GLU A 775 -8.07 -9.50 46.08
CA GLU A 775 -8.30 -9.08 47.45
C GLU A 775 -8.95 -7.70 47.47
N VAL A 776 -10.16 -7.61 48.01
CA VAL A 776 -10.96 -6.38 48.07
C VAL A 776 -11.45 -6.18 49.50
N PRO A 777 -11.49 -4.92 50.03
CA PRO A 777 -12.00 -4.66 51.37
C PRO A 777 -13.42 -5.22 51.60
N ALA A 778 -13.65 -5.76 52.79
CA ALA A 778 -14.93 -6.35 53.17
C ALA A 778 -16.09 -5.34 53.04
N GLY A 779 -17.21 -5.76 52.45
CA GLY A 779 -18.39 -4.91 52.22
C GLY A 779 -18.42 -4.20 50.86
N ILE A 780 -17.40 -4.36 50.02
CA ILE A 780 -17.39 -3.87 48.63
C ILE A 780 -17.74 -5.03 47.68
N GLY A 781 -18.81 -4.88 46.90
CA GLY A 781 -19.14 -5.78 45.81
C GLY A 781 -18.32 -5.46 44.57
N TYR A 782 -17.21 -6.17 44.39
CA TYR A 782 -16.32 -6.02 43.23
C TYR A 782 -16.71 -6.98 42.11
N ARG A 783 -16.95 -6.45 40.91
CA ARG A 783 -17.33 -7.22 39.73
C ARG A 783 -16.56 -6.72 38.50
N ALA A 784 -15.61 -7.52 38.04
CA ALA A 784 -15.09 -7.38 36.68
C ALA A 784 -16.11 -7.94 35.68
N PHE A 785 -16.30 -7.26 34.55
CA PHE A 785 -17.31 -7.66 33.57
C PHE A 785 -16.88 -7.39 32.12
N ASP A 786 -17.43 -8.18 31.19
CA ASP A 786 -17.32 -7.97 29.74
C ASP A 786 -18.72 -7.91 29.13
N LEU A 787 -18.92 -7.03 28.13
CA LEU A 787 -20.19 -6.94 27.41
C LEU A 787 -20.52 -8.25 26.68
N ALA A 788 -19.50 -9.05 26.33
CA ALA A 788 -19.68 -10.37 25.74
C ALA A 788 -20.40 -11.39 26.65
N GLU A 789 -20.63 -11.08 27.94
CA GLU A 789 -21.44 -11.88 28.86
C GLU A 789 -22.95 -11.78 28.59
N LEU A 790 -23.41 -10.80 27.80
CA LEU A 790 -24.83 -10.63 27.49
C LEU A 790 -25.28 -11.59 26.36
N GLU A 791 -26.37 -12.31 26.62
CA GLU A 791 -27.06 -13.10 25.60
C GLU A 791 -27.72 -12.21 24.53
N PRO A 792 -27.84 -12.66 23.26
CA PRO A 792 -28.38 -11.84 22.18
C PRO A 792 -29.77 -11.24 22.43
N ASP A 793 -30.68 -11.98 23.07
CA ASP A 793 -32.02 -11.45 23.41
C ASP A 793 -31.93 -10.29 24.42
N ALA A 794 -31.01 -10.40 25.38
CA ALA A 794 -30.77 -9.37 26.39
C ALA A 794 -30.12 -8.11 25.80
N VAL A 795 -29.29 -8.27 24.76
CA VAL A 795 -28.74 -7.15 23.98
C VAL A 795 -29.87 -6.40 23.25
N GLN A 796 -30.76 -7.12 22.59
CA GLN A 796 -31.87 -6.52 21.83
C GLN A 796 -32.79 -5.68 22.73
N GLU A 797 -33.16 -6.24 23.90
CA GLU A 797 -33.99 -5.57 24.89
C GLU A 797 -33.36 -4.24 25.35
N ARG A 798 -32.06 -4.26 25.67
CA ARG A 798 -31.33 -3.07 26.14
C ARG A 798 -31.12 -2.03 25.04
N LEU A 799 -30.82 -2.45 23.81
CA LEU A 799 -30.73 -1.52 22.68
C LEU A 799 -32.07 -0.82 22.42
N THR A 800 -33.18 -1.54 22.53
CA THR A 800 -34.52 -0.97 22.39
C THR A 800 -34.82 0.04 23.49
N ALA A 801 -34.54 -0.30 24.76
CA ALA A 801 -34.71 0.62 25.87
C ALA A 801 -33.83 1.89 25.75
N LEU A 802 -32.61 1.75 25.23
CA LEU A 802 -31.74 2.90 24.96
C LEU A 802 -32.30 3.78 23.84
N LEU A 803 -32.87 3.20 22.78
CA LEU A 803 -33.50 3.94 21.70
C LEU A 803 -34.67 4.80 22.19
N ASP A 804 -35.51 4.28 23.09
CA ASP A 804 -36.60 5.05 23.70
C ASP A 804 -36.05 6.30 24.42
N LEU A 805 -34.95 6.15 25.16
CA LEU A 805 -34.31 7.28 25.85
C LEU A 805 -33.67 8.30 24.88
N PHE A 806 -33.17 7.87 23.72
CA PHE A 806 -32.74 8.80 22.67
C PHE A 806 -33.92 9.53 22.04
N HIS A 807 -35.02 8.82 21.77
CA HIS A 807 -36.24 9.41 21.21
C HIS A 807 -36.84 10.48 22.14
N ASP A 808 -36.83 10.22 23.44
CA ASP A 808 -37.28 11.16 24.47
C ASP A 808 -36.31 12.34 24.69
N GLY A 809 -35.16 12.36 24.02
CA GLY A 809 -34.13 13.40 24.15
C GLY A 809 -33.37 13.37 25.48
N VAL A 810 -33.53 12.29 26.26
CA VAL A 810 -32.79 12.04 27.50
C VAL A 810 -31.31 11.79 27.20
N LEU A 811 -31.06 10.94 26.21
CA LEU A 811 -29.71 10.64 25.72
C LEU A 811 -29.43 11.43 24.44
N LYS A 812 -28.17 11.82 24.26
CA LYS A 812 -27.68 12.49 23.05
C LYS A 812 -26.50 11.73 22.45
N PRO A 813 -26.41 11.63 21.11
CA PRO A 813 -25.26 11.05 20.44
C PRO A 813 -23.96 11.69 20.91
N LEU A 814 -22.90 10.88 21.03
CA LEU A 814 -21.60 11.35 21.47
C LEU A 814 -20.89 12.11 20.34
N PRO A 815 -19.92 12.99 20.67
CA PRO A 815 -18.98 13.49 19.68
C PRO A 815 -18.26 12.32 19.00
N VAL A 816 -18.18 12.35 17.67
CA VAL A 816 -17.54 11.31 16.86
C VAL A 816 -16.40 11.93 16.06
N SER A 817 -15.25 11.25 16.07
CA SER A 817 -14.16 11.51 15.14
C SER A 817 -14.09 10.37 14.12
N THR A 818 -14.12 10.71 12.84
CA THR A 818 -14.26 9.73 11.75
C THR A 818 -13.01 9.64 10.91
N TRP A 819 -12.63 8.42 10.52
CA TRP A 819 -11.63 8.14 9.48
C TRP A 819 -12.19 7.11 8.52
N ASP A 820 -11.80 7.13 7.25
CA ASP A 820 -12.02 5.97 6.40
C ASP A 820 -11.22 4.76 6.93
N VAL A 821 -11.77 3.55 6.80
CA VAL A 821 -11.10 2.30 7.19
C VAL A 821 -9.72 2.12 6.54
N ARG A 822 -9.52 2.67 5.34
CA ARG A 822 -8.23 2.68 4.62
C ARG A 822 -7.17 3.53 5.33
N ARG A 823 -7.59 4.45 6.21
CA ARG A 823 -6.75 5.22 7.14
C ARG A 823 -6.73 4.65 8.55
N GLY A 824 -7.09 3.37 8.71
CA GLY A 824 -7.19 2.70 10.01
C GLY A 824 -5.93 2.82 10.89
N ARG A 825 -4.73 2.85 10.29
CA ARG A 825 -3.47 3.08 11.03
C ARG A 825 -3.45 4.41 11.77
N GLU A 826 -3.96 5.47 11.15
CA GLU A 826 -4.04 6.80 11.75
C GLU A 826 -5.06 6.83 12.88
N ALA A 827 -6.26 6.27 12.63
CA ALA A 827 -7.33 6.19 13.62
C ALA A 827 -6.89 5.42 14.89
N PHE A 828 -6.22 4.28 14.73
CA PHE A 828 -5.73 3.47 15.85
C PHE A 828 -4.65 4.21 16.66
N ARG A 829 -3.74 4.94 16.00
CA ARG A 829 -2.74 5.78 16.68
C ARG A 829 -3.36 6.96 17.41
N TYR A 830 -4.42 7.56 16.85
CA TYR A 830 -5.15 8.65 17.50
C TYR A 830 -5.80 8.19 18.82
N ILE A 831 -6.38 6.97 18.82
CA ILE A 831 -6.92 6.35 20.04
C ILE A 831 -5.80 6.00 21.02
N SER A 832 -4.69 5.42 20.54
CA SER A 832 -3.60 4.96 21.42
C SER A 832 -2.96 6.09 22.22
N ARG A 833 -2.94 7.32 21.67
CA ARG A 833 -2.46 8.54 22.37
C ARG A 833 -3.47 9.14 23.34
N ALA A 834 -4.63 8.52 23.51
CA ALA A 834 -5.74 9.02 24.32
C ALA A 834 -6.10 10.48 24.01
N GLN A 835 -6.06 10.89 22.73
CA GLN A 835 -6.38 12.27 22.31
C GLN A 835 -7.88 12.49 22.10
N HIS A 836 -8.62 11.44 21.74
CA HIS A 836 -10.05 11.51 21.39
C HIS A 836 -10.97 11.95 22.55
N ILE A 837 -12.08 12.62 22.21
CA ILE A 837 -13.23 12.87 23.09
C ILE A 837 -14.43 12.17 22.47
N GLY A 838 -15.22 11.46 23.28
CA GLY A 838 -16.33 10.65 22.76
C GLY A 838 -15.82 9.39 22.07
N LYS A 839 -16.15 9.20 20.78
CA LYS A 839 -15.92 7.95 20.05
C LYS A 839 -15.14 8.16 18.75
N VAL A 840 -14.31 7.18 18.40
CA VAL A 840 -13.68 7.08 17.09
C VAL A 840 -14.42 6.06 16.23
N VAL A 841 -14.70 6.40 14.98
CA VAL A 841 -15.47 5.58 14.05
C VAL A 841 -14.73 5.45 12.73
N LEU A 842 -14.70 4.24 12.18
CA LEU A 842 -14.24 3.99 10.81
C LEU A 842 -15.43 4.03 9.86
N THR A 843 -15.40 4.92 8.87
CA THR A 843 -16.33 4.92 7.75
C THR A 843 -15.86 3.92 6.70
N MET A 844 -16.83 3.32 6.01
CA MET A 844 -16.56 2.29 5.02
C MET A 844 -16.72 2.85 3.59
N PRO A 845 -15.81 2.55 2.65
CA PRO A 845 -16.00 2.93 1.26
C PRO A 845 -17.29 2.32 0.72
N ARG A 846 -18.07 3.15 0.02
CA ARG A 846 -19.35 2.75 -0.55
C ARG A 846 -19.15 1.76 -1.69
N ARG A 847 -19.94 0.70 -1.69
CA ARG A 847 -19.98 -0.26 -2.81
C ARG A 847 -20.73 0.37 -3.99
N TRP A 848 -20.21 0.16 -5.19
CA TRP A 848 -20.92 0.55 -6.41
C TRP A 848 -22.14 -0.35 -6.57
N ASN A 849 -23.32 0.24 -6.68
CA ASN A 849 -24.56 -0.50 -6.92
C ASN A 849 -24.69 -0.80 -8.43
N PRO A 850 -24.61 -2.07 -8.87
CA PRO A 850 -24.73 -2.40 -10.29
C PRO A 850 -26.08 -1.98 -10.92
N ARG A 851 -27.12 -1.86 -10.08
CA ARG A 851 -28.48 -1.44 -10.49
C ARG A 851 -28.72 0.06 -10.37
N GLY A 852 -27.79 0.83 -9.81
CA GLY A 852 -27.86 2.29 -9.75
C GLY A 852 -27.32 2.91 -11.03
N THR A 853 -27.78 4.13 -11.36
CA THR A 853 -27.32 4.88 -12.52
C THR A 853 -25.95 5.49 -12.27
N VAL A 854 -25.04 5.34 -13.24
CA VAL A 854 -23.76 6.04 -13.28
C VAL A 854 -23.81 7.12 -14.36
N LEU A 855 -23.62 8.37 -13.96
CA LEU A 855 -23.56 9.54 -14.84
C LEU A 855 -22.12 9.78 -15.31
N ILE A 856 -21.90 9.88 -16.62
CA ILE A 856 -20.60 10.23 -17.21
C ILE A 856 -20.76 11.49 -18.09
N THR A 857 -20.20 12.61 -17.64
CA THR A 857 -20.19 13.85 -18.44
C THR A 857 -19.02 13.87 -19.40
N GLY A 858 -19.18 14.43 -20.59
CA GLY A 858 -18.25 14.18 -21.70
C GLY A 858 -18.30 12.73 -22.18
N GLY A 859 -19.40 12.01 -21.87
CA GLY A 859 -19.51 10.55 -21.95
C GLY A 859 -19.32 9.95 -23.35
N THR A 860 -19.39 10.76 -24.40
CA THR A 860 -19.16 10.34 -25.79
C THR A 860 -17.73 10.63 -26.27
N GLY A 861 -16.86 11.21 -25.45
CA GLY A 861 -15.44 11.42 -25.77
C GLY A 861 -14.61 10.14 -25.59
N GLY A 862 -13.48 10.03 -26.31
CA GLY A 862 -12.67 8.80 -26.35
C GLY A 862 -12.33 8.20 -24.98
N LEU A 863 -11.80 9.02 -24.05
CA LEU A 863 -11.46 8.58 -22.69
C LEU A 863 -12.69 8.08 -21.91
N ALA A 864 -13.79 8.82 -21.99
CA ALA A 864 -15.02 8.50 -21.27
C ALA A 864 -15.73 7.26 -21.85
N ALA A 865 -15.62 7.05 -23.17
CA ALA A 865 -16.13 5.86 -23.85
C ALA A 865 -15.34 4.60 -23.43
N SER A 866 -14.02 4.67 -23.34
CA SER A 866 -13.19 3.57 -22.83
C SER A 866 -13.52 3.26 -21.36
N LEU A 867 -13.72 4.29 -20.54
CA LEU A 867 -14.20 4.10 -19.17
C LEU A 867 -15.60 3.45 -19.13
N ALA A 868 -16.54 3.90 -19.96
CA ALA A 868 -17.90 3.36 -19.99
C ALA A 868 -17.88 1.84 -20.29
N ARG A 869 -17.03 1.40 -21.22
CA ARG A 869 -16.79 -0.03 -21.49
C ARG A 869 -16.30 -0.73 -20.23
N HIS A 870 -15.22 -0.23 -19.64
CA HIS A 870 -14.62 -0.80 -18.44
C HIS A 870 -15.60 -0.92 -17.26
N LEU A 871 -16.44 0.09 -17.04
CA LEU A 871 -17.44 0.07 -15.98
C LEU A 871 -18.50 -1.03 -16.19
N VAL A 872 -18.89 -1.29 -17.44
CA VAL A 872 -19.86 -2.34 -17.78
C VAL A 872 -19.25 -3.73 -17.72
N THR A 873 -18.06 -3.91 -18.29
CA THR A 873 -17.40 -5.22 -18.42
C THR A 873 -16.72 -5.65 -17.12
N THR A 874 -16.00 -4.75 -16.45
CA THR A 874 -15.17 -5.06 -15.28
C THR A 874 -15.91 -4.81 -13.96
N ARG A 875 -16.62 -3.67 -13.85
CA ARG A 875 -17.36 -3.31 -12.61
C ARG A 875 -18.84 -3.71 -12.60
N GLY A 876 -19.34 -4.31 -13.68
CA GLY A 876 -20.69 -4.84 -13.76
C GLY A 876 -21.80 -3.79 -13.75
N VAL A 877 -21.50 -2.52 -14.05
CA VAL A 877 -22.51 -1.44 -14.13
C VAL A 877 -23.55 -1.79 -15.20
N ARG A 878 -24.83 -1.57 -14.90
CA ARG A 878 -25.94 -1.86 -15.83
C ARG A 878 -26.75 -0.65 -16.25
N GLN A 879 -26.61 0.49 -15.59
CA GLN A 879 -27.36 1.70 -15.90
C GLN A 879 -26.38 2.86 -16.13
N LEU A 880 -26.27 3.34 -17.37
CA LEU A 880 -25.38 4.43 -17.75
C LEU A 880 -26.17 5.63 -18.29
N LEU A 881 -25.83 6.83 -17.82
CA LEU A 881 -26.26 8.09 -18.38
C LEU A 881 -25.04 8.82 -18.95
N LEU A 882 -24.90 8.82 -20.27
CA LEU A 882 -23.81 9.50 -20.98
C LEU A 882 -24.28 10.88 -21.44
N VAL A 883 -23.57 11.92 -20.98
CA VAL A 883 -23.93 13.31 -21.23
C VAL A 883 -22.86 14.00 -22.04
N SER A 884 -23.26 14.68 -23.11
CA SER A 884 -22.39 15.57 -23.87
C SER A 884 -23.22 16.68 -24.53
N ARG A 885 -22.61 17.75 -25.02
CA ARG A 885 -23.35 18.83 -25.70
C ARG A 885 -24.03 18.37 -26.99
N SER A 886 -23.42 17.41 -27.70
CA SER A 886 -23.98 16.85 -28.94
C SER A 886 -24.95 15.70 -28.69
N GLY A 887 -25.00 15.16 -27.47
CA GLY A 887 -25.91 14.08 -27.10
C GLY A 887 -25.85 12.88 -28.04
N PRO A 888 -27.00 12.30 -28.45
CA PRO A 888 -27.06 11.17 -29.38
C PRO A 888 -26.41 11.43 -30.76
N ASP A 889 -26.30 12.71 -31.16
CA ASP A 889 -25.71 13.10 -32.44
C ASP A 889 -24.17 13.16 -32.40
N ALA A 890 -23.55 12.85 -31.25
CA ALA A 890 -22.10 12.81 -31.13
C ALA A 890 -21.49 11.67 -32.01
N PRO A 891 -20.36 11.92 -32.69
CA PRO A 891 -19.71 10.89 -33.50
C PRO A 891 -19.40 9.62 -32.71
N GLY A 892 -19.84 8.47 -33.22
CA GLY A 892 -19.61 7.16 -32.59
C GLY A 892 -20.53 6.81 -31.41
N ALA A 893 -21.44 7.70 -30.99
CA ALA A 893 -22.34 7.45 -29.86
C ALA A 893 -23.28 6.26 -30.10
N ALA A 894 -23.88 6.14 -31.28
CA ALA A 894 -24.76 5.02 -31.61
C ALA A 894 -24.05 3.65 -31.50
N ARG A 895 -22.83 3.54 -32.04
CA ARG A 895 -22.00 2.33 -31.95
C ARG A 895 -21.64 2.00 -30.50
N LEU A 896 -21.29 3.01 -29.70
CA LEU A 896 -20.99 2.83 -28.28
C LEU A 896 -22.20 2.31 -27.51
N VAL A 897 -23.39 2.85 -27.77
CA VAL A 897 -24.64 2.39 -27.12
C VAL A 897 -24.94 0.93 -27.48
N GLU A 898 -24.82 0.56 -28.76
CA GLU A 898 -25.03 -0.81 -29.23
C GLU A 898 -24.05 -1.78 -28.55
N GLU A 899 -22.76 -1.45 -28.56
CA GLU A 899 -21.69 -2.24 -27.94
C GLU A 899 -21.92 -2.45 -26.42
N LEU A 900 -22.29 -1.40 -25.68
CA LEU A 900 -22.57 -1.51 -24.25
C LEU A 900 -23.87 -2.27 -23.96
N ALA A 901 -24.86 -2.18 -24.84
CA ALA A 901 -26.11 -2.93 -24.73
C ALA A 901 -25.91 -4.44 -24.95
N GLU A 902 -25.01 -4.84 -25.86
CA GLU A 902 -24.60 -6.24 -26.03
C GLU A 902 -23.99 -6.83 -24.76
N HIS A 903 -23.33 -6.01 -23.94
CA HIS A 903 -22.79 -6.38 -22.63
C HIS A 903 -23.81 -6.25 -21.48
N GLY A 904 -25.09 -6.05 -21.80
CA GLY A 904 -26.21 -6.05 -20.85
C GLY A 904 -26.44 -4.72 -20.12
N ALA A 905 -25.83 -3.62 -20.55
CA ALA A 905 -26.08 -2.30 -19.98
C ALA A 905 -27.23 -1.56 -20.69
N GLN A 906 -28.04 -0.85 -19.93
CA GLN A 906 -28.98 0.14 -20.43
C GLN A 906 -28.29 1.49 -20.46
N VAL A 907 -28.13 2.05 -21.66
CA VAL A 907 -27.38 3.29 -21.88
C VAL A 907 -28.30 4.37 -22.41
N LEU A 908 -28.38 5.49 -21.68
CA LEU A 908 -29.07 6.70 -22.11
C LEU A 908 -28.05 7.75 -22.50
N VAL A 909 -28.11 8.23 -23.74
CA VAL A 909 -27.32 9.38 -24.18
C VAL A 909 -28.21 10.62 -24.18
N ARG A 910 -27.75 11.72 -23.59
CA ARG A 910 -28.50 13.00 -23.51
C ARG A 910 -27.62 14.19 -23.88
N ALA A 911 -28.22 15.13 -24.61
CA ALA A 911 -27.65 16.44 -24.85
C ALA A 911 -27.86 17.30 -23.59
N CYS A 912 -26.78 17.83 -23.01
CA CYS A 912 -26.85 18.78 -21.89
C CYS A 912 -25.51 19.54 -21.76
N ASP A 913 -25.56 20.86 -21.57
CA ASP A 913 -24.40 21.65 -21.13
C ASP A 913 -24.33 21.62 -19.59
N VAL A 914 -23.37 20.88 -19.05
CA VAL A 914 -23.14 20.78 -17.60
C VAL A 914 -22.73 22.13 -16.98
N GLY A 915 -22.25 23.08 -17.79
CA GLY A 915 -22.01 24.47 -17.38
C GLY A 915 -23.29 25.29 -17.16
N ASP A 916 -24.47 24.77 -17.51
CA ASP A 916 -25.76 25.34 -17.16
C ASP A 916 -26.41 24.55 -16.01
N ARG A 917 -26.54 25.19 -14.85
CA ARG A 917 -27.08 24.57 -13.64
C ARG A 917 -28.53 24.13 -13.81
N THR A 918 -29.34 24.87 -14.57
CA THR A 918 -30.77 24.59 -14.74
C THR A 918 -30.96 23.38 -15.64
N GLU A 919 -30.25 23.35 -16.77
CA GLU A 919 -30.29 22.22 -17.70
C GLU A 919 -29.81 20.91 -17.03
N LEU A 920 -28.75 20.99 -16.22
CA LEU A 920 -28.25 19.85 -15.46
C LEU A 920 -29.25 19.39 -14.39
N ALA A 921 -29.90 20.31 -13.66
CA ALA A 921 -30.91 19.97 -12.67
C ALA A 921 -32.12 19.27 -13.31
N ASP A 922 -32.59 19.79 -14.44
CA ASP A 922 -33.70 19.19 -15.21
C ASP A 922 -33.34 17.78 -15.69
N LEU A 923 -32.10 17.57 -16.15
CA LEU A 923 -31.61 16.25 -16.56
C LEU A 923 -31.56 15.27 -15.38
N LEU A 924 -31.01 15.69 -14.23
CA LEU A 924 -30.91 14.84 -13.04
C LEU A 924 -32.30 14.43 -12.51
N ALA A 925 -33.30 15.31 -12.62
CA ALA A 925 -34.68 15.01 -12.24
C ALA A 925 -35.34 13.92 -13.12
N THR A 926 -34.76 13.59 -14.28
CA THR A 926 -35.27 12.50 -15.14
C THR A 926 -34.81 11.10 -14.72
N ILE A 927 -33.88 10.99 -13.77
CA ILE A 927 -33.34 9.70 -13.31
C ILE A 927 -34.42 8.95 -12.50
N PRO A 928 -34.79 7.71 -12.87
CA PRO A 928 -35.84 6.96 -12.17
C PRO A 928 -35.46 6.62 -10.73
N ALA A 929 -36.41 6.75 -9.80
CA ALA A 929 -36.19 6.39 -8.40
C ALA A 929 -35.87 4.90 -8.18
N GLN A 930 -36.26 4.01 -9.11
CA GLN A 930 -35.92 2.58 -9.07
C GLN A 930 -34.45 2.30 -9.40
N HIS A 931 -33.81 3.22 -10.12
CA HIS A 931 -32.40 3.18 -10.53
C HIS A 931 -31.76 4.53 -10.15
N PRO A 932 -31.61 4.82 -8.84
CA PRO A 932 -31.14 6.13 -8.40
C PRO A 932 -29.72 6.40 -8.90
N LEU A 933 -29.34 7.67 -9.00
CA LEU A 933 -27.97 8.06 -9.30
C LEU A 933 -27.06 7.62 -8.14
N THR A 934 -26.10 6.76 -8.42
CA THR A 934 -25.18 6.22 -7.42
C THR A 934 -23.72 6.55 -7.69
N ALA A 935 -23.36 7.02 -8.89
CA ALA A 935 -22.01 7.52 -9.13
C ALA A 935 -21.99 8.59 -10.22
N VAL A 936 -21.04 9.51 -10.09
CA VAL A 936 -20.78 10.58 -11.06
C VAL A 936 -19.33 10.50 -11.50
N VAL A 937 -19.10 10.57 -12.81
CA VAL A 937 -17.78 10.74 -13.41
C VAL A 937 -17.78 11.99 -14.29
N HIS A 938 -17.01 12.99 -13.90
CA HIS A 938 -16.88 14.24 -14.61
C HIS A 938 -15.65 14.23 -15.53
N ALA A 939 -15.85 13.82 -16.78
CA ALA A 939 -14.81 13.77 -17.83
C ALA A 939 -14.96 14.86 -18.91
N ALA A 940 -15.85 15.83 -18.73
CA ALA A 940 -16.00 16.94 -19.68
C ALA A 940 -14.74 17.82 -19.67
N GLY A 941 -14.40 18.39 -20.83
CA GLY A 941 -13.24 19.27 -20.97
C GLY A 941 -13.12 19.83 -22.38
N VAL A 942 -12.58 21.06 -22.47
CA VAL A 942 -12.24 21.74 -23.71
C VAL A 942 -10.84 22.33 -23.56
N LEU A 943 -9.98 22.10 -24.56
CA LEU A 943 -8.66 22.72 -24.66
C LEU A 943 -8.74 24.00 -25.50
N ASP A 944 -8.09 25.06 -25.02
CA ASP A 944 -7.88 26.31 -25.74
C ASP A 944 -6.54 26.91 -25.32
N ASP A 945 -5.49 26.13 -25.56
CA ASP A 945 -4.13 26.39 -25.05
C ASP A 945 -3.55 27.71 -25.57
N GLY A 946 -2.69 28.32 -24.78
CA GLY A 946 -1.98 29.55 -25.09
C GLY A 946 -0.99 29.92 -23.99
N VAL A 947 0.15 30.52 -24.37
CA VAL A 947 1.12 31.07 -23.40
C VAL A 947 0.51 32.27 -22.67
N ILE A 948 1.01 32.57 -21.47
CA ILE A 948 0.46 33.61 -20.58
C ILE A 948 0.29 34.96 -21.30
N GLN A 949 1.23 35.36 -22.16
CA GLN A 949 1.17 36.64 -22.88
C GLN A 949 0.01 36.73 -23.88
N SER A 950 -0.39 35.60 -24.47
CA SER A 950 -1.51 35.49 -25.43
C SER A 950 -2.83 35.04 -24.79
N MET A 951 -2.81 34.65 -23.51
CA MET A 951 -3.97 34.17 -22.79
C MET A 951 -4.95 35.33 -22.54
N THR A 952 -6.22 35.12 -22.87
CA THR A 952 -7.30 36.10 -22.64
C THR A 952 -8.30 35.58 -21.62
N PRO A 953 -9.06 36.47 -20.94
CA PRO A 953 -10.11 36.06 -20.01
C PRO A 953 -11.14 35.11 -20.63
N GLU A 954 -11.45 35.25 -21.93
CA GLU A 954 -12.42 34.39 -22.64
C GLU A 954 -11.89 32.97 -22.83
N ARG A 955 -10.60 32.81 -23.19
CA ARG A 955 -9.94 31.50 -23.30
C ARG A 955 -9.88 30.79 -21.95
N LEU A 956 -9.59 31.56 -20.90
CA LEU A 956 -9.60 31.08 -19.51
C LEU A 956 -11.01 30.63 -19.08
N ALA A 957 -12.02 31.45 -19.37
CA ALA A 957 -13.41 31.15 -19.02
C ALA A 957 -13.94 29.90 -19.75
N THR A 958 -13.50 29.64 -20.97
CA THR A 958 -13.91 28.46 -21.75
C THR A 958 -13.50 27.16 -21.07
N SER A 959 -12.26 27.05 -20.60
CA SER A 959 -11.79 25.87 -19.86
C SER A 959 -12.46 25.75 -18.50
N LEU A 960 -12.58 26.85 -17.75
CA LEU A 960 -13.26 26.88 -16.44
C LEU A 960 -14.70 26.39 -16.55
N ARG A 961 -15.50 26.92 -17.49
CA ARG A 961 -16.90 26.53 -17.67
C ARG A 961 -17.09 25.02 -17.87
N SER A 962 -16.23 24.41 -18.69
CA SER A 962 -16.37 22.98 -19.01
C SER A 962 -16.01 22.03 -17.86
N LYS A 963 -15.20 22.50 -16.91
CA LYS A 963 -14.59 21.71 -15.83
C LYS A 963 -15.08 22.18 -14.45
N ALA A 964 -14.74 23.41 -14.08
CA ALA A 964 -15.05 23.99 -12.77
C ALA A 964 -16.57 24.18 -12.57
N ASP A 965 -17.26 24.88 -13.47
CA ASP A 965 -18.70 25.15 -13.34
C ASP A 965 -19.50 23.85 -13.32
N GLY A 966 -19.21 22.95 -14.28
CA GLY A 966 -19.87 21.63 -14.36
C GLY A 966 -19.67 20.80 -13.09
N ALA A 967 -18.45 20.73 -12.55
CA ALA A 967 -18.17 19.99 -11.33
C ALA A 967 -18.82 20.65 -10.09
N TRP A 968 -18.84 21.98 -10.01
CA TRP A 968 -19.50 22.71 -8.92
C TRP A 968 -21.02 22.50 -8.93
N HIS A 969 -21.67 22.60 -10.09
CA HIS A 969 -23.10 22.31 -10.21
C HIS A 969 -23.43 20.86 -9.85
N LEU A 970 -22.62 19.89 -10.31
CA LEU A 970 -22.76 18.50 -9.89
C LEU A 970 -22.59 18.35 -8.38
N HIS A 971 -21.62 19.03 -7.77
CA HIS A 971 -21.43 19.01 -6.32
C HIS A 971 -22.68 19.50 -5.58
N GLU A 972 -23.26 20.63 -5.98
CA GLU A 972 -24.45 21.20 -5.33
C GLU A 972 -25.68 20.31 -5.51
N LEU A 973 -25.95 19.87 -6.74
CA LEU A 973 -27.16 19.14 -7.10
C LEU A 973 -27.15 17.68 -6.59
N THR A 974 -25.98 17.14 -6.24
CA THR A 974 -25.84 15.76 -5.75
C THR A 974 -25.37 15.67 -4.29
N ARG A 975 -25.28 16.80 -3.58
CA ARG A 975 -24.78 16.88 -2.20
C ARG A 975 -25.52 15.94 -1.24
N ASP A 976 -26.84 15.87 -1.38
CA ASP A 976 -27.71 15.11 -0.48
C ASP A 976 -28.00 13.68 -0.98
N LEU A 977 -27.35 13.24 -2.07
CA LEU A 977 -27.49 11.89 -2.60
C LEU A 977 -26.44 10.96 -1.98
N ASP A 978 -26.82 9.70 -1.68
CA ASP A 978 -25.90 8.66 -1.16
C ASP A 978 -25.07 8.06 -2.31
N LEU A 979 -24.23 8.91 -2.94
CA LEU A 979 -23.32 8.48 -4.01
C LEU A 979 -22.26 7.52 -3.46
N ALA A 980 -21.93 6.51 -4.27
CA ALA A 980 -20.79 5.64 -4.03
C ALA A 980 -19.47 6.24 -4.53
N ALA A 981 -19.51 7.06 -5.59
CA ALA A 981 -18.34 7.70 -6.15
C ALA A 981 -18.66 9.04 -6.82
N PHE A 982 -17.72 9.98 -6.74
CA PHE A 982 -17.73 11.25 -7.45
C PHE A 982 -16.32 11.49 -8.01
N VAL A 983 -16.09 11.06 -9.25
CA VAL A 983 -14.74 11.03 -9.84
C VAL A 983 -14.56 12.22 -10.77
N LEU A 984 -13.50 12.98 -10.58
CA LEU A 984 -13.16 14.15 -11.38
C LEU A 984 -11.93 13.84 -12.23
N TYR A 985 -12.06 14.02 -13.55
CA TYR A 985 -10.92 13.86 -14.46
C TYR A 985 -10.14 15.16 -14.53
N SER A 986 -9.06 15.21 -13.77
CA SER A 986 -8.08 16.29 -13.74
C SER A 986 -6.91 15.99 -14.70
N SER A 987 -5.84 16.76 -14.60
CA SER A 987 -4.62 16.57 -15.39
C SER A 987 -3.37 16.84 -14.57
N ALA A 988 -2.30 16.11 -14.88
CA ALA A 988 -0.95 16.35 -14.40
C ALA A 988 -0.50 17.83 -14.54
N ALA A 989 -1.04 18.56 -15.52
CA ALA A 989 -0.80 19.99 -15.70
C ALA A 989 -1.21 20.85 -14.49
N ALA A 990 -2.24 20.45 -13.73
CA ALA A 990 -2.63 21.13 -12.49
C ALA A 990 -1.60 20.93 -11.37
N VAL A 991 -0.92 19.77 -11.33
CA VAL A 991 0.00 19.39 -10.26
C VAL A 991 1.42 19.90 -10.55
N MET A 992 1.93 19.61 -11.75
CA MET A 992 3.32 19.92 -12.15
C MET A 992 3.46 21.28 -12.86
N GLY A 993 2.36 21.84 -13.37
CA GLY A 993 2.41 22.92 -14.35
C GLY A 993 2.72 22.39 -15.75
N SER A 994 2.22 23.07 -16.78
CA SER A 994 2.51 22.79 -18.18
C SER A 994 2.54 24.12 -18.93
N ALA A 995 3.60 24.36 -19.71
CA ALA A 995 3.76 25.60 -20.46
C ALA A 995 2.68 25.70 -21.55
N GLY A 996 2.03 26.86 -21.66
CA GLY A 996 0.97 27.10 -22.63
C GLY A 996 -0.41 26.57 -22.22
N GLN A 997 -0.56 26.03 -21.00
CA GLN A 997 -1.81 25.41 -20.54
C GLN A 997 -2.37 26.05 -19.27
N ALA A 998 -2.20 27.36 -19.11
CA ALA A 998 -2.55 28.06 -17.88
C ALA A 998 -4.05 28.01 -17.54
N ASN A 999 -4.91 28.12 -18.54
CA ASN A 999 -6.36 27.96 -18.41
C ASN A 999 -6.76 26.53 -18.04
N TYR A 1000 -6.17 25.54 -18.69
CA TYR A 1000 -6.42 24.13 -18.42
C TYR A 1000 -5.91 23.72 -17.03
N ALA A 1001 -4.72 24.16 -16.63
CA ALA A 1001 -4.15 23.93 -15.31
C ALA A 1001 -5.00 24.58 -14.20
N ALA A 1002 -5.52 25.80 -14.42
CA ALA A 1002 -6.43 26.47 -13.49
C ALA A 1002 -7.73 25.66 -13.28
N ALA A 1003 -8.36 25.25 -14.39
CA ALA A 1003 -9.61 24.51 -14.34
C ALA A 1003 -9.47 23.13 -13.66
N ASN A 1004 -8.37 22.42 -13.89
CA ASN A 1004 -8.11 21.13 -13.25
C ASN A 1004 -7.68 21.27 -11.78
N ALA A 1005 -6.96 22.33 -11.42
CA ALA A 1005 -6.64 22.61 -10.00
C ALA A 1005 -7.90 22.92 -9.17
N PHE A 1006 -8.92 23.52 -9.78
CA PHE A 1006 -10.25 23.64 -9.15
C PHE A 1006 -10.86 22.26 -8.85
N LEU A 1007 -10.77 21.31 -9.78
CA LEU A 1007 -11.28 19.95 -9.58
C LEU A 1007 -10.55 19.22 -8.45
N ASP A 1008 -9.23 19.32 -8.41
CA ASP A 1008 -8.42 18.71 -7.34
C ASP A 1008 -8.83 19.26 -5.97
N ALA A 1009 -9.04 20.57 -5.86
CA ALA A 1009 -9.50 21.21 -4.64
C ALA A 1009 -10.96 20.88 -4.30
N LEU A 1010 -11.85 20.77 -5.29
CA LEU A 1010 -13.24 20.36 -5.07
C LEU A 1010 -13.32 18.95 -4.48
N ALA A 1011 -12.42 18.05 -4.89
CA ALA A 1011 -12.38 16.72 -4.30
C ALA A 1011 -11.95 16.75 -2.83
N ALA A 1012 -10.94 17.56 -2.48
CA ALA A 1012 -10.55 17.78 -1.08
C ALA A 1012 -11.69 18.42 -0.27
N HIS A 1013 -12.36 19.43 -0.82
CA HIS A 1013 -13.50 20.11 -0.20
C HIS A 1013 -14.67 19.16 0.09
N ARG A 1014 -15.00 18.28 -0.87
CA ARG A 1014 -16.01 17.22 -0.65
C ARG A 1014 -15.57 16.23 0.43
N GLY A 1015 -14.31 15.81 0.42
CA GLY A 1015 -13.75 14.92 1.44
C GLY A 1015 -13.83 15.51 2.85
N ALA A 1016 -13.49 16.79 3.03
CA ALA A 1016 -13.60 17.51 4.29
C ALA A 1016 -15.06 17.59 4.81
N ALA A 1017 -16.04 17.61 3.89
CA ALA A 1017 -17.46 17.53 4.21
C ALA A 1017 -17.99 16.09 4.41
N GLY A 1018 -17.13 15.07 4.35
CA GLY A 1018 -17.52 13.66 4.45
C GLY A 1018 -18.23 13.10 3.22
N LEU A 1019 -18.17 13.80 2.08
CA LEU A 1019 -18.77 13.38 0.81
C LEU A 1019 -17.73 12.67 -0.05
N PRO A 1020 -18.11 11.64 -0.83
CA PRO A 1020 -17.18 10.96 -1.72
C PRO A 1020 -16.70 11.93 -2.80
N ALA A 1021 -15.38 11.94 -3.03
CA ALA A 1021 -14.76 12.52 -4.21
C ALA A 1021 -13.33 12.01 -4.43
N THR A 1022 -12.96 11.82 -5.69
CA THR A 1022 -11.59 11.51 -6.09
C THR A 1022 -11.28 12.27 -7.37
N SER A 1023 -10.29 13.16 -7.34
CA SER A 1023 -9.73 13.78 -8.54
C SER A 1023 -8.53 12.97 -9.02
N ILE A 1024 -8.52 12.63 -10.31
CA ILE A 1024 -7.40 11.91 -10.93
C ILE A 1024 -6.72 12.83 -11.93
N ALA A 1025 -5.52 13.30 -11.56
CA ALA A 1025 -4.65 14.11 -12.40
C ALA A 1025 -3.90 13.21 -13.39
N TRP A 1026 -4.52 12.99 -14.56
CA TRP A 1026 -3.98 12.11 -15.59
C TRP A 1026 -2.71 12.66 -16.26
N GLY A 1027 -1.73 11.78 -16.46
CA GLY A 1027 -0.62 11.97 -17.38
C GLY A 1027 -1.06 11.89 -18.85
N LEU A 1028 -0.09 11.86 -19.77
CA LEU A 1028 -0.36 11.74 -21.20
C LEU A 1028 -0.89 10.34 -21.53
N TRP A 1029 -2.00 10.23 -22.25
CA TRP A 1029 -2.50 8.95 -22.77
C TRP A 1029 -1.95 8.70 -24.19
N ALA A 1030 -1.59 7.45 -24.48
CA ALA A 1030 -0.98 7.02 -25.74
C ALA A 1030 -1.99 7.02 -26.90
N GLU A 1031 -3.25 6.69 -26.62
CA GLU A 1031 -4.31 6.70 -27.62
C GLU A 1031 -4.72 8.14 -27.95
N ALA A 1032 -4.79 8.47 -29.24
CA ALA A 1032 -5.16 9.81 -29.70
C ALA A 1032 -6.63 10.07 -29.33
N SER A 1033 -6.84 10.85 -28.28
CA SER A 1033 -8.15 11.41 -27.95
C SER A 1033 -8.42 12.66 -28.80
N GLY A 1034 -9.67 13.13 -28.86
CA GLY A 1034 -9.99 14.41 -29.49
C GLY A 1034 -9.14 15.58 -28.98
N MET A 1035 -8.60 15.48 -27.75
CA MET A 1035 -7.72 16.48 -27.10
C MET A 1035 -6.24 16.32 -27.43
N THR A 1036 -5.74 15.11 -27.71
CA THR A 1036 -4.31 14.84 -27.99
C THR A 1036 -4.00 14.65 -29.47
N SER A 1037 -5.02 14.72 -30.34
CA SER A 1037 -4.91 14.54 -31.80
C SER A 1037 -3.99 15.54 -32.52
N ALA A 1038 -3.66 16.67 -31.90
CA ALA A 1038 -2.76 17.69 -32.44
C ALA A 1038 -1.27 17.45 -32.14
N LEU A 1039 -0.92 16.53 -31.23
CA LEU A 1039 0.48 16.21 -30.90
C LEU A 1039 1.10 15.34 -31.97
N THR A 1040 2.32 15.68 -32.41
CA THR A 1040 3.06 14.85 -33.36
C THR A 1040 3.77 13.69 -32.65
N ALA A 1041 4.12 12.62 -33.38
CA ALA A 1041 4.93 11.52 -32.83
C ALA A 1041 6.25 12.03 -32.18
N ARG A 1042 6.84 13.09 -32.73
CA ARG A 1042 8.06 13.73 -32.18
C ARG A 1042 7.81 14.42 -30.84
N ASP A 1043 6.62 14.98 -30.62
CA ASP A 1043 6.26 15.60 -29.35
C ASP A 1043 6.12 14.53 -28.25
N ILE A 1044 5.48 13.41 -28.58
CA ILE A 1044 5.33 12.24 -27.68
C ILE A 1044 6.71 11.67 -27.32
N ASP A 1045 7.60 11.46 -28.30
CA ASP A 1045 8.97 10.97 -28.06
C ASP A 1045 9.82 11.93 -27.22
N ARG A 1046 9.61 13.24 -27.34
CA ARG A 1046 10.27 14.24 -26.51
C ARG A 1046 9.79 14.16 -25.06
N ILE A 1047 8.48 14.03 -24.85
CA ILE A 1047 7.87 13.92 -23.52
C ILE A 1047 8.31 12.61 -22.85
N ALA A 1048 8.33 11.48 -23.57
CA ALA A 1048 8.83 10.21 -23.05
C ALA A 1048 10.30 10.29 -22.58
N ARG A 1049 11.18 10.93 -23.37
CA ARG A 1049 12.59 11.15 -23.00
C ARG A 1049 12.81 12.07 -21.80
N SER A 1050 11.79 12.83 -21.39
CA SER A 1050 11.83 13.64 -20.16
C SER A 1050 11.47 12.84 -18.89
N GLY A 1051 11.25 11.53 -19.03
CA GLY A 1051 10.89 10.63 -17.93
C GLY A 1051 9.38 10.50 -17.68
N LEU A 1052 8.56 11.01 -18.61
CA LEU A 1052 7.09 11.03 -18.54
C LEU A 1052 6.46 10.29 -19.74
N PRO A 1053 6.67 8.97 -19.90
CA PRO A 1053 6.07 8.22 -21.01
C PRO A 1053 4.54 8.25 -21.00
N ALA A 1054 3.94 8.07 -22.17
CA ALA A 1054 2.48 7.99 -22.31
C ALA A 1054 1.92 6.69 -21.71
N LEU A 1055 0.71 6.77 -21.14
CA LEU A 1055 -0.06 5.68 -20.57
C LEU A 1055 -0.86 4.94 -21.65
N SER A 1056 -0.85 3.62 -21.64
CA SER A 1056 -1.84 2.85 -22.39
C SER A 1056 -3.24 3.02 -21.77
N THR A 1057 -4.28 2.76 -22.56
CA THR A 1057 -5.67 2.81 -22.08
C THR A 1057 -5.90 1.80 -20.95
N ASP A 1058 -5.32 0.60 -21.04
CA ASP A 1058 -5.45 -0.44 -20.00
C ASP A 1058 -4.72 -0.04 -18.70
N GLU A 1059 -3.50 0.52 -18.80
CA GLU A 1059 -2.77 1.06 -17.64
C GLU A 1059 -3.60 2.15 -16.95
N ALA A 1060 -4.21 3.05 -17.72
CA ALA A 1060 -5.01 4.12 -17.18
C ALA A 1060 -6.32 3.62 -16.53
N LEU A 1061 -6.98 2.61 -17.10
CA LEU A 1061 -8.17 2.01 -16.49
C LEU A 1061 -7.84 1.23 -15.20
N ALA A 1062 -6.69 0.55 -15.15
CA ALA A 1062 -6.18 -0.04 -13.91
C ALA A 1062 -5.88 1.03 -12.83
N MET A 1063 -5.26 2.14 -13.22
CA MET A 1063 -5.06 3.29 -12.33
C MET A 1063 -6.37 3.92 -11.87
N PHE A 1064 -7.39 3.97 -12.72
CA PHE A 1064 -8.73 4.43 -12.33
C PHE A 1064 -9.27 3.53 -11.22
N ASP A 1065 -9.17 2.22 -11.38
CA ASP A 1065 -9.66 1.27 -10.38
C ASP A 1065 -8.93 1.38 -9.05
N ALA A 1066 -7.61 1.53 -9.10
CA ALA A 1066 -6.78 1.77 -7.94
C ALA A 1066 -7.16 3.12 -7.27
N ALA A 1067 -7.35 4.19 -8.05
CA ALA A 1067 -7.64 5.52 -7.53
C ALA A 1067 -8.96 5.56 -6.77
N VAL A 1068 -10.03 4.99 -7.32
CA VAL A 1068 -11.33 4.95 -6.63
C VAL A 1068 -11.36 3.98 -5.45
N ALA A 1069 -10.36 3.08 -5.35
CA ALA A 1069 -10.19 2.20 -4.20
C ALA A 1069 -9.36 2.84 -3.06
N GLN A 1070 -8.63 3.94 -3.30
CA GLN A 1070 -7.90 4.69 -2.27
C GLN A 1070 -8.77 5.75 -1.59
N ASP A 1071 -8.43 6.11 -0.35
CA ASP A 1071 -9.03 7.24 0.38
C ASP A 1071 -8.20 8.52 0.20
N GLU A 1072 -7.90 8.85 -1.06
CA GLU A 1072 -7.12 10.04 -1.38
C GLU A 1072 -8.00 10.98 -2.23
N PRO A 1073 -8.22 12.24 -1.80
CA PRO A 1073 -9.10 13.15 -2.52
C PRO A 1073 -8.53 13.55 -3.88
N ALA A 1074 -7.21 13.61 -4.03
CA ALA A 1074 -6.55 13.92 -5.30
C ALA A 1074 -5.31 13.05 -5.49
N VAL A 1075 -5.27 12.34 -6.62
CA VAL A 1075 -4.15 11.47 -7.01
C VAL A 1075 -3.68 11.79 -8.43
N ALA A 1076 -2.40 11.59 -8.68
CA ALA A 1076 -1.76 11.69 -9.98
C ALA A 1076 -1.61 10.28 -10.57
N GLY A 1077 -2.37 10.00 -11.64
CA GLY A 1077 -2.25 8.79 -12.44
C GLY A 1077 -1.32 9.04 -13.61
N MET A 1078 -0.03 8.74 -13.46
CA MET A 1078 1.00 9.00 -14.47
C MET A 1078 2.10 7.96 -14.42
N ARG A 1079 2.73 7.69 -15.56
CA ARG A 1079 3.90 6.83 -15.63
C ARG A 1079 5.18 7.66 -15.47
N LEU A 1080 6.02 7.28 -14.52
CA LEU A 1080 7.31 7.93 -14.28
C LEU A 1080 8.45 6.94 -14.56
N ASP A 1081 9.36 7.31 -15.46
CA ASP A 1081 10.63 6.62 -15.59
C ASP A 1081 11.63 7.20 -14.57
N LEU A 1082 11.63 6.61 -13.38
CA LEU A 1082 12.49 7.05 -12.28
C LEU A 1082 13.99 6.91 -12.61
N ALA A 1083 14.39 6.00 -13.49
CA ALA A 1083 15.79 5.86 -13.88
C ALA A 1083 16.22 7.06 -14.73
N THR A 1084 15.42 7.42 -15.74
CA THR A 1084 15.63 8.62 -16.55
C THR A 1084 15.60 9.90 -15.70
N LEU A 1085 14.64 10.02 -14.77
CA LEU A 1085 14.53 11.17 -13.88
C LEU A 1085 15.71 11.30 -12.90
N ARG A 1086 16.26 10.19 -12.41
CA ARG A 1086 17.47 10.17 -11.56
C ARG A 1086 18.74 10.53 -12.33
N ALA A 1087 18.80 10.16 -13.62
CA ALA A 1087 19.92 10.48 -14.50
C ALA A 1087 19.91 11.94 -15.00
N ALA A 1088 18.74 12.60 -14.98
CA ALA A 1088 18.61 14.00 -15.37
C ALA A 1088 19.36 14.93 -14.39
N ALA A 1089 20.16 15.86 -14.95
CA ALA A 1089 20.99 16.79 -14.16
C ALA A 1089 20.18 17.71 -13.23
N SER A 1090 18.89 17.92 -13.50
CA SER A 1090 17.96 18.68 -12.65
C SER A 1090 16.53 18.16 -12.79
N ALA A 1091 16.16 17.14 -12.00
CA ALA A 1091 14.76 16.74 -11.88
C ALA A 1091 13.92 17.87 -11.24
N PRO A 1092 12.66 18.09 -11.65
CA PRO A 1092 11.76 19.03 -10.99
C PRO A 1092 11.68 18.80 -9.47
N HIS A 1093 11.67 19.88 -8.67
CA HIS A 1093 11.65 19.82 -7.19
C HIS A 1093 10.55 18.91 -6.65
N ILE A 1094 9.37 18.94 -7.28
CA ILE A 1094 8.23 18.13 -6.91
C ILE A 1094 8.52 16.62 -6.98
N LEU A 1095 9.45 16.15 -7.82
CA LEU A 1095 9.80 14.74 -7.98
C LEU A 1095 10.94 14.27 -7.07
N TRP A 1096 11.57 15.17 -6.30
CA TRP A 1096 12.77 14.84 -5.50
C TRP A 1096 12.57 13.75 -4.46
N ALA A 1097 11.36 13.59 -3.94
CA ALA A 1097 11.06 12.50 -3.01
C ALA A 1097 11.11 11.11 -3.68
N LEU A 1098 10.86 11.03 -4.98
CA LEU A 1098 10.87 9.80 -5.78
C LEU A 1098 12.26 9.52 -6.41
N THR A 1099 13.01 10.58 -6.74
CA THR A 1099 14.36 10.47 -7.34
C THR A 1099 15.47 10.35 -6.30
N GLY A 1100 15.23 10.70 -5.03
CA GLY A 1100 16.20 10.54 -3.95
C GLY A 1100 17.29 11.64 -3.88
N THR A 1101 17.09 12.78 -4.54
CA THR A 1101 18.12 13.83 -4.72
C THR A 1101 18.30 14.82 -3.57
N THR A 1102 17.70 14.61 -2.40
CA THR A 1102 18.01 15.44 -1.21
C THR A 1102 19.26 14.91 -0.51
N GLY A 1103 20.39 15.63 -0.66
CA GLY A 1103 21.60 15.63 0.17
C GLY A 1103 22.13 14.28 0.64
N ARG A 1104 23.26 13.81 0.08
CA ARG A 1104 24.07 12.63 0.49
C ARG A 1104 23.54 11.91 1.74
N ARG A 1105 22.48 11.12 1.58
CA ARG A 1105 22.10 10.09 2.53
C ARG A 1105 22.90 8.86 2.15
N HIS A 1106 23.68 8.34 3.09
CA HIS A 1106 24.27 7.03 2.94
C HIS A 1106 23.15 6.04 2.63
N ALA A 1107 23.23 5.39 1.47
CA ALA A 1107 22.36 4.29 1.13
C ALA A 1107 22.45 3.23 2.23
N ASP A 1108 21.30 2.89 2.80
CA ASP A 1108 21.13 1.79 3.73
C ASP A 1108 21.35 0.50 2.94
N THR A 1109 22.59 0.02 2.91
CA THR A 1109 22.93 -1.28 2.34
C THR A 1109 22.77 -2.34 3.43
N GLY A 1110 21.71 -3.14 3.31
CA GLY A 1110 21.73 -4.56 3.68
C GLY A 1110 21.13 -4.95 5.04
N GLU A 1111 20.07 -5.76 4.94
CA GLU A 1111 19.56 -6.69 5.94
C GLU A 1111 20.64 -7.67 6.43
N GLY A 1112 21.51 -7.22 7.33
CA GLY A 1112 21.90 -8.04 8.47
C GLY A 1112 21.06 -7.58 9.66
N ALA A 1113 20.72 -8.47 10.61
CA ALA A 1113 20.07 -8.03 11.85
C ALA A 1113 20.82 -6.81 12.38
N LEU A 1114 20.13 -5.67 12.55
CA LEU A 1114 20.75 -4.40 12.95
C LEU A 1114 21.63 -4.59 14.20
N GLY A 1115 21.26 -5.56 15.06
CA GLY A 1115 22.06 -6.05 16.17
C GLY A 1115 23.47 -6.55 15.80
N ASP A 1116 23.66 -7.29 14.70
CA ASP A 1116 24.97 -7.79 14.26
C ASP A 1116 25.85 -6.67 13.67
N ARG A 1117 25.24 -5.68 13.01
CA ARG A 1117 25.96 -4.48 12.54
C ARG A 1117 26.39 -3.63 13.73
N LEU A 1118 25.47 -3.39 14.67
CA LEU A 1118 25.76 -2.67 15.91
C LEU A 1118 26.84 -3.37 16.74
N ALA A 1119 26.83 -4.70 16.81
CA ALA A 1119 27.85 -5.50 17.50
C ALA A 1119 29.27 -5.33 16.92
N ARG A 1120 29.39 -5.00 15.62
CA ARG A 1120 30.67 -4.72 14.95
C ARG A 1120 31.13 -3.26 15.06
N MET A 1121 30.29 -2.35 15.56
CA MET A 1121 30.64 -0.93 15.75
C MET A 1121 31.39 -0.69 17.06
N SER A 1122 32.18 0.38 17.12
CA SER A 1122 32.79 0.83 18.38
C SER A 1122 31.68 1.18 19.40
N PRO A 1123 31.93 1.08 20.72
CA PRO A 1123 30.91 1.42 21.72
C PRO A 1123 30.35 2.85 21.56
N ALA A 1124 31.17 3.82 21.16
CA ALA A 1124 30.75 5.21 20.96
C ALA A 1124 29.87 5.37 19.71
N ASP A 1125 30.23 4.73 18.59
CA ASP A 1125 29.43 4.78 17.35
C ASP A 1125 28.12 3.98 17.51
N ARG A 1126 28.16 2.90 18.29
CA ARG A 1126 27.00 2.05 18.62
C ARG A 1126 25.95 2.82 19.42
N VAL A 1127 26.36 3.53 20.47
CA VAL A 1127 25.45 4.37 21.27
C VAL A 1127 24.85 5.46 20.40
N THR A 1128 25.66 6.13 19.56
CA THR A 1128 25.18 7.19 18.64
C THR A 1128 24.12 6.66 17.67
N GLU A 1129 24.36 5.50 17.07
CA GLU A 1129 23.41 4.87 16.14
C GLU A 1129 22.16 4.35 16.87
N LEU A 1130 22.30 3.84 18.11
CA LEU A 1130 21.17 3.43 18.94
C LEU A 1130 20.32 4.63 19.39
N ILE A 1131 20.91 5.78 19.72
CA ILE A 1131 20.16 7.01 20.02
C ILE A 1131 19.32 7.40 18.80
N ARG A 1132 19.91 7.38 17.60
CA ARG A 1132 19.21 7.66 16.36
C ARG A 1132 18.07 6.66 16.11
N LEU A 1133 18.31 5.37 16.33
CA LEU A 1133 17.29 4.32 16.23
C LEU A 1133 16.14 4.56 17.20
N VAL A 1134 16.43 4.79 18.48
CA VAL A 1134 15.43 5.01 19.53
C VAL A 1134 14.62 6.26 19.23
N ARG A 1135 15.26 7.37 18.82
CA ARG A 1135 14.57 8.60 18.39
C ARG A 1135 13.68 8.37 17.18
N THR A 1136 14.16 7.65 16.17
CA THR A 1136 13.37 7.32 14.97
C THR A 1136 12.14 6.49 15.34
N GLN A 1137 12.31 5.45 16.16
CA GLN A 1137 11.19 4.61 16.58
C GLN A 1137 10.22 5.38 17.49
N ALA A 1138 10.73 6.21 18.39
CA ALA A 1138 9.92 7.04 19.27
C ALA A 1138 9.11 8.08 18.49
N ALA A 1139 9.74 8.77 17.54
CA ALA A 1139 9.08 9.71 16.63
C ALA A 1139 7.94 9.04 15.88
N ALA A 1140 8.17 7.84 15.34
CA ALA A 1140 7.14 7.14 14.60
C ALA A 1140 5.98 6.60 15.49
N VAL A 1141 6.22 6.25 16.77
CA VAL A 1141 5.13 5.94 17.72
C VAL A 1141 4.32 7.20 18.05
N LEU A 1142 5.02 8.31 18.29
CA LEU A 1142 4.42 9.62 18.56
C LEU A 1142 3.85 10.29 17.30
N GLY A 1143 4.05 9.73 16.11
CA GLY A 1143 3.55 10.24 14.83
C GLY A 1143 4.21 11.52 14.36
N HIS A 1144 5.43 11.79 14.84
CA HIS A 1144 6.25 12.85 14.30
C HIS A 1144 6.85 12.42 12.96
N PRO A 1145 6.89 13.31 11.95
CA PRO A 1145 7.38 12.99 10.62
C PRO A 1145 8.91 12.79 10.54
N ASP A 1146 9.68 13.16 11.57
CA ASP A 1146 11.15 12.96 11.62
C ASP A 1146 11.72 12.67 13.02
N ASP A 1147 13.01 12.29 13.08
CA ASP A 1147 13.80 12.07 14.31
C ASP A 1147 14.36 13.36 14.92
N GLY A 1148 14.51 14.43 14.13
CA GLY A 1148 15.05 15.74 14.51
C GLY A 1148 14.25 16.48 15.58
N SER A 1149 12.94 16.23 15.64
CA SER A 1149 12.00 16.85 16.59
C SER A 1149 12.13 16.40 18.06
N LEU A 1150 12.75 15.24 18.33
CA LEU A 1150 12.84 14.67 19.69
C LEU A 1150 14.23 14.88 20.32
N GLU A 1151 14.30 15.61 21.43
CA GLU A 1151 15.52 15.75 22.24
C GLU A 1151 15.95 14.40 22.85
N ALA A 1152 17.23 14.03 22.71
CA ALA A 1152 17.74 12.72 23.11
C ALA A 1152 17.72 12.49 24.64
N ASP A 1153 17.91 13.54 25.43
CA ASP A 1153 18.02 13.44 26.89
C ASP A 1153 16.70 13.70 27.62
N ARG A 1154 15.66 14.09 26.88
CA ARG A 1154 14.37 14.43 27.46
C ARG A 1154 13.61 13.16 27.89
N PRO A 1155 13.02 13.10 29.11
CA PRO A 1155 12.35 11.90 29.56
C PRO A 1155 11.13 11.53 28.69
N PHE A 1156 10.95 10.26 28.34
CA PHE A 1156 9.83 9.72 27.55
C PHE A 1156 8.46 10.19 28.06
N LYS A 1157 8.26 10.22 29.38
CA LYS A 1157 7.02 10.72 30.00
C LYS A 1157 6.73 12.19 29.64
N SER A 1158 7.77 13.01 29.52
CA SER A 1158 7.66 14.41 29.11
C SER A 1158 7.60 14.62 27.59
N LEU A 1159 7.91 13.58 26.81
CA LEU A 1159 7.73 13.48 25.36
C LEU A 1159 6.34 12.93 24.99
N GLY A 1160 5.50 12.57 25.97
CA GLY A 1160 4.14 12.11 25.75
C GLY A 1160 3.97 10.58 25.73
N PHE A 1161 4.96 9.81 26.18
CA PHE A 1161 4.81 8.36 26.33
C PHE A 1161 3.96 7.98 27.56
N ASP A 1162 3.11 6.98 27.36
CA ASP A 1162 2.28 6.29 28.33
C ASP A 1162 2.50 4.77 28.26
N SER A 1163 1.74 3.99 29.05
CA SER A 1163 1.87 2.53 29.11
C SER A 1163 1.63 1.82 27.78
N LEU A 1164 0.85 2.40 26.85
CA LEU A 1164 0.51 1.77 25.57
C LEU A 1164 1.58 2.07 24.51
N THR A 1165 1.94 3.34 24.38
CA THR A 1165 3.00 3.82 23.47
C THR A 1165 4.39 3.30 23.86
N ALA A 1166 4.66 3.10 25.16
CA ALA A 1166 5.89 2.46 25.64
C ALA A 1166 6.01 1.01 25.18
N VAL A 1167 4.90 0.26 25.21
CA VAL A 1167 4.88 -1.14 24.78
C VAL A 1167 5.08 -1.26 23.27
N GLU A 1168 4.49 -0.36 22.48
CA GLU A 1168 4.70 -0.25 21.03
C GLU A 1168 6.18 0.07 20.71
N LEU A 1169 6.77 1.09 21.36
CA LEU A 1169 8.19 1.43 21.19
C LEU A 1169 9.10 0.24 21.50
N ARG A 1170 8.84 -0.46 22.61
CA ARG A 1170 9.58 -1.66 23.02
C ARG A 1170 9.42 -2.81 22.02
N ASN A 1171 8.24 -3.01 21.43
CA ASN A 1171 8.05 -3.99 20.35
C ASN A 1171 8.89 -3.62 19.12
N ARG A 1172 8.79 -2.37 18.68
CA ARG A 1172 9.49 -1.89 17.46
C ARG A 1172 11.01 -1.96 17.60
N ILE A 1173 11.55 -1.56 18.76
CA ILE A 1173 12.98 -1.70 19.07
C ILE A 1173 13.36 -3.18 19.17
N GLY A 1174 12.61 -3.99 19.90
CA GLY A 1174 12.88 -5.43 20.08
C GLY A 1174 12.92 -6.18 18.75
N THR A 1175 11.95 -5.92 17.86
CA THR A 1175 11.89 -6.51 16.51
C THR A 1175 13.07 -6.07 15.64
N ARG A 1176 13.44 -4.78 15.63
CA ARG A 1176 14.57 -4.29 14.83
C ARG A 1176 15.92 -4.81 15.31
N LEU A 1177 16.07 -4.99 16.62
CA LEU A 1177 17.32 -5.46 17.23
C LEU A 1177 17.39 -6.99 17.38
N GLY A 1178 16.28 -7.71 17.16
CA GLY A 1178 16.18 -9.14 17.45
C GLY A 1178 16.28 -9.48 18.94
N LEU A 1179 15.95 -8.53 19.83
CA LEU A 1179 16.08 -8.67 21.27
C LEU A 1179 14.72 -8.87 21.95
N ARG A 1180 14.67 -9.78 22.94
CA ARG A 1180 13.58 -9.80 23.92
C ARG A 1180 13.80 -8.71 24.97
N LEU A 1181 12.93 -7.71 24.96
CA LEU A 1181 12.98 -6.58 25.90
C LEU A 1181 11.88 -6.73 26.95
N ALA A 1182 12.21 -6.48 28.22
CA ALA A 1182 11.25 -6.48 29.32
C ALA A 1182 10.17 -5.40 29.11
N ALA A 1183 8.95 -5.65 29.59
CA ALA A 1183 7.82 -4.73 29.44
C ALA A 1183 8.05 -3.37 30.12
N THR A 1184 8.91 -3.32 31.13
CA THR A 1184 9.24 -2.14 31.94
C THR A 1184 10.40 -1.30 31.38
N ILE A 1185 11.07 -1.74 30.31
CA ILE A 1185 12.35 -1.17 29.87
C ILE A 1185 12.29 0.34 29.56
N VAL A 1186 11.17 0.83 29.01
CA VAL A 1186 10.99 2.26 28.67
C VAL A 1186 10.76 3.10 29.94
N PHE A 1187 10.25 2.50 31.01
CA PHE A 1187 10.05 3.14 32.31
C PHE A 1187 11.31 3.10 33.18
N GLU A 1188 12.10 2.02 33.07
CA GLU A 1188 13.39 1.89 33.72
C GLU A 1188 14.44 2.83 33.13
N HIS A 1189 14.43 3.01 31.80
CA HIS A 1189 15.37 3.86 31.07
C HIS A 1189 14.64 5.07 30.49
N SER A 1190 14.57 6.12 31.32
CA SER A 1190 13.60 7.19 31.13
C SER A 1190 13.81 8.12 29.93
N SER A 1191 14.95 8.09 29.20
CA SER A 1191 15.21 8.93 28.02
C SER A 1191 15.74 8.11 26.82
N PRO A 1192 15.64 8.64 25.58
CA PRO A 1192 16.25 8.00 24.40
C PRO A 1192 17.73 7.67 24.59
N THR A 1193 18.52 8.57 25.20
CA THR A 1193 19.92 8.34 25.54
C THR A 1193 20.08 7.19 26.53
N ALA A 1194 19.36 7.21 27.66
CA ALA A 1194 19.47 6.16 28.67
C ALA A 1194 19.07 4.78 28.13
N LEU A 1195 18.02 4.72 27.31
CA LEU A 1195 17.59 3.48 26.68
C LEU A 1195 18.62 2.99 25.65
N ALA A 1196 19.20 3.89 24.85
CA ALA A 1196 20.26 3.54 23.91
C ALA A 1196 21.53 3.04 24.60
N GLU A 1197 21.94 3.63 25.72
CA GLU A 1197 23.07 3.17 26.54
C GLU A 1197 22.82 1.76 27.09
N HIS A 1198 21.62 1.51 27.64
CA HIS A 1198 21.24 0.18 28.12
C HIS A 1198 21.17 -0.87 26.99
N LEU A 1199 20.62 -0.49 25.82
CA LEU A 1199 20.62 -1.37 24.64
C LEU A 1199 22.04 -1.63 24.15
N SER A 1200 22.92 -0.63 24.20
CA SER A 1200 24.33 -0.77 23.84
C SER A 1200 25.07 -1.73 24.77
N SER A 1201 24.75 -1.75 26.07
CA SER A 1201 25.33 -2.73 27.00
C SER A 1201 24.82 -4.16 26.77
N ARG A 1202 23.60 -4.32 26.21
CA ARG A 1202 23.03 -5.63 25.87
C ARG A 1202 23.44 -6.14 24.49
N ILE A 1203 23.77 -5.24 23.57
CA ILE A 1203 24.31 -5.58 22.26
C ILE A 1203 25.82 -5.74 22.43
N GLY A 1204 26.28 -6.98 22.55
CA GLY A 1204 27.71 -7.32 22.70
C GLY A 1204 28.16 -7.67 24.12
N GLY A 1205 27.30 -7.47 25.13
CA GLY A 1205 27.44 -8.06 26.47
C GLY A 1205 26.52 -9.26 26.60
N ASP A 1206 27.10 -10.44 26.76
CA ASP A 1206 26.45 -11.75 26.96
C ASP A 1206 25.16 -11.97 26.16
N ARG A 1207 25.33 -12.43 24.91
CA ARG A 1207 24.46 -13.53 24.46
C ARG A 1207 24.54 -14.58 25.57
N PRO A 1208 23.43 -15.07 26.14
CA PRO A 1208 23.52 -16.30 26.91
C PRO A 1208 24.17 -17.30 25.95
N GLN A 1209 25.41 -17.69 26.24
CA GLN A 1209 25.91 -18.93 25.73
C GLN A 1209 24.84 -19.92 26.18
N GLU A 1210 24.12 -20.51 25.23
CA GLU A 1210 23.85 -21.93 25.37
C GLU A 1210 25.21 -22.55 25.57
N ILE A 1211 25.63 -22.62 26.84
CA ILE A 1211 26.59 -23.62 27.26
C ILE A 1211 25.87 -24.89 26.85
N PRO A 1212 26.39 -25.65 25.87
CA PRO A 1212 25.80 -26.94 25.59
C PRO A 1212 25.88 -27.67 26.93
N VAL A 1213 24.74 -27.91 27.56
CA VAL A 1213 24.71 -28.50 28.91
C VAL A 1213 25.52 -29.81 28.91
N LEU A 1214 25.53 -30.48 27.75
CA LEU A 1214 26.37 -31.63 27.42
C LEU A 1214 27.88 -31.36 27.40
N ALA A 1215 28.34 -30.20 26.94
CA ALA A 1215 29.75 -29.82 26.97
C ALA A 1215 30.23 -29.48 28.40
N GLU A 1216 29.37 -28.90 29.24
CA GLU A 1216 29.71 -28.64 30.64
C GLU A 1216 29.57 -29.90 31.51
N LEU A 1217 28.61 -30.77 31.20
CA LEU A 1217 28.54 -32.13 31.75
C LEU A 1217 29.79 -32.93 31.39
N ALA A 1218 30.28 -32.87 30.15
CA ALA A 1218 31.51 -33.53 29.75
C ALA A 1218 32.74 -32.96 30.50
N ARG A 1219 32.79 -31.65 30.75
CA ARG A 1219 33.84 -31.04 31.60
C ARG A 1219 33.72 -31.45 33.06
N LEU A 1220 32.52 -31.55 33.61
CA LEU A 1220 32.25 -32.04 34.96
C LEU A 1220 32.60 -33.51 35.12
N GLU A 1221 32.28 -34.35 34.12
CA GLU A 1221 32.64 -35.76 34.06
C GLU A 1221 34.15 -35.96 34.03
N ASP A 1222 34.86 -35.20 33.19
CA ASP A 1222 36.33 -35.27 33.09
C ASP A 1222 37.01 -34.70 34.36
N ALA A 1223 36.45 -33.63 34.95
CA ALA A 1223 36.92 -33.10 36.24
C ALA A 1223 36.66 -34.06 37.41
N PHE A 1224 35.55 -34.79 37.41
CA PHE A 1224 35.20 -35.78 38.44
C PHE A 1224 35.97 -37.09 38.28
N ALA A 1225 36.25 -37.50 37.04
CA ALA A 1225 37.11 -38.65 36.73
C ALA A 1225 38.57 -38.43 37.17
N ARG A 1226 39.03 -37.18 37.14
CA ARG A 1226 40.38 -36.76 37.59
C ARG A 1226 40.43 -36.30 39.05
N PHE A 1227 39.30 -36.34 39.77
CA PHE A 1227 39.21 -35.93 41.16
C PHE A 1227 39.80 -36.99 42.10
N ASP A 1228 40.99 -36.71 42.63
CA ASP A 1228 41.76 -37.58 43.56
C ASP A 1228 41.64 -37.10 45.03
N GLY A 1229 40.54 -36.41 45.35
CA GLY A 1229 40.28 -35.80 46.66
C GLY A 1229 39.58 -36.72 47.67
N ASP A 1230 39.52 -36.27 48.93
CA ASP A 1230 38.94 -36.95 50.09
C ASP A 1230 37.54 -37.57 49.79
N PRO A 1231 37.29 -38.85 50.15
CA PRO A 1231 36.01 -39.53 49.97
C PRO A 1231 34.79 -38.72 50.41
N GLY A 1232 34.90 -37.90 51.46
CA GLY A 1232 33.79 -37.08 51.96
C GLY A 1232 33.34 -35.98 50.98
N VAL A 1233 34.27 -35.43 50.18
CA VAL A 1233 33.94 -34.42 49.17
C VAL A 1233 33.27 -35.07 47.95
N ARG A 1234 33.69 -36.28 47.61
CA ARG A 1234 33.10 -37.07 46.51
C ARG A 1234 31.62 -37.38 46.77
N GLU A 1235 31.29 -37.75 48.01
CA GLU A 1235 29.92 -38.04 48.43
C GLU A 1235 29.04 -36.78 48.44
N GLN A 1236 29.60 -35.62 48.79
CA GLN A 1236 28.89 -34.34 48.76
C GLN A 1236 28.57 -33.85 47.33
N VAL A 1237 29.47 -34.12 46.37
CA VAL A 1237 29.25 -33.79 44.96
C VAL A 1237 28.20 -34.72 44.33
N MET A 1238 28.24 -36.04 44.60
CA MET A 1238 27.24 -36.99 44.11
C MET A 1238 25.82 -36.63 44.57
N ARG A 1239 25.65 -36.27 45.84
CA ARG A 1239 24.36 -35.87 46.39
C ARG A 1239 23.80 -34.59 45.76
N ARG A 1240 24.66 -33.65 45.35
CA ARG A 1240 24.27 -32.43 44.62
C ARG A 1240 23.89 -32.71 43.17
N LEU A 1241 24.60 -33.62 42.49
CA LEU A 1241 24.27 -34.05 41.14
C LEU A 1241 22.94 -34.82 41.09
N SER A 1242 22.65 -35.66 42.09
CA SER A 1242 21.35 -36.34 42.18
C SER A 1242 20.19 -35.38 42.43
N ALA A 1243 20.39 -34.29 43.17
CA ALA A 1243 19.35 -33.26 43.37
C ALA A 1243 19.04 -32.47 42.09
N LEU A 1244 20.02 -32.31 41.20
CA LEU A 1244 19.85 -31.66 39.88
C LEU A 1244 19.05 -32.52 38.88
N LEU A 1245 19.03 -33.84 39.05
CA LEU A 1245 18.29 -34.76 38.15
C LEU A 1245 16.79 -34.88 38.47
N VAL A 1246 16.34 -34.37 39.62
CA VAL A 1246 14.94 -34.49 40.07
C VAL A 1246 14.10 -33.25 39.70
N THR A 1247 14.70 -32.24 39.05
CA THR A 1247 14.01 -30.97 38.74
C THR A 1247 13.37 -30.91 37.35
N ASP A 1248 13.43 -31.98 36.56
CA ASP A 1248 12.95 -31.99 35.16
C ASP A 1248 12.04 -33.20 34.86
N THR A 1249 10.95 -33.32 35.61
CA THR A 1249 9.78 -34.10 35.20
C THR A 1249 8.58 -33.17 35.16
N GLU A 1250 8.07 -32.97 33.94
CA GLU A 1250 6.80 -32.30 33.65
C GLU A 1250 5.70 -32.79 34.60
N THR A 1251 5.05 -31.84 35.27
CA THR A 1251 3.77 -32.03 35.96
C THR A 1251 2.71 -32.46 34.95
N GLN A 1252 2.48 -33.77 34.87
CA GLN A 1252 1.24 -34.36 34.41
C GLN A 1252 0.10 -33.92 35.33
N ASP A 1253 -1.02 -33.53 34.72
CA ASP A 1253 -2.33 -33.39 35.34
C ASP A 1253 -2.54 -34.46 36.42
N THR A 1254 -2.59 -34.03 37.67
CA THR A 1254 -3.02 -34.88 38.79
C THR A 1254 -4.15 -34.17 39.53
N ASP A 1255 -5.27 -34.89 39.57
CA ASP A 1255 -6.56 -34.51 40.12
C ASP A 1255 -6.42 -34.06 41.60
N LEU A 1256 -6.68 -32.78 41.88
CA LEU A 1256 -6.59 -32.15 43.21
C LEU A 1256 -7.70 -32.60 44.19
N GLY A 1257 -8.39 -33.70 43.89
CA GLY A 1257 -9.48 -34.23 44.71
C GLY A 1257 -9.04 -35.02 45.95
N GLU A 1258 -7.78 -35.48 46.03
CA GLU A 1258 -7.34 -36.42 47.07
C GLU A 1258 -6.02 -36.07 47.79
N ALA A 1259 -5.45 -34.89 47.56
CA ALA A 1259 -4.19 -34.50 48.20
C ALA A 1259 -4.37 -34.25 49.72
N THR A 1260 -3.47 -34.77 50.54
CA THR A 1260 -3.53 -34.62 52.00
C THR A 1260 -3.03 -33.24 52.44
N ASP A 1261 -3.52 -32.75 53.59
CA ASP A 1261 -3.16 -31.42 54.11
C ASP A 1261 -1.65 -31.22 54.27
N GLU A 1262 -0.89 -32.28 54.56
CA GLU A 1262 0.56 -32.23 54.75
C GLU A 1262 1.30 -32.03 53.39
N GLU A 1263 0.79 -32.62 52.31
CA GLU A 1263 1.31 -32.44 50.95
C GLU A 1263 0.97 -31.05 50.38
N MET A 1264 -0.18 -30.49 50.76
CA MET A 1264 -0.59 -29.12 50.42
C MET A 1264 0.32 -28.07 51.08
N PHE A 1265 0.71 -28.27 52.35
CA PHE A 1265 1.60 -27.34 53.05
C PHE A 1265 3.05 -27.40 52.54
N GLU A 1266 3.54 -28.57 52.12
CA GLU A 1266 4.86 -28.70 51.50
C GLU A 1266 4.94 -28.02 50.13
N LEU A 1267 3.85 -28.04 49.36
CA LEU A 1267 3.75 -27.35 48.07
C LEU A 1267 3.74 -25.82 48.22
N LEU A 1268 2.99 -25.30 49.20
CA LEU A 1268 2.92 -23.87 49.49
C LEU A 1268 4.25 -23.31 50.03
N GLY A 1269 4.99 -24.09 50.82
CA GLY A 1269 6.32 -23.69 51.32
C GLY A 1269 7.37 -23.55 50.20
N LYS A 1270 7.28 -24.40 49.16
CA LYS A 1270 8.19 -24.36 48.00
C LYS A 1270 7.90 -23.22 47.03
N GLU A 1271 6.64 -22.83 46.87
CA GLU A 1271 6.25 -21.82 45.87
C GLU A 1271 6.40 -20.38 46.38
N PHE A 1272 6.22 -20.16 47.69
CA PHE A 1272 6.27 -18.82 48.30
C PHE A 1272 7.51 -18.55 49.16
N GLY A 1273 8.41 -19.52 49.34
CA GLY A 1273 9.68 -19.32 50.03
C GLY A 1273 9.54 -18.87 51.49
N ILE A 1274 8.53 -19.37 52.18
CA ILE A 1274 8.32 -19.15 53.62
C ILE A 1274 8.67 -20.44 54.33
N SER A 1275 9.61 -20.39 55.29
CA SER A 1275 9.96 -21.53 56.15
C SER A 1275 8.89 -21.80 57.19
#